data_AF-A0A5P1A1G3-F1
#
_entry.id   AF-A0A5P1A1G3-F1
#
_cell.length_a   1.000
_cell.length_b   1.000
_cell.length_c   1.000
_cell.angle_alpha   90.00
_cell.angle_beta   90.00
_cell.angle_gamma   90.00
#
_symmetry.space_group_name_H-M   'P 1'
#
loop_
_entity.id
_entity.type
_entity.pdbx_description
1 polymer ?
#
loop_
_entity_poly.entity_id
_entity_poly.type
_entity_poly.pdbx_seq_one_letter_code
_entity_poly.pdbx_strand_id
1 'polypeptide(L)'
;YRCFKYYIIKMGSQSSKPSEPSVDTNESYKSARNVLEDIGKGIKDRASRDAKNYSSSLKGNLSQARFYHAYSKHRNVPENPCNLNYIFHTNVWHDRANDRDPCLLRDKERFSNEGEAECGSDKIRDNGERSAGGACAPYRRRHICDYNLEHINKGNVLTTHDLLGNVLVMAKGEGESIVENHPNRGSSEVCIALARSFADIGDIIRGKDMYVGYDEKEKNRRKQLENKLKDIFGNIYKDLTKKKGRNGKNREIETRYGSDTTNYYQLREDWWAFNREDVWKALTCSADDSEDYFIQLEAARKLFSDRKCGHYEGAPPTNLDYVPQFLRWFNEWGEDFCRVREHKLKKVKEDCRGGNDEKDCSREGYDCKRTDLKKNEIFMDLECPNCEKACTSYKEWIENKQKEFNKQKKKYEKEIENNQSNSHSTYDNELYNNLKKNYSSFENFVETLKEGAYCTNGIIDGEIDFNKQYDTFSHSQYCKSCPIFNLKCANGKCNSLDDIKCPKIRTMPNIRNYQNESPIDIRILVNDSKKRELFHDLKDDFKECDLFKRIRRQHWKCKYKCSLDVCELQNFVYGIDDERFVSIEVLIKRWLQYFLNDYNQIKENLNQCINKEKKELQCIKGCMENCVCVEKWIKEKGGEWENIKDRYLKRYIVKNEDISDDLKKFLKQDLFTNYVKNALEEGENLHNLKELVACDTSVGSYKKQCPEKDVINILLNRLKKKIETCKTQHDENKNNNSCKTLPPPLPRRRRRLVRRGVRSVRVPRARQVVKNDRGLLVGEEEEEEADNGGDQEVKKEEKEEHTETQQPAAPAGPPVNVCKIVDGILTGKKETDEIQKCNGKYKGGYHTYPSWKCDSSKIKNGQEGACMPPRRQKLCVINLKYLNEKISPEELRKAFIQCAAVETFFLWHKYKMDKEREEKEKKEAENHLVQLETSADTEQNKLNGGTIPEDFKRQMFYTFGDYRDLCLDKNIGSDVSDVEKNITAVFQKIGQTSDQQRQNWWTKYAKDIWDGMVCALSHASGNKDTVRTQLTEKYAYPNVKFSGGNNSTTLEEFAQRPQFLRWMIEWSEHFCKKQSQKYNDLKEKCESCKVDENCKYCEECKKECPNYSAFITEWKGQWGKQRDKYTELYGKINNDSNHLTDPIEKRVIDHLKTLSSNGTTYDTAGKYINAKGYIQDCHNSKQNNFDENKNGGSENKYAFKDYPNDHEKRCTCKTEALPPPRVLPPQPPPPAPPPRPPAARNSGHDHRARSEDGENGVRPPVPVPQ
;
A
#
# COMPACT_ATOMS: atom_id res chain seq x y z
N TYR A 1 50.40 -69.28 -20.88
CA TYR A 1 51.47 -69.26 -19.87
C TYR A 1 50.88 -68.80 -18.54
N ARG A 2 51.20 -69.55 -17.47
CA ARG A 2 50.77 -69.55 -16.05
C ARG A 2 50.39 -68.17 -15.46
N CYS A 3 49.19 -67.97 -14.89
CA CYS A 3 48.71 -68.30 -13.52
C CYS A 3 49.32 -67.47 -12.38
N PHE A 4 48.47 -66.79 -11.58
CA PHE A 4 48.40 -66.61 -10.11
C PHE A 4 47.69 -65.27 -9.78
N LYS A 5 46.85 -65.06 -8.76
CA LYS A 5 45.86 -65.85 -7.99
C LYS A 5 45.02 -64.79 -7.22
N TYR A 6 43.74 -65.09 -7.03
CA TYR A 6 42.66 -64.34 -6.36
C TYR A 6 42.93 -63.81 -4.93
N TYR A 7 42.33 -62.67 -4.55
CA TYR A 7 41.09 -62.60 -3.74
C TYR A 7 40.42 -61.19 -3.75
N ILE A 8 39.10 -61.19 -3.59
CA ILE A 8 38.10 -60.12 -3.84
C ILE A 8 37.99 -59.13 -2.66
N ILE A 9 37.92 -57.82 -2.94
CA ILE A 9 37.19 -56.84 -2.12
C ILE A 9 36.15 -56.13 -3.00
N LYS A 10 34.89 -56.16 -2.55
CA LYS A 10 33.69 -55.66 -3.20
C LYS A 10 33.83 -54.20 -3.66
N MET A 11 33.46 -53.95 -4.92
CA MET A 11 33.04 -52.63 -5.38
C MET A 11 31.74 -52.24 -4.67
N GLY A 12 31.83 -51.24 -3.78
CA GLY A 12 30.68 -50.50 -3.29
C GLY A 12 30.48 -49.26 -4.15
N SER A 13 29.43 -49.29 -4.96
CA SER A 13 28.85 -48.13 -5.62
C SER A 13 28.36 -47.14 -4.56
N GLN A 14 29.09 -46.07 -4.31
CA GLN A 14 28.53 -44.88 -3.69
C GLN A 14 28.77 -43.70 -4.63
N SER A 15 27.74 -43.39 -5.41
CA SER A 15 27.42 -42.03 -5.79
C SER A 15 27.65 -41.14 -4.56
N SER A 16 28.49 -40.11 -4.70
CA SER A 16 28.61 -39.05 -3.71
C SER A 16 27.20 -38.57 -3.39
N LYS A 17 26.72 -38.85 -2.16
CA LYS A 17 25.46 -38.30 -1.67
C LYS A 17 25.49 -36.80 -1.94
N PRO A 18 24.48 -36.23 -2.61
CA PRO A 18 24.23 -34.80 -2.48
C PRO A 18 24.13 -34.53 -0.99
N SER A 19 24.74 -33.45 -0.51
CA SER A 19 24.43 -32.91 0.81
C SER A 19 22.91 -32.96 0.99
N GLU A 20 22.44 -33.56 2.09
CA GLU A 20 21.00 -33.64 2.40
C GLU A 20 20.36 -32.27 2.16
N PRO A 21 19.39 -32.14 1.24
CA PRO A 21 18.63 -30.91 1.12
C PRO A 21 17.94 -30.68 2.47
N SER A 22 18.36 -29.67 3.21
CA SER A 22 17.65 -29.25 4.41
C SER A 22 16.26 -28.82 3.95
N VAL A 23 15.24 -29.53 4.39
CA VAL A 23 13.85 -29.08 4.25
C VAL A 23 13.77 -27.69 4.89
N ASP A 24 13.56 -26.65 4.07
CA ASP A 24 13.37 -25.29 4.58
C ASP A 24 12.01 -25.23 5.28
N THR A 25 12.02 -25.49 6.59
CA THR A 25 10.83 -25.47 7.44
C THR A 25 10.61 -24.10 8.09
N ASN A 26 11.17 -23.04 7.50
CA ASN A 26 11.07 -21.68 8.02
C ASN A 26 9.71 -21.02 7.71
N GLU A 27 8.85 -21.67 6.92
CA GLU A 27 7.49 -21.19 6.69
C GLU A 27 6.62 -21.36 7.93
N SER A 28 6.03 -20.26 8.38
CA SER A 28 5.21 -20.21 9.59
C SER A 28 3.83 -20.82 9.34
N TYR A 29 3.24 -21.43 10.38
CA TYR A 29 1.85 -21.91 10.32
C TYR A 29 0.83 -20.79 10.09
N LYS A 30 1.24 -19.52 10.25
CA LYS A 30 0.44 -18.33 9.93
C LYS A 30 0.65 -17.82 8.51
N SER A 31 1.48 -18.49 7.69
CA SER A 31 1.68 -18.12 6.29
C SER A 31 0.36 -18.10 5.54
N ALA A 32 0.23 -17.19 4.57
CA ALA A 32 -0.97 -17.09 3.75
C ALA A 32 -1.28 -18.43 3.08
N ARG A 33 -0.26 -19.17 2.65
CA ARG A 33 -0.41 -20.50 2.06
C ARG A 33 -1.01 -21.49 3.05
N ASN A 34 -0.43 -21.64 4.25
CA ASN A 34 -0.91 -22.58 5.28
C ASN A 34 -2.35 -22.26 5.72
N VAL A 35 -2.66 -20.98 5.91
CA VAL A 35 -4.01 -20.50 6.23
C VAL A 35 -5.02 -20.84 5.13
N LEU A 36 -4.66 -20.57 3.87
CA LEU A 36 -5.54 -20.83 2.73
C LEU A 36 -5.73 -22.33 2.48
N GLU A 37 -4.68 -23.13 2.68
CA GLU A 37 -4.74 -24.59 2.61
C GLU A 37 -5.70 -25.19 3.64
N ASP A 38 -5.65 -24.73 4.90
CA ASP A 38 -6.53 -25.20 5.97
C ASP A 38 -8.01 -24.92 5.66
N ILE A 39 -8.32 -23.68 5.24
CA ILE A 39 -9.67 -23.31 4.83
C ILE A 39 -10.10 -24.11 3.58
N GLY A 40 -9.21 -24.25 2.60
CA GLY A 40 -9.44 -24.99 1.37
C GLY A 40 -9.75 -26.47 1.58
N LYS A 41 -9.16 -27.10 2.61
CA LYS A 41 -9.41 -28.49 2.97
C LYS A 41 -10.89 -28.77 3.25
N GLY A 42 -11.53 -27.92 4.08
CA GLY A 42 -12.95 -28.06 4.42
C GLY A 42 -13.87 -27.95 3.20
N ILE A 43 -13.54 -27.03 2.28
CA ILE A 43 -14.26 -26.84 1.01
C ILE A 43 -14.09 -28.08 0.11
N LYS A 44 -12.85 -28.54 -0.08
CA LYS A 44 -12.52 -29.71 -0.89
C LYS A 44 -13.25 -30.96 -0.41
N ASP A 45 -13.27 -31.20 0.91
CA ASP A 45 -13.91 -32.38 1.51
C ASP A 45 -15.44 -32.35 1.31
N ARG A 46 -16.05 -31.16 1.32
CA ARG A 46 -17.46 -31.01 0.97
C ARG A 46 -17.70 -31.24 -0.52
N ALA A 47 -16.96 -30.57 -1.40
CA ALA A 47 -17.11 -30.73 -2.85
C ALA A 47 -16.94 -32.20 -3.29
N SER A 48 -15.99 -32.91 -2.68
CA SER A 48 -15.77 -34.34 -2.92
C SER A 48 -16.94 -35.20 -2.45
N ARG A 49 -17.55 -34.89 -1.30
CA ARG A 49 -18.74 -35.60 -0.80
C ARG A 49 -19.97 -35.31 -1.65
N ASP A 50 -20.17 -34.05 -2.02
CA ASP A 50 -21.26 -33.62 -2.88
C ASP A 50 -21.17 -34.38 -4.21
N ALA A 51 -20.03 -34.33 -4.91
CA ALA A 51 -19.84 -35.03 -6.19
C ALA A 51 -20.11 -36.55 -6.10
N LYS A 52 -19.64 -37.21 -5.03
CA LYS A 52 -19.87 -38.64 -4.77
C LYS A 52 -21.34 -39.02 -4.67
N ASN A 53 -22.18 -38.12 -4.15
CA ASN A 53 -23.61 -38.39 -3.99
C ASN A 53 -24.38 -38.46 -5.31
N TYR A 54 -23.85 -37.89 -6.41
CA TYR A 54 -24.62 -37.75 -7.66
C TYR A 54 -24.13 -38.63 -8.81
N SER A 55 -22.82 -38.70 -9.09
CA SER A 55 -22.38 -39.53 -10.23
C SER A 55 -20.90 -39.88 -10.22
N SER A 56 -20.57 -41.13 -9.87
CA SER A 56 -19.23 -41.70 -10.06
C SER A 56 -18.85 -41.89 -11.54
N SER A 57 -19.80 -41.74 -12.48
CA SER A 57 -19.56 -41.89 -13.92
C SER A 57 -18.74 -40.75 -14.53
N LEU A 58 -18.45 -39.70 -13.77
CA LEU A 58 -17.56 -38.61 -14.17
C LEU A 58 -16.08 -38.98 -14.06
N LYS A 59 -15.72 -40.02 -13.29
CA LYS A 59 -14.35 -40.49 -13.17
C LYS A 59 -13.84 -41.00 -14.52
N GLY A 60 -12.80 -40.37 -15.03
CA GLY A 60 -12.08 -40.82 -16.21
C GLY A 60 -11.24 -42.07 -15.91
N ASN A 61 -10.89 -42.79 -16.97
CA ASN A 61 -10.04 -43.97 -16.91
C ASN A 61 -9.03 -43.82 -18.04
N LEU A 62 -7.76 -43.63 -17.68
CA LEU A 62 -6.72 -43.28 -18.65
C LEU A 62 -6.57 -44.36 -19.73
N SER A 63 -6.68 -45.65 -19.40
CA SER A 63 -6.53 -46.73 -20.38
C SER A 63 -7.63 -46.75 -21.45
N GLN A 64 -8.75 -46.06 -21.20
CA GLN A 64 -9.85 -45.91 -22.14
C GLN A 64 -9.80 -44.62 -22.95
N ALA A 65 -8.88 -43.70 -22.62
CA ALA A 65 -8.73 -42.44 -23.34
C ALA A 65 -8.32 -42.70 -24.79
N ARG A 66 -8.87 -41.92 -25.71
CA ARG A 66 -8.50 -41.95 -27.12
C ARG A 66 -8.00 -40.58 -27.58
N PHE A 67 -6.89 -40.60 -28.31
CA PHE A 67 -6.36 -39.45 -29.03
C PHE A 67 -6.60 -39.68 -30.51
N TYR A 68 -7.23 -38.73 -31.19
CA TYR A 68 -7.74 -38.92 -32.57
C TYR A 68 -6.75 -38.43 -33.63
N HIS A 69 -5.48 -38.34 -33.25
CA HIS A 69 -4.37 -37.95 -34.10
C HIS A 69 -3.80 -39.15 -34.89
N ALA A 70 -3.29 -38.95 -36.11
CA ALA A 70 -2.77 -40.04 -36.96
C ALA A 70 -1.69 -40.91 -36.26
N TYR A 71 -0.77 -40.28 -35.54
CA TYR A 71 0.30 -40.97 -34.81
C TYR A 71 -0.16 -41.73 -33.56
N SER A 72 -1.37 -41.50 -33.04
CA SER A 72 -1.84 -42.19 -31.83
C SER A 72 -2.01 -43.70 -32.07
N LYS A 73 -2.24 -44.11 -33.32
CA LYS A 73 -2.31 -45.53 -33.72
C LYS A 73 -0.99 -46.28 -33.52
N HIS A 74 0.14 -45.57 -33.39
CA HIS A 74 1.45 -46.19 -33.21
C HIS A 74 1.78 -46.51 -31.74
N ARG A 75 0.99 -46.03 -30.78
CA ARG A 75 1.24 -46.32 -29.36
C ARG A 75 -0.06 -46.39 -28.56
N ASN A 76 -0.22 -47.48 -27.82
CA ASN A 76 -1.35 -47.64 -26.90
C ASN A 76 -1.24 -46.67 -25.73
N VAL A 77 -2.39 -46.24 -25.22
CA VAL A 77 -2.46 -45.38 -24.03
C VAL A 77 -2.06 -46.19 -22.80
N PRO A 78 -1.04 -45.76 -22.04
CA PRO A 78 -0.59 -46.47 -20.86
C PRO A 78 -1.57 -46.31 -19.69
N GLU A 79 -1.59 -47.28 -18.77
CA GLU A 79 -2.36 -47.14 -17.52
C GLU A 79 -1.73 -46.12 -16.55
N ASN A 80 -0.40 -46.03 -16.52
CA ASN A 80 0.31 -45.07 -15.68
C ASN A 80 0.47 -43.72 -16.43
N PRO A 81 -0.02 -42.60 -15.88
CA PRO A 81 0.11 -41.28 -16.51
C PRO A 81 1.56 -40.86 -16.77
N CYS A 82 2.54 -41.32 -15.98
CA CYS A 82 3.95 -40.97 -16.21
C CYS A 82 4.54 -41.54 -17.50
N ASN A 83 3.89 -42.56 -18.06
CA ASN A 83 4.28 -43.14 -19.35
C ASN A 83 3.65 -42.42 -20.54
N LEU A 84 2.82 -41.38 -20.30
CA LEU A 84 2.28 -40.55 -21.36
C LEU A 84 3.41 -39.80 -22.06
N ASN A 85 3.31 -39.83 -23.38
CA ASN A 85 4.26 -39.20 -24.29
C ASN A 85 3.47 -38.33 -25.26
N TYR A 86 3.69 -37.02 -25.20
CA TYR A 86 2.97 -36.03 -26.01
C TYR A 86 3.14 -36.25 -27.53
N ILE A 87 4.19 -36.97 -27.97
CA ILE A 87 4.39 -37.32 -29.38
C ILE A 87 3.21 -38.17 -29.89
N PHE A 88 2.71 -39.09 -29.09
CA PHE A 88 1.66 -40.04 -29.49
C PHE A 88 0.31 -39.73 -28.85
N HIS A 89 0.31 -39.23 -27.62
CA HIS A 89 -0.86 -39.05 -26.78
C HIS A 89 -1.29 -37.58 -26.78
N THR A 90 -1.62 -37.05 -27.96
CA THR A 90 -2.11 -35.67 -28.11
C THR A 90 -3.03 -35.56 -29.31
N ASN A 91 -3.84 -34.51 -29.35
CA ASN A 91 -4.65 -34.15 -30.52
C ASN A 91 -3.98 -33.10 -31.41
N VAL A 92 -2.77 -32.65 -31.06
CA VAL A 92 -1.96 -31.72 -31.88
C VAL A 92 -1.43 -32.42 -33.13
N TRP A 93 -1.67 -31.84 -34.31
CA TRP A 93 -1.16 -32.35 -35.59
C TRP A 93 0.03 -31.51 -36.07
N HIS A 94 1.22 -32.10 -36.05
CA HIS A 94 2.46 -31.58 -36.65
C HIS A 94 3.40 -32.72 -37.04
N ASP A 95 4.18 -32.52 -38.11
CA ASP A 95 5.13 -33.53 -38.60
C ASP A 95 6.29 -33.77 -37.62
N ARG A 96 6.79 -32.72 -36.97
CA ARG A 96 7.90 -32.83 -36.01
C ARG A 96 7.39 -33.23 -34.62
N ALA A 97 8.17 -34.06 -33.93
CA ALA A 97 7.87 -34.51 -32.56
C ALA A 97 7.72 -33.34 -31.59
N ASN A 98 8.70 -32.43 -31.57
CA ASN A 98 8.75 -31.31 -30.63
C ASN A 98 7.64 -30.27 -30.85
N ASP A 99 7.03 -30.22 -32.04
CA ASP A 99 5.92 -29.31 -32.33
C ASP A 99 4.59 -29.80 -31.71
N ARG A 100 4.60 -30.96 -31.04
CA ARG A 100 3.46 -31.52 -30.28
C ARG A 100 3.58 -31.33 -28.77
N ASP A 101 4.65 -30.69 -28.31
CA ASP A 101 4.93 -30.45 -26.89
C ASP A 101 3.83 -29.57 -26.25
N PRO A 102 3.26 -29.96 -25.09
CA PRO A 102 2.28 -29.14 -24.37
C PRO A 102 2.80 -27.74 -23.97
N CYS A 103 4.12 -27.57 -23.85
CA CYS A 103 4.78 -26.31 -23.53
C CYS A 103 5.18 -25.51 -24.78
N LEU A 104 4.80 -25.93 -25.99
CA LEU A 104 5.13 -25.19 -27.21
C LEU A 104 4.55 -23.77 -27.15
N LEU A 105 5.32 -22.79 -27.62
CA LEU A 105 5.00 -21.35 -27.56
C LEU A 105 4.95 -20.77 -26.14
N ARG A 106 5.37 -21.51 -25.11
CA ARG A 106 5.50 -21.03 -23.74
C ARG A 106 6.95 -20.75 -23.40
N ASP A 107 7.16 -19.85 -22.45
CA ASP A 107 8.49 -19.59 -21.91
C ASP A 107 8.88 -20.72 -20.94
N LYS A 108 10.08 -21.26 -21.12
CA LYS A 108 10.61 -22.34 -20.29
C LYS A 108 11.15 -21.82 -18.96
N GLU A 109 11.58 -20.56 -18.88
CA GLU A 109 12.05 -19.96 -17.63
C GLU A 109 10.88 -19.54 -16.72
N ARG A 110 10.24 -20.51 -16.06
CA ARG A 110 9.01 -20.28 -15.26
C ARG A 110 9.22 -19.34 -14.06
N PHE A 111 10.44 -19.24 -13.54
CA PHE A 111 10.80 -18.53 -12.31
C PHE A 111 11.81 -17.38 -12.54
N SER A 112 11.66 -16.67 -13.66
CA SER A 112 12.54 -15.55 -14.02
C SER A 112 12.55 -14.43 -12.97
N ASN A 113 13.75 -13.94 -12.59
CA ASN A 113 13.92 -12.75 -11.75
C ASN A 113 13.56 -11.44 -12.47
N GLU A 114 13.38 -11.50 -13.79
CA GLU A 114 12.93 -10.40 -14.63
C GLU A 114 11.48 -10.56 -15.10
N GLY A 115 10.84 -11.69 -14.77
CA GLY A 115 9.43 -11.94 -15.04
C GLY A 115 8.53 -11.02 -14.20
N GLU A 116 7.62 -10.30 -14.87
CA GLU A 116 6.64 -9.44 -14.18
C GLU A 116 5.26 -10.11 -14.10
N ALA A 117 4.50 -9.79 -13.06
CA ALA A 117 3.09 -10.19 -12.99
C ALA A 117 2.27 -9.34 -13.97
N GLU A 118 1.20 -9.91 -14.52
CA GLU A 118 0.30 -9.17 -15.41
C GLU A 118 -0.96 -8.75 -14.66
N CYS A 119 -1.21 -7.44 -14.57
CA CYS A 119 -2.35 -6.90 -13.80
C CYS A 119 -3.25 -5.99 -14.66
N GLY A 120 -3.14 -6.05 -15.98
CA GLY A 120 -3.92 -5.26 -16.94
C GLY A 120 -5.38 -5.70 -17.00
N SER A 121 -6.31 -4.75 -17.11
CA SER A 121 -7.74 -5.05 -17.24
C SER A 121 -8.10 -5.72 -18.56
N ASP A 122 -7.30 -5.52 -19.62
CA ASP A 122 -7.50 -6.22 -20.89
C ASP A 122 -6.93 -7.65 -20.88
N LYS A 123 -6.28 -8.05 -19.77
CA LYS A 123 -5.55 -9.31 -19.60
C LYS A 123 -6.15 -10.23 -18.55
N ILE A 124 -7.04 -9.71 -17.70
CA ILE A 124 -7.68 -10.42 -16.60
C ILE A 124 -9.18 -10.07 -16.60
N ARG A 125 -10.05 -11.09 -16.64
CA ARG A 125 -11.52 -10.93 -16.79
C ARG A 125 -12.13 -10.05 -15.69
N ASP A 126 -11.62 -10.20 -14.46
CA ASP A 126 -12.22 -9.63 -13.25
C ASP A 126 -11.66 -8.26 -12.84
N ASN A 127 -10.78 -7.66 -13.64
CA ASN A 127 -10.05 -6.44 -13.27
C ASN A 127 -10.79 -5.13 -13.60
N GLY A 128 -12.02 -5.17 -14.14
CA GLY A 128 -12.88 -4.00 -14.35
C GLY A 128 -12.19 -2.79 -15.03
N GLU A 129 -12.68 -1.57 -14.80
CA GLU A 129 -11.97 -0.35 -15.19
C GLU A 129 -10.66 -0.17 -14.40
N ARG A 130 -9.66 0.53 -14.97
CA ARG A 130 -8.29 0.69 -14.44
C ARG A 130 -8.19 1.19 -12.98
N SER A 131 -9.26 1.72 -12.40
CA SER A 131 -9.36 2.32 -11.06
C SER A 131 -9.95 1.40 -9.98
N ALA A 132 -10.58 0.27 -10.34
CA ALA A 132 -11.47 -0.52 -9.47
C ALA A 132 -10.77 -1.58 -8.58
N GLY A 133 -9.45 -1.74 -8.67
CA GLY A 133 -8.73 -2.87 -8.07
C GLY A 133 -8.68 -4.08 -9.02
N GLY A 134 -7.70 -4.98 -8.83
CA GLY A 134 -7.54 -6.14 -9.72
C GLY A 134 -6.53 -7.18 -9.23
N ALA A 135 -6.71 -8.41 -9.70
CA ALA A 135 -5.77 -9.51 -9.54
C ALA A 135 -4.55 -9.35 -10.45
N CYS A 136 -3.47 -10.07 -10.14
CA CYS A 136 -2.24 -10.08 -10.91
C CYS A 136 -1.86 -11.52 -11.27
N ALA A 137 -1.85 -11.86 -12.55
CA ALA A 137 -1.48 -13.19 -13.00
C ALA A 137 0.04 -13.39 -12.88
N PRO A 138 0.52 -14.38 -12.11
CA PRO A 138 1.94 -14.61 -11.90
C PRO A 138 2.62 -15.11 -13.18
N TYR A 139 3.93 -14.92 -13.27
CA TYR A 139 4.70 -15.24 -14.47
C TYR A 139 4.59 -16.72 -14.86
N ARG A 140 4.62 -17.62 -13.87
CA ARG A 140 4.32 -19.05 -14.04
C ARG A 140 2.96 -19.27 -14.72
N ARG A 141 1.86 -18.74 -14.18
CA ARG A 141 0.53 -18.91 -14.79
C ARG A 141 0.48 -18.44 -16.25
N ARG A 142 1.11 -17.31 -16.57
CA ARG A 142 1.08 -16.71 -17.92
C ARG A 142 1.63 -17.64 -19.01
N HIS A 143 2.55 -18.54 -18.64
CA HIS A 143 3.25 -19.43 -19.56
C HIS A 143 2.95 -20.92 -19.28
N ILE A 144 1.79 -21.24 -18.69
CA ILE A 144 1.37 -22.64 -18.41
C ILE A 144 1.33 -23.49 -19.69
N CYS A 145 1.70 -24.77 -19.59
CA CYS A 145 1.80 -25.70 -20.72
C CYS A 145 0.43 -26.24 -21.19
N ASP A 146 -0.45 -25.36 -21.68
CA ASP A 146 -1.82 -25.68 -22.17
C ASP A 146 -1.92 -25.87 -23.70
N TYR A 147 -0.81 -25.96 -24.44
CA TYR A 147 -0.84 -25.98 -25.91
C TYR A 147 -1.62 -27.18 -26.47
N ASN A 148 -1.48 -28.37 -25.88
CA ASN A 148 -2.22 -29.54 -26.35
C ASN A 148 -3.74 -29.38 -26.18
N LEU A 149 -4.18 -28.67 -25.14
CA LEU A 149 -5.60 -28.38 -24.91
C LEU A 149 -6.16 -27.43 -25.95
N GLU A 150 -5.35 -26.53 -26.54
CA GLU A 150 -5.81 -25.67 -27.64
C GLU A 150 -6.31 -26.48 -28.86
N HIS A 151 -5.93 -27.75 -28.97
CA HIS A 151 -6.27 -28.64 -30.09
C HIS A 151 -7.42 -29.62 -29.79
N ILE A 152 -8.06 -29.53 -28.62
CA ILE A 152 -9.27 -30.31 -28.33
C ILE A 152 -10.52 -29.69 -28.97
N ASN A 153 -11.52 -30.51 -29.24
CA ASN A 153 -12.85 -30.10 -29.67
C ASN A 153 -13.84 -31.26 -29.50
N LYS A 154 -15.13 -30.98 -29.71
CA LYS A 154 -16.23 -31.96 -29.59
C LYS A 154 -16.14 -33.17 -30.53
N GLY A 155 -15.27 -33.15 -31.54
CA GLY A 155 -15.06 -34.25 -32.49
C GLY A 155 -13.89 -35.16 -32.14
N ASN A 156 -12.96 -34.73 -31.30
CA ASN A 156 -11.79 -35.52 -30.88
C ASN A 156 -11.67 -35.72 -29.36
N VAL A 157 -12.62 -35.19 -28.59
CA VAL A 157 -12.80 -35.49 -27.17
C VAL A 157 -14.28 -35.81 -26.98
N LEU A 158 -14.60 -37.11 -26.95
CA LEU A 158 -15.97 -37.59 -26.97
C LEU A 158 -16.44 -37.99 -25.57
N THR A 159 -15.54 -38.49 -24.75
CA THR A 159 -15.84 -39.06 -23.43
C THR A 159 -15.09 -38.36 -22.30
N THR A 160 -15.51 -38.63 -21.05
CA THR A 160 -14.76 -38.21 -19.86
C THR A 160 -13.33 -38.76 -19.84
N HIS A 161 -13.12 -39.96 -20.39
CA HIS A 161 -11.80 -40.61 -20.48
C HIS A 161 -10.88 -39.85 -21.43
N ASP A 162 -11.39 -39.44 -22.60
CA ASP A 162 -10.62 -38.65 -23.58
C ASP A 162 -10.21 -37.29 -23.00
N LEU A 163 -11.12 -36.63 -22.28
CA LEU A 163 -10.83 -35.36 -21.63
C LEU A 163 -9.75 -35.55 -20.57
N LEU A 164 -9.88 -36.57 -19.71
CA LEU A 164 -8.87 -36.90 -18.71
C LEU A 164 -7.50 -37.10 -19.37
N GLY A 165 -7.41 -37.95 -20.41
CA GLY A 165 -6.14 -38.20 -21.10
C GLY A 165 -5.45 -36.94 -21.60
N ASN A 166 -6.19 -35.99 -22.18
CA ASN A 166 -5.62 -34.72 -22.65
C ASN A 166 -5.16 -33.83 -21.49
N VAL A 167 -5.91 -33.79 -20.38
CA VAL A 167 -5.51 -33.03 -19.17
C VAL A 167 -4.27 -33.64 -18.51
N LEU A 168 -4.14 -34.96 -18.49
CA LEU A 168 -2.97 -35.63 -17.92
C LEU A 168 -1.69 -35.37 -18.74
N VAL A 169 -1.80 -35.28 -20.06
CA VAL A 169 -0.68 -34.88 -20.94
C VAL A 169 -0.24 -33.45 -20.65
N MET A 170 -1.19 -32.54 -20.47
CA MET A 170 -0.93 -31.15 -20.07
C MET A 170 -0.21 -31.11 -18.72
N ALA A 171 -0.76 -31.78 -17.71
CA ALA A 171 -0.24 -31.80 -16.35
C ALA A 171 1.20 -32.36 -16.31
N LYS A 172 1.46 -33.46 -17.02
CA LYS A 172 2.81 -34.04 -17.12
C LYS A 172 3.82 -33.06 -17.72
N GLY A 173 3.47 -32.41 -18.83
CA GLY A 173 4.36 -31.42 -19.48
C GLY A 173 4.61 -30.19 -18.60
N GLU A 174 3.57 -29.68 -17.93
CA GLU A 174 3.71 -28.58 -16.98
C GLU A 174 4.61 -28.97 -15.79
N GLY A 175 4.45 -30.18 -15.27
CA GLY A 175 5.25 -30.70 -14.16
C GLY A 175 6.73 -30.86 -14.52
N GLU A 176 7.01 -31.47 -15.67
CA GLU A 176 8.36 -31.56 -16.24
C GLU A 176 9.02 -30.18 -16.36
N SER A 177 8.30 -29.23 -16.94
CA SER A 177 8.76 -27.86 -17.13
C SER A 177 9.05 -27.13 -15.82
N ILE A 178 8.21 -27.31 -14.78
CA ILE A 178 8.45 -26.72 -13.46
C ILE A 178 9.69 -27.32 -12.81
N VAL A 179 9.79 -28.64 -12.72
CA VAL A 179 10.88 -29.31 -11.99
C VAL A 179 12.23 -29.05 -12.66
N GLU A 180 12.29 -29.06 -13.99
CA GLU A 180 13.54 -28.82 -14.73
C GLU A 180 14.08 -27.40 -14.52
N ASN A 181 13.19 -26.41 -14.34
CA ASN A 181 13.54 -24.98 -14.30
C ASN A 181 13.42 -24.35 -12.90
N HIS A 182 13.11 -25.12 -11.84
CA HIS A 182 12.96 -24.58 -10.50
C HIS A 182 14.33 -24.22 -9.87
N PRO A 183 14.53 -23.02 -9.31
CA PRO A 183 15.81 -22.60 -8.74
C PRO A 183 16.31 -23.51 -7.60
N ASN A 184 15.38 -24.01 -6.79
CA ASN A 184 15.65 -24.83 -5.60
C ASN A 184 15.17 -26.27 -5.82
N ARG A 185 15.58 -26.89 -6.94
CA ARG A 185 15.27 -28.29 -7.24
C ARG A 185 15.75 -29.21 -6.11
N GLY A 186 14.97 -30.26 -5.80
CA GLY A 186 15.25 -31.16 -4.68
C GLY A 186 14.72 -30.68 -3.33
N SER A 187 13.89 -29.63 -3.30
CA SER A 187 13.27 -29.07 -2.08
C SER A 187 11.75 -29.03 -2.15
N SER A 188 11.10 -28.82 -1.00
CA SER A 188 9.64 -28.68 -0.86
C SER A 188 9.04 -27.55 -1.70
N GLU A 189 9.84 -26.55 -2.08
CA GLU A 189 9.39 -25.42 -2.89
C GLU A 189 8.94 -25.82 -4.30
N VAL A 190 9.56 -26.86 -4.86
CA VAL A 190 9.14 -27.43 -6.15
C VAL A 190 7.70 -27.91 -6.04
N CYS A 191 7.38 -28.63 -4.96
CA CYS A 191 6.03 -29.12 -4.70
C CYS A 191 5.03 -27.97 -4.51
N ILE A 192 5.43 -26.84 -3.92
CA ILE A 192 4.59 -25.63 -3.79
C ILE A 192 4.31 -25.03 -5.18
N ALA A 193 5.30 -24.95 -6.06
CA ALA A 193 5.10 -24.50 -7.43
C ALA A 193 4.17 -25.43 -8.22
N LEU A 194 4.33 -26.75 -8.07
CA LEU A 194 3.43 -27.76 -8.65
C LEU A 194 2.00 -27.59 -8.11
N ALA A 195 1.82 -27.39 -6.80
CA ALA A 195 0.51 -27.13 -6.18
C ALA A 195 -0.20 -25.89 -6.76
N ARG A 196 0.55 -24.81 -7.03
CA ARG A 196 0.03 -23.60 -7.69
C ARG A 196 -0.40 -23.88 -9.13
N SER A 197 0.41 -24.62 -9.91
CA SER A 197 0.03 -25.01 -11.28
C SER A 197 -1.15 -25.99 -11.31
N PHE A 198 -1.22 -26.93 -10.38
CA PHE A 198 -2.35 -27.83 -10.21
C PHE A 198 -3.67 -27.07 -10.02
N ALA A 199 -3.67 -26.09 -9.13
CA ALA A 199 -4.85 -25.27 -8.86
C ALA A 199 -5.28 -24.44 -10.10
N ASP A 200 -4.32 -23.89 -10.84
CA ASP A 200 -4.60 -23.17 -12.08
C ASP A 200 -5.10 -24.07 -13.22
N ILE A 201 -4.58 -25.30 -13.34
CA ILE A 201 -5.11 -26.32 -14.26
C ILE A 201 -6.58 -26.59 -13.89
N GLY A 202 -6.87 -26.77 -12.60
CA GLY A 202 -8.24 -26.94 -12.10
C GLY A 202 -9.15 -25.79 -12.51
N ASP A 203 -8.70 -24.54 -12.39
CA ASP A 203 -9.49 -23.37 -12.79
C ASP A 203 -9.68 -23.24 -14.30
N ILE A 204 -8.70 -23.65 -15.11
CA ILE A 204 -8.87 -23.73 -16.57
C ILE A 204 -9.98 -24.72 -16.91
N ILE A 205 -9.95 -25.93 -16.34
CA ILE A 205 -10.95 -26.96 -16.64
C ILE A 205 -12.34 -26.56 -16.14
N ARG A 206 -12.42 -25.99 -14.93
CA ARG A 206 -13.68 -25.53 -14.32
C ARG A 206 -14.25 -24.25 -14.93
N GLY A 207 -13.50 -23.57 -15.80
CA GLY A 207 -13.92 -22.31 -16.41
C GLY A 207 -13.85 -21.12 -15.44
N LYS A 208 -13.08 -21.25 -14.36
CA LYS A 208 -12.85 -20.22 -13.32
C LYS A 208 -11.62 -19.36 -13.57
N ASP A 209 -10.75 -19.77 -14.50
CA ASP A 209 -9.52 -19.06 -14.76
C ASP A 209 -9.76 -17.62 -15.27
N MET A 210 -9.11 -16.66 -14.61
CA MET A 210 -9.27 -15.24 -14.89
C MET A 210 -8.33 -14.72 -15.99
N TYR A 211 -7.29 -15.47 -16.40
CA TYR A 211 -6.27 -14.98 -17.34
C TYR A 211 -6.74 -15.05 -18.79
N VAL A 212 -6.74 -13.90 -19.47
CA VAL A 212 -7.28 -13.76 -20.84
C VAL A 212 -6.21 -13.84 -21.90
N GLY A 213 -4.94 -13.51 -21.62
CA GLY A 213 -3.84 -13.60 -22.58
C GLY A 213 -3.19 -12.26 -22.96
N TYR A 214 -1.90 -12.30 -23.28
CA TYR A 214 -1.02 -11.12 -23.41
C TYR A 214 -1.14 -10.34 -24.72
N ASP A 215 -1.62 -10.96 -25.80
CA ASP A 215 -1.89 -10.32 -27.09
C ASP A 215 -3.21 -10.82 -27.69
N GLU A 216 -3.67 -10.24 -28.79
CA GLU A 216 -4.95 -10.64 -29.40
C GLU A 216 -4.96 -12.08 -29.93
N LYS A 217 -3.81 -12.63 -30.30
CA LYS A 217 -3.72 -14.04 -30.77
C LYS A 217 -3.92 -14.98 -29.59
N GLU A 218 -3.23 -14.72 -28.49
CA GLU A 218 -3.34 -15.50 -27.26
C GLU A 218 -4.74 -15.38 -26.65
N LYS A 219 -5.33 -14.17 -26.64
CA LYS A 219 -6.72 -13.97 -26.20
C LYS A 219 -7.71 -14.81 -26.97
N ASN A 220 -7.57 -14.85 -28.29
CA ASN A 220 -8.42 -15.65 -29.14
C ASN A 220 -8.25 -17.16 -28.88
N ARG A 221 -7.01 -17.63 -28.68
CA ARG A 221 -6.74 -19.04 -28.33
C ARG A 221 -7.40 -19.44 -27.01
N ARG A 222 -7.25 -18.64 -25.95
CA ARG A 222 -7.86 -18.91 -24.64
C ARG A 222 -9.38 -18.87 -24.68
N LYS A 223 -9.96 -17.91 -25.41
CA LYS A 223 -11.41 -17.84 -25.63
C LYS A 223 -11.92 -19.07 -26.39
N GLN A 224 -11.20 -19.52 -27.41
CA GLN A 224 -11.53 -20.73 -28.16
C GLN A 224 -11.44 -21.98 -27.29
N LEU A 225 -10.38 -22.10 -26.48
CA LEU A 225 -10.21 -23.21 -25.53
C LEU A 225 -11.40 -23.29 -24.56
N GLU A 226 -11.81 -22.17 -23.96
CA GLU A 226 -12.96 -22.14 -23.06
C GLU A 226 -14.26 -22.57 -23.78
N ASN A 227 -14.51 -22.10 -25.00
CA ASN A 227 -15.67 -22.54 -25.78
C ASN A 227 -15.62 -24.03 -26.13
N LYS A 228 -14.43 -24.56 -26.47
CA LYS A 228 -14.23 -25.99 -26.74
C LYS A 228 -14.50 -26.84 -25.49
N LEU A 229 -14.06 -26.39 -24.32
CA LEU A 229 -14.37 -27.06 -23.05
C LEU A 229 -15.89 -27.05 -22.78
N LYS A 230 -16.60 -25.94 -23.02
CA LYS A 230 -18.08 -25.89 -22.91
C LYS A 230 -18.74 -26.96 -23.78
N ASP A 231 -18.34 -27.05 -25.05
CA ASP A 231 -18.88 -28.03 -25.98
C ASP A 231 -18.59 -29.48 -25.54
N ILE A 232 -17.37 -29.76 -25.06
CA ILE A 232 -16.97 -31.09 -24.57
C ILE A 232 -17.78 -31.49 -23.33
N PHE A 233 -17.92 -30.59 -22.35
CA PHE A 233 -18.75 -30.85 -21.18
C PHE A 233 -20.23 -31.01 -21.52
N GLY A 234 -20.72 -30.34 -22.56
CA GLY A 234 -22.04 -30.59 -23.12
C GLY A 234 -22.22 -32.00 -23.69
N ASN A 235 -21.17 -32.58 -24.31
CA ASN A 235 -21.19 -33.99 -24.72
C ASN A 235 -21.18 -34.94 -23.53
N ILE A 236 -20.32 -34.68 -22.53
CA ILE A 236 -20.26 -35.47 -21.30
C ILE A 236 -21.63 -35.47 -20.60
N TYR A 237 -22.29 -34.32 -20.50
CA TYR A 237 -23.64 -34.20 -19.94
C TYR A 237 -24.67 -35.04 -20.71
N LYS A 238 -24.65 -34.98 -22.05
CA LYS A 238 -25.53 -35.81 -22.90
C LYS A 238 -25.30 -37.29 -22.69
N ASP A 239 -24.06 -37.73 -22.54
CA ASP A 239 -23.75 -39.15 -22.35
C ASP A 239 -24.13 -39.64 -20.94
N LEU A 240 -24.05 -38.78 -19.93
CA LEU A 240 -24.56 -39.07 -18.58
C LEU A 240 -26.08 -39.22 -18.57
N THR A 241 -26.81 -38.38 -19.32
CA THR A 241 -28.28 -38.39 -19.38
C THR A 241 -28.86 -39.47 -20.31
N LYS A 242 -28.09 -39.98 -21.29
CA LYS A 242 -28.54 -41.06 -22.20
C LYS A 242 -28.67 -42.44 -21.54
N LYS A 243 -27.95 -42.73 -20.43
CA LYS A 243 -27.99 -44.04 -19.76
C LYS A 243 -29.31 -44.25 -19.02
N LYS A 244 -30.40 -44.57 -19.74
CA LYS A 244 -31.71 -44.96 -19.17
C LYS A 244 -31.56 -46.21 -18.28
N GLY A 245 -31.34 -46.00 -16.98
CA GLY A 245 -31.50 -47.05 -15.98
C GLY A 245 -32.98 -47.25 -15.64
N ARG A 246 -33.41 -48.52 -15.47
CA ARG A 246 -34.80 -48.93 -15.14
C ARG A 246 -35.40 -48.29 -13.86
N ASN A 247 -34.65 -47.48 -13.10
CA ASN A 247 -35.00 -47.01 -11.74
C ASN A 247 -34.94 -45.47 -11.53
N GLY A 248 -35.14 -44.62 -12.54
CA GLY A 248 -35.40 -43.17 -12.30
C GLY A 248 -34.21 -42.25 -11.97
N LYS A 249 -32.95 -42.74 -12.02
CA LYS A 249 -31.71 -41.97 -11.71
C LYS A 249 -31.42 -40.74 -12.61
N ASN A 250 -32.09 -40.57 -13.75
CA ASN A 250 -31.83 -39.42 -14.64
C ASN A 250 -32.34 -38.10 -14.07
N ARG A 251 -33.42 -38.12 -13.28
CA ARG A 251 -34.02 -36.89 -12.73
C ARG A 251 -33.05 -36.15 -11.80
N GLU A 252 -32.21 -36.88 -11.06
CA GLU A 252 -31.23 -36.32 -10.13
C GLU A 252 -30.05 -35.65 -10.86
N ILE A 253 -29.53 -36.26 -11.94
CA ILE A 253 -28.47 -35.68 -12.79
C ILE A 253 -28.97 -34.41 -13.49
N GLU A 254 -30.18 -34.46 -14.05
CA GLU A 254 -30.83 -33.31 -14.68
C GLU A 254 -31.12 -32.21 -13.64
N THR A 255 -31.50 -32.56 -12.40
CA THR A 255 -31.72 -31.58 -11.33
C THR A 255 -30.42 -30.89 -10.90
N ARG A 256 -29.30 -31.63 -10.78
CA ARG A 256 -28.03 -31.06 -10.33
C ARG A 256 -27.33 -30.22 -11.40
N TYR A 257 -27.33 -30.68 -12.65
CA TYR A 257 -26.54 -30.04 -13.72
C TYR A 257 -27.39 -29.33 -14.78
N GLY A 258 -28.71 -29.53 -14.81
CA GLY A 258 -29.59 -28.97 -15.83
C GLY A 258 -29.94 -27.49 -15.66
N SER A 259 -29.58 -26.88 -14.53
CA SER A 259 -29.79 -25.44 -14.28
C SER A 259 -28.81 -24.54 -15.05
N ASP A 260 -27.61 -25.04 -15.38
CA ASP A 260 -26.60 -24.35 -16.18
C ASP A 260 -26.16 -25.24 -17.36
N THR A 261 -26.88 -25.11 -18.46
CA THR A 261 -26.58 -25.83 -19.71
C THR A 261 -25.67 -25.05 -20.65
N THR A 262 -25.19 -23.87 -20.24
CA THR A 262 -24.33 -23.01 -21.07
C THR A 262 -22.86 -23.15 -20.69
N ASN A 263 -22.54 -23.13 -19.39
CA ASN A 263 -21.16 -23.19 -18.92
C ASN A 263 -20.84 -24.52 -18.24
N TYR A 264 -21.87 -25.19 -17.69
CA TYR A 264 -21.77 -26.45 -16.96
C TYR A 264 -20.88 -26.35 -15.71
N TYR A 265 -20.89 -25.22 -14.99
CA TYR A 265 -19.96 -24.98 -13.88
C TYR A 265 -19.98 -26.10 -12.84
N GLN A 266 -21.17 -26.51 -12.36
CA GLN A 266 -21.28 -27.58 -11.36
C GLN A 266 -20.80 -28.94 -11.88
N LEU A 267 -21.06 -29.26 -13.16
CA LEU A 267 -20.60 -30.51 -13.78
C LEU A 267 -19.07 -30.55 -13.87
N ARG A 268 -18.44 -29.43 -14.21
CA ARG A 268 -16.99 -29.30 -14.28
C ARG A 268 -16.34 -29.36 -12.91
N GLU A 269 -16.95 -28.75 -11.89
CA GLU A 269 -16.51 -28.85 -10.48
C GLU A 269 -16.49 -30.31 -10.02
N ASP A 270 -17.59 -31.04 -10.23
CA ASP A 270 -17.69 -32.44 -9.85
C ASP A 270 -16.72 -33.32 -10.68
N TRP A 271 -16.56 -33.03 -11.98
CA TRP A 271 -15.56 -33.71 -12.80
C TRP A 271 -14.14 -33.51 -12.26
N TRP A 272 -13.77 -32.28 -11.88
CA TRP A 272 -12.48 -32.02 -11.27
C TRP A 272 -12.32 -32.81 -9.97
N ALA A 273 -13.32 -32.79 -9.08
CA ALA A 273 -13.28 -33.53 -7.81
C ALA A 273 -12.98 -35.03 -7.98
N PHE A 274 -13.52 -35.67 -9.02
CA PHE A 274 -13.24 -37.09 -9.32
C PHE A 274 -11.85 -37.33 -9.94
N ASN A 275 -11.34 -36.39 -10.72
CA ASN A 275 -10.16 -36.61 -11.58
C ASN A 275 -8.88 -35.95 -11.05
N ARG A 276 -8.97 -35.05 -10.06
CA ARG A 276 -7.84 -34.27 -9.51
C ARG A 276 -6.67 -35.13 -9.01
N GLU A 277 -6.94 -36.33 -8.50
CA GLU A 277 -5.91 -37.30 -8.09
C GLU A 277 -5.04 -37.77 -9.26
N ASP A 278 -5.64 -38.15 -10.39
CA ASP A 278 -4.89 -38.57 -11.56
C ASP A 278 -4.09 -37.40 -12.13
N VAL A 279 -4.65 -36.19 -12.10
CA VAL A 279 -4.01 -34.95 -12.55
C VAL A 279 -2.78 -34.63 -11.69
N TRP A 280 -2.88 -34.76 -10.36
CA TRP A 280 -1.74 -34.59 -9.47
C TRP A 280 -0.66 -35.63 -9.72
N LYS A 281 -1.04 -36.89 -9.92
CA LYS A 281 -0.12 -37.97 -10.25
C LYS A 281 0.64 -37.70 -11.55
N ALA A 282 -0.05 -37.24 -12.59
CA ALA A 282 0.60 -36.84 -13.85
C ALA A 282 1.55 -35.65 -13.67
N LEU A 283 1.13 -34.65 -12.90
CA LEU A 283 1.90 -33.43 -12.64
C LEU A 283 3.20 -33.70 -11.87
N THR A 284 3.19 -34.66 -10.95
CA THR A 284 4.32 -34.98 -10.06
C THR A 284 5.25 -36.06 -10.62
N CYS A 285 5.00 -36.58 -11.82
CA CYS A 285 5.80 -37.66 -12.42
C CYS A 285 7.32 -37.39 -12.46
N SER A 286 7.70 -36.13 -12.62
CA SER A 286 9.10 -35.71 -12.76
C SER A 286 9.70 -35.12 -11.49
N ALA A 287 8.93 -35.03 -10.40
CA ALA A 287 9.45 -34.60 -9.10
C ALA A 287 10.54 -35.55 -8.60
N ASP A 288 11.49 -35.04 -7.84
CA ASP A 288 12.56 -35.83 -7.24
C ASP A 288 12.08 -36.61 -6.00
N ASP A 289 12.76 -37.70 -5.66
CA ASP A 289 12.43 -38.47 -4.45
C ASP A 289 12.72 -37.69 -3.16
N SER A 290 13.56 -36.65 -3.20
CA SER A 290 13.81 -35.75 -2.06
C SER A 290 12.83 -34.58 -1.93
N GLU A 291 11.89 -34.43 -2.86
CA GLU A 291 10.94 -33.32 -2.88
C GLU A 291 9.65 -33.73 -2.15
N ASP A 292 9.47 -33.26 -0.92
CA ASP A 292 8.28 -33.54 -0.12
C ASP A 292 7.41 -32.28 0.02
N TYR A 293 6.09 -32.40 -0.19
CA TYR A 293 5.17 -31.28 0.03
C TYR A 293 5.03 -31.02 1.52
N PHE A 294 5.37 -29.80 1.93
CA PHE A 294 5.32 -29.38 3.32
C PHE A 294 4.10 -28.50 3.59
N ILE A 295 3.40 -28.77 4.69
CA ILE A 295 2.36 -27.90 5.23
C ILE A 295 2.44 -27.86 6.76
N GLN A 296 2.26 -26.67 7.34
CA GLN A 296 2.23 -26.49 8.78
C GLN A 296 0.92 -25.86 9.21
N LEU A 297 0.02 -26.68 9.76
CA LEU A 297 -1.32 -26.22 10.18
C LEU A 297 -1.31 -25.63 11.59
N GLU A 298 -0.38 -26.07 12.44
CA GLU A 298 -0.27 -25.64 13.84
C GLU A 298 1.21 -25.48 14.22
N ALA A 299 1.49 -24.68 15.27
CA ALA A 299 2.86 -24.36 15.69
C ALA A 299 3.74 -25.60 15.95
N ALA A 300 3.17 -26.69 16.46
CA ALA A 300 3.89 -27.92 16.77
C ALA A 300 3.76 -29.03 15.70
N ARG A 301 2.90 -28.86 14.69
CA ARG A 301 2.54 -29.93 13.75
C ARG A 301 2.99 -29.62 12.33
N LYS A 302 4.12 -30.22 11.94
CA LYS A 302 4.64 -30.23 10.58
C LYS A 302 4.15 -31.49 9.86
N LEU A 303 3.52 -31.33 8.71
CA LEU A 303 3.04 -32.42 7.87
C LEU A 303 3.85 -32.43 6.57
N PHE A 304 4.38 -33.60 6.23
CA PHE A 304 5.09 -33.86 4.99
C PHE A 304 4.32 -34.90 4.21
N SER A 305 4.24 -34.73 2.90
CA SER A 305 3.85 -35.82 2.02
C SER A 305 4.96 -36.86 1.94
N ASP A 306 4.61 -38.03 1.42
CA ASP A 306 5.54 -39.02 0.86
C ASP A 306 6.36 -38.39 -0.28
N ARG A 307 7.41 -39.10 -0.69
CA ARG A 307 8.36 -38.70 -1.73
C ARG A 307 7.69 -38.28 -3.04
N LYS A 308 8.39 -37.45 -3.81
CA LYS A 308 7.93 -36.90 -5.10
C LYS A 308 6.63 -36.11 -4.95
N CYS A 309 6.54 -35.26 -3.94
CA CYS A 309 5.38 -34.41 -3.64
C CYS A 309 4.09 -35.21 -3.43
N GLY A 310 4.17 -36.37 -2.78
CA GLY A 310 3.04 -37.25 -2.51
C GLY A 310 2.55 -38.05 -3.72
N HIS A 311 3.42 -38.30 -4.71
CA HIS A 311 3.06 -38.99 -5.95
C HIS A 311 2.39 -40.37 -5.72
N TYR A 312 2.78 -41.05 -4.64
CA TYR A 312 2.32 -42.40 -4.30
C TYR A 312 1.19 -42.44 -3.24
N GLU A 313 0.78 -41.30 -2.68
CA GLU A 313 -0.22 -41.23 -1.60
C GLU A 313 -1.68 -41.36 -2.09
N GLY A 314 -1.89 -41.33 -3.40
CA GLY A 314 -3.21 -41.25 -4.02
C GLY A 314 -3.82 -39.86 -3.88
N ALA A 315 -4.25 -39.50 -2.66
CA ALA A 315 -4.85 -38.18 -2.44
C ALA A 315 -3.80 -37.04 -2.56
N PRO A 316 -4.06 -35.99 -3.37
CA PRO A 316 -3.14 -34.86 -3.46
C PRO A 316 -2.93 -34.19 -2.09
N PRO A 317 -1.69 -33.87 -1.68
CA PRO A 317 -1.39 -33.30 -0.37
C PRO A 317 -1.76 -31.80 -0.26
N THR A 318 -2.19 -31.18 -1.36
CA THR A 318 -2.64 -29.78 -1.43
C THR A 318 -4.15 -29.66 -1.64
N ASN A 319 -4.71 -28.55 -1.17
CA ASN A 319 -6.09 -28.11 -1.33
C ASN A 319 -6.17 -26.73 -2.01
N LEU A 320 -5.07 -26.22 -2.57
CA LEU A 320 -5.04 -24.93 -3.25
C LEU A 320 -6.02 -24.85 -4.42
N ASP A 321 -6.35 -25.95 -5.08
CA ASP A 321 -7.38 -26.02 -6.13
C ASP A 321 -8.80 -25.70 -5.61
N TYR A 322 -9.02 -25.61 -4.31
CA TYR A 322 -10.28 -25.14 -3.72
C TYR A 322 -10.18 -23.76 -3.06
N VAL A 323 -9.06 -23.06 -3.26
CA VAL A 323 -8.85 -21.67 -2.85
C VAL A 323 -9.10 -20.75 -4.06
N PRO A 324 -9.84 -19.63 -3.95
CA PRO A 324 -10.04 -18.68 -5.05
C PRO A 324 -8.73 -18.23 -5.70
N GLN A 325 -8.72 -18.21 -7.04
CA GLN A 325 -7.51 -17.95 -7.82
C GLN A 325 -6.81 -16.62 -7.46
N PHE A 326 -7.58 -15.57 -7.17
CA PHE A 326 -7.04 -14.29 -6.74
C PHE A 326 -6.16 -14.41 -5.49
N LEU A 327 -6.63 -15.11 -4.45
CA LEU A 327 -5.89 -15.26 -3.19
C LEU A 327 -4.61 -16.07 -3.41
N ARG A 328 -4.65 -17.10 -4.27
CA ARG A 328 -3.47 -17.90 -4.61
C ARG A 328 -2.43 -17.10 -5.37
N TRP A 329 -2.86 -16.31 -6.36
CA TRP A 329 -1.97 -15.43 -7.11
C TRP A 329 -1.39 -14.33 -6.23
N PHE A 330 -2.15 -13.82 -5.27
CA PHE A 330 -1.64 -12.81 -4.35
C PHE A 330 -0.64 -13.38 -3.34
N ASN A 331 -0.87 -14.61 -2.85
CA ASN A 331 0.11 -15.36 -2.09
C ASN A 331 1.40 -15.63 -2.90
N GLU A 332 1.28 -16.12 -4.14
CA GLU A 332 2.43 -16.32 -5.04
C GLU A 332 3.17 -15.01 -5.32
N TRP A 333 2.45 -13.91 -5.52
CA TRP A 333 3.02 -12.59 -5.70
C TRP A 333 3.84 -12.12 -4.49
N GLY A 334 3.38 -12.39 -3.26
CA GLY A 334 4.09 -12.02 -2.03
C GLY A 334 5.43 -12.75 -1.89
N GLU A 335 5.41 -14.07 -2.12
CA GLU A 335 6.61 -14.92 -2.12
C GLU A 335 7.60 -14.51 -3.21
N ASP A 336 7.12 -14.33 -4.45
CA ASP A 336 7.95 -13.87 -5.57
C ASP A 336 8.52 -12.48 -5.33
N PHE A 337 7.74 -11.58 -4.69
CA PHE A 337 8.22 -10.26 -4.33
C PHE A 337 9.43 -10.35 -3.39
N CYS A 338 9.34 -11.15 -2.32
CA CYS A 338 10.44 -11.31 -1.36
C CYS A 338 11.68 -11.92 -2.02
N ARG A 339 11.51 -13.03 -2.76
CA ARG A 339 12.60 -13.72 -3.49
C ARG A 339 13.31 -12.80 -4.49
N VAL A 340 12.55 -12.09 -5.33
CA VAL A 340 13.13 -11.20 -6.36
C VAL A 340 13.71 -9.93 -5.74
N ARG A 341 13.12 -9.40 -4.65
CA ARG A 341 13.68 -8.26 -3.91
C ARG A 341 15.07 -8.57 -3.39
N GLU A 342 15.25 -9.74 -2.79
CA GLU A 342 16.54 -10.19 -2.28
C GLU A 342 17.59 -10.23 -3.40
N HIS A 343 17.28 -10.88 -4.52
CA HIS A 343 18.17 -10.95 -5.68
C HIS A 343 18.55 -9.56 -6.21
N LYS A 344 17.56 -8.67 -6.38
CA LYS A 344 17.82 -7.31 -6.88
C LYS A 344 18.60 -6.45 -5.87
N LEU A 345 18.39 -6.62 -4.56
CA LEU A 345 19.18 -5.95 -3.52
C LEU A 345 20.63 -6.44 -3.49
N LYS A 346 20.88 -7.74 -3.62
CA LYS A 346 22.24 -8.30 -3.72
C LYS A 346 22.98 -7.69 -4.91
N LYS A 347 22.33 -7.63 -6.07
CA LYS A 347 22.89 -7.00 -7.27
C LYS A 347 23.21 -5.50 -7.06
N VAL A 348 22.28 -4.76 -6.46
CA VAL A 348 22.50 -3.34 -6.11
C VAL A 348 23.68 -3.19 -5.15
N LYS A 349 23.78 -4.05 -4.13
CA LYS A 349 24.90 -4.03 -3.18
C LYS A 349 26.22 -4.29 -3.89
N GLU A 350 26.29 -5.32 -4.72
CA GLU A 350 27.50 -5.68 -5.48
C GLU A 350 27.94 -4.53 -6.40
N ASP A 351 27.02 -3.95 -7.17
CA ASP A 351 27.32 -2.85 -8.09
C ASP A 351 27.70 -1.54 -7.38
N CYS A 352 27.20 -1.30 -6.16
CA CYS A 352 27.40 -0.06 -5.41
C CYS A 352 28.46 -0.12 -4.30
N ARG A 353 28.78 -1.30 -3.77
CA ARG A 353 29.74 -1.50 -2.68
C ARG A 353 30.85 -2.50 -3.00
N GLY A 354 30.61 -3.43 -3.91
CA GLY A 354 31.55 -4.53 -4.22
C GLY A 354 31.48 -5.67 -3.19
N GLY A 355 32.20 -6.77 -3.45
CA GLY A 355 32.16 -7.98 -2.62
C GLY A 355 32.67 -7.80 -1.17
N ASN A 356 33.58 -6.84 -0.94
CA ASN A 356 34.20 -6.54 0.37
C ASN A 356 34.02 -5.07 0.79
N ASP A 357 32.96 -4.38 0.34
CA ASP A 357 32.75 -2.92 0.57
C ASP A 357 33.93 -2.03 0.13
N GLU A 358 34.70 -2.52 -0.85
CA GLU A 358 35.86 -1.83 -1.44
C GLU A 358 35.45 -0.52 -2.12
N LYS A 359 34.24 -0.47 -2.70
CA LYS A 359 33.66 0.72 -3.35
C LYS A 359 32.65 1.39 -2.41
N ASP A 360 32.48 2.69 -2.56
CA ASP A 360 31.38 3.42 -1.92
C ASP A 360 30.72 4.31 -2.95
N CYS A 361 29.90 3.71 -3.81
CA CYS A 361 29.26 4.43 -4.89
C CYS A 361 27.93 5.06 -4.47
N SER A 362 27.59 6.20 -5.05
CA SER A 362 26.26 6.80 -4.92
C SER A 362 25.31 6.35 -6.03
N ARG A 363 24.01 6.55 -5.81
CA ARG A 363 22.97 6.34 -6.83
C ARG A 363 23.21 7.17 -8.09
N GLU A 364 23.81 8.33 -7.97
CA GLU A 364 24.15 9.18 -9.12
C GLU A 364 25.35 8.63 -9.90
N GLY A 365 26.02 7.59 -9.42
CA GLY A 365 27.18 6.98 -10.07
C GLY A 365 28.51 7.66 -9.74
N TYR A 366 28.59 8.36 -8.61
CA TYR A 366 29.86 8.88 -8.07
C TYR A 366 30.51 7.86 -7.15
N ASP A 367 31.83 7.87 -7.04
CA ASP A 367 32.56 7.12 -6.01
C ASP A 367 32.84 8.07 -4.84
N CYS A 368 32.15 7.90 -3.72
CA CYS A 368 32.23 8.79 -2.57
C CYS A 368 33.61 8.81 -1.89
N LYS A 369 34.50 7.86 -2.20
CA LYS A 369 35.90 7.85 -1.74
C LYS A 369 36.84 8.59 -2.70
N ARG A 370 36.55 8.59 -4.01
CA ARG A 370 37.46 9.11 -5.06
C ARG A 370 37.00 10.44 -5.65
N THR A 371 35.71 10.61 -5.84
CA THR A 371 35.10 11.83 -6.33
C THR A 371 35.25 12.92 -5.27
N ASP A 372 36.16 13.88 -5.49
CA ASP A 372 36.33 15.01 -4.57
C ASP A 372 35.20 16.02 -4.79
N LEU A 373 34.05 15.76 -4.15
CA LEU A 373 32.89 16.66 -4.14
C LEU A 373 33.28 18.09 -3.74
N LYS A 374 34.39 18.29 -3.00
CA LYS A 374 34.88 19.59 -2.53
C LYS A 374 35.41 20.51 -3.64
N LYS A 375 35.65 19.98 -4.84
CA LYS A 375 35.97 20.80 -6.01
C LYS A 375 34.77 21.59 -6.52
N ASN A 376 33.54 21.21 -6.12
CA ASN A 376 32.28 21.84 -6.52
C ASN A 376 32.13 21.97 -8.05
N GLU A 377 32.69 20.99 -8.78
CA GLU A 377 32.53 20.84 -10.23
C GLU A 377 31.10 20.35 -10.52
N ILE A 378 30.39 21.02 -11.43
CA ILE A 378 28.96 20.75 -11.69
C ILE A 378 28.75 19.64 -12.73
N PHE A 379 29.70 19.46 -13.65
CA PHE A 379 29.65 18.47 -14.71
C PHE A 379 30.77 17.43 -14.56
N MET A 380 30.66 16.58 -13.54
CA MET A 380 31.64 15.51 -13.29
C MET A 380 31.33 14.23 -14.07
N ASP A 381 32.38 13.45 -14.37
CA ASP A 381 32.26 12.14 -14.99
C ASP A 381 31.81 11.06 -13.98
N LEU A 382 31.07 10.04 -14.45
CA LEU A 382 30.58 8.94 -13.60
C LEU A 382 31.71 7.94 -13.35
N GLU A 383 32.15 7.82 -12.10
CA GLU A 383 33.15 6.83 -11.69
C GLU A 383 32.51 5.46 -11.37
N CYS A 384 31.21 5.44 -11.05
CA CYS A 384 30.41 4.25 -10.72
C CYS A 384 29.12 4.11 -11.56
N PRO A 385 29.17 4.07 -12.91
CA PRO A 385 27.97 3.99 -13.75
C PRO A 385 27.14 2.71 -13.54
N ASN A 386 27.73 1.62 -13.05
CA ASN A 386 27.00 0.38 -12.77
C ASN A 386 26.08 0.51 -11.55
N CYS A 387 26.53 1.21 -10.49
CA CYS A 387 25.69 1.48 -9.32
C CYS A 387 24.46 2.31 -9.71
N GLU A 388 24.64 3.34 -10.54
CA GLU A 388 23.53 4.14 -11.08
C GLU A 388 22.51 3.24 -11.81
N LYS A 389 22.98 2.41 -12.76
CA LYS A 389 22.12 1.50 -13.52
C LYS A 389 21.37 0.52 -12.62
N ALA A 390 22.04 -0.04 -11.62
CA ALA A 390 21.43 -0.96 -10.66
C ALA A 390 20.36 -0.27 -9.81
N CYS A 391 20.65 0.92 -9.28
CA CYS A 391 19.73 1.72 -8.49
C CYS A 391 18.50 2.18 -9.30
N THR A 392 18.70 2.61 -10.53
CA THR A 392 17.61 2.98 -11.45
C THR A 392 16.74 1.77 -11.78
N SER A 393 17.34 0.62 -12.09
CA SER A 393 16.59 -0.62 -12.35
C SER A 393 15.79 -1.11 -11.13
N TYR A 394 16.37 -1.04 -9.92
CA TYR A 394 15.66 -1.40 -8.68
C TYR A 394 14.51 -0.44 -8.39
N LYS A 395 14.71 0.87 -8.59
CA LYS A 395 13.68 1.89 -8.42
C LYS A 395 12.47 1.64 -9.35
N GLU A 396 12.70 1.37 -10.62
CA GLU A 396 11.61 1.09 -11.57
C GLU A 396 10.83 -0.17 -11.17
N TRP A 397 11.55 -1.23 -10.78
CA TRP A 397 10.94 -2.47 -10.35
C TRP A 397 10.11 -2.32 -9.08
N ILE A 398 10.64 -1.67 -8.03
CA ILE A 398 9.93 -1.51 -6.75
C ILE A 398 8.67 -0.63 -6.90
N GLU A 399 8.73 0.43 -7.73
CA GLU A 399 7.56 1.25 -8.05
C GLU A 399 6.48 0.47 -8.82
N ASN A 400 6.87 -0.49 -9.66
CA ASN A 400 5.90 -1.37 -10.32
C ASN A 400 5.28 -2.34 -9.31
N LYS A 401 6.08 -2.95 -8.42
CA LYS A 401 5.57 -3.82 -7.35
C LYS A 401 4.60 -3.12 -6.41
N GLN A 402 4.85 -1.86 -6.05
CA GLN A 402 3.91 -1.08 -5.25
C GLN A 402 2.57 -0.87 -5.97
N LYS A 403 2.56 -0.72 -7.30
CA LYS A 403 1.31 -0.60 -8.09
C LYS A 403 0.56 -1.93 -8.14
N GLU A 404 1.26 -3.04 -8.31
CA GLU A 404 0.68 -4.40 -8.27
C GLU A 404 0.04 -4.67 -6.91
N PHE A 405 0.76 -4.40 -5.81
CA PHE A 405 0.26 -4.52 -4.44
C PHE A 405 -1.03 -3.71 -4.21
N ASN A 406 -1.02 -2.42 -4.57
CA ASN A 406 -2.18 -1.55 -4.38
C ASN A 406 -3.41 -1.98 -5.20
N LYS A 407 -3.22 -2.63 -6.35
CA LYS A 407 -4.33 -3.21 -7.12
C LYS A 407 -4.93 -4.42 -6.40
N GLN A 408 -4.07 -5.30 -5.91
CA GLN A 408 -4.48 -6.52 -5.20
C GLN A 408 -5.12 -6.20 -3.86
N LYS A 409 -4.63 -5.17 -3.13
CA LYS A 409 -5.27 -4.63 -1.92
C LYS A 409 -6.74 -4.29 -2.15
N LYS A 410 -7.01 -3.46 -3.15
CA LYS A 410 -8.39 -3.06 -3.50
C LYS A 410 -9.26 -4.24 -3.93
N LYS A 411 -8.68 -5.22 -4.63
CA LYS A 411 -9.40 -6.44 -5.02
C LYS A 411 -9.77 -7.24 -3.77
N TYR A 412 -8.84 -7.44 -2.83
CA TYR A 412 -9.11 -8.12 -1.56
C TYR A 412 -10.25 -7.48 -0.78
N GLU A 413 -10.16 -6.16 -0.55
CA GLU A 413 -11.20 -5.38 0.14
C GLU A 413 -12.57 -5.58 -0.53
N LYS A 414 -12.62 -5.51 -1.86
CA LYS A 414 -13.84 -5.71 -2.64
C LYS A 414 -14.42 -7.12 -2.50
N GLU A 415 -13.59 -8.16 -2.58
CA GLU A 415 -14.05 -9.55 -2.48
C GLU A 415 -14.58 -9.86 -1.06
N ILE A 416 -13.95 -9.33 -0.02
CA ILE A 416 -14.39 -9.53 1.39
C ILE A 416 -15.68 -8.75 1.73
N GLU A 417 -15.90 -7.59 1.11
CA GLU A 417 -17.11 -6.79 1.30
C GLU A 417 -18.33 -7.36 0.54
N ASN A 418 -18.16 -7.81 -0.70
CA ASN A 418 -19.27 -8.14 -1.62
C ASN A 418 -19.71 -9.62 -1.62
N ASN A 419 -19.58 -10.35 -0.51
CA ASN A 419 -19.83 -11.81 -0.38
C ASN A 419 -21.25 -12.32 -0.77
N GLN A 420 -22.15 -11.49 -1.32
CA GLN A 420 -23.52 -11.89 -1.62
C GLN A 420 -24.00 -11.75 -3.07
N SER A 421 -23.23 -11.23 -4.04
CA SER A 421 -23.88 -10.81 -5.31
C SER A 421 -23.37 -11.33 -6.66
N ASN A 422 -22.22 -12.00 -6.83
CA ASN A 422 -21.79 -12.38 -8.21
C ASN A 422 -20.94 -13.66 -8.42
N SER A 423 -20.64 -14.48 -7.40
CA SER A 423 -19.88 -15.72 -7.66
C SER A 423 -20.77 -16.83 -8.24
N HIS A 424 -20.36 -17.41 -9.37
CA HIS A 424 -20.98 -18.60 -9.97
C HIS A 424 -20.68 -19.89 -9.17
N SER A 425 -19.84 -19.82 -8.13
CA SER A 425 -19.47 -20.97 -7.28
C SER A 425 -19.84 -20.72 -5.82
N THR A 426 -20.68 -21.61 -5.29
CA THR A 426 -21.04 -21.66 -3.86
C THR A 426 -19.81 -21.81 -2.95
N TYR A 427 -18.79 -22.51 -3.42
CA TYR A 427 -17.55 -22.79 -2.69
C TYR A 427 -16.68 -21.54 -2.49
N ASP A 428 -16.59 -20.66 -3.48
CA ASP A 428 -15.77 -19.44 -3.37
C ASP A 428 -16.35 -18.48 -2.33
N ASN A 429 -17.68 -18.32 -2.31
CA ASN A 429 -18.38 -17.52 -1.29
C ASN A 429 -18.16 -18.09 0.11
N GLU A 430 -18.22 -19.42 0.26
CA GLU A 430 -17.98 -20.07 1.54
C GLU A 430 -16.54 -19.86 2.02
N LEU A 431 -15.56 -19.94 1.12
CA LEU A 431 -14.17 -19.68 1.48
C LEU A 431 -13.96 -18.23 1.91
N TYR A 432 -14.48 -17.24 1.17
CA TYR A 432 -14.38 -15.84 1.61
C TYR A 432 -15.12 -15.59 2.93
N ASN A 433 -16.25 -16.26 3.18
CA ASN A 433 -16.95 -16.19 4.46
C ASN A 433 -16.13 -16.80 5.60
N ASN A 434 -15.43 -17.91 5.36
CA ASN A 434 -14.52 -18.51 6.34
C ASN A 434 -13.28 -17.64 6.57
N LEU A 435 -12.70 -17.09 5.50
CA LEU A 435 -11.56 -16.18 5.57
C LEU A 435 -11.91 -14.92 6.36
N LYS A 436 -13.11 -14.35 6.14
CA LYS A 436 -13.63 -13.16 6.84
C LYS A 436 -13.73 -13.34 8.36
N LYS A 437 -13.82 -14.57 8.89
CA LYS A 437 -13.87 -14.81 10.34
C LYS A 437 -12.60 -14.33 11.06
N ASN A 438 -11.44 -14.60 10.47
CA ASN A 438 -10.13 -14.31 11.07
C ASN A 438 -9.34 -13.21 10.32
N TYR A 439 -9.68 -12.95 9.05
CA TYR A 439 -8.97 -12.04 8.15
C TYR A 439 -9.93 -11.05 7.48
N SER A 440 -10.88 -10.49 8.23
CA SER A 440 -11.86 -9.51 7.75
C SER A 440 -11.24 -8.21 7.25
N SER A 441 -10.11 -7.77 7.83
CA SER A 441 -9.34 -6.63 7.35
C SER A 441 -8.22 -7.07 6.41
N PHE A 442 -7.90 -6.21 5.44
CA PHE A 442 -6.74 -6.40 4.58
C PHE A 442 -5.45 -6.44 5.39
N GLU A 443 -5.35 -5.62 6.43
CA GLU A 443 -4.17 -5.51 7.30
C GLU A 443 -3.86 -6.83 8.02
N ASN A 444 -4.88 -7.63 8.36
CA ASN A 444 -4.66 -8.94 8.98
C ASN A 444 -4.21 -9.99 7.96
N PHE A 445 -4.81 -9.98 6.77
CA PHE A 445 -4.42 -10.92 5.70
C PHE A 445 -3.00 -10.64 5.22
N VAL A 446 -2.64 -9.38 5.03
CA VAL A 446 -1.33 -9.02 4.45
C VAL A 446 -0.15 -9.36 5.39
N GLU A 447 -0.37 -9.45 6.71
CA GLU A 447 0.63 -9.98 7.63
C GLU A 447 0.96 -11.44 7.34
N THR A 448 -0.03 -12.25 6.94
CA THR A 448 0.20 -13.67 6.58
C THR A 448 1.09 -13.82 5.34
N LEU A 449 1.19 -12.81 4.47
CA LEU A 449 2.10 -12.83 3.32
C LEU A 449 3.58 -12.72 3.74
N LYS A 450 3.88 -12.12 4.89
CA LYS A 450 5.26 -12.03 5.40
C LYS A 450 5.74 -13.31 6.06
N GLU A 451 4.78 -14.12 6.49
CA GLU A 451 4.97 -15.38 7.20
C GLU A 451 5.32 -16.54 6.24
N GLY A 452 5.38 -16.26 4.93
CA GLY A 452 5.79 -17.22 3.90
C GLY A 452 7.32 -17.40 3.81
N ALA A 453 7.74 -18.50 3.19
CA ALA A 453 9.11 -19.04 3.28
C ALA A 453 10.19 -18.04 2.84
N TYR A 454 9.96 -17.32 1.74
CA TYR A 454 10.93 -16.34 1.25
C TYR A 454 10.91 -15.01 2.00
N CYS A 455 9.86 -14.73 2.77
CA CYS A 455 9.67 -13.46 3.47
C CYS A 455 10.09 -13.51 4.95
N THR A 456 10.06 -14.69 5.59
CA THR A 456 10.46 -14.88 7.00
C THR A 456 11.98 -14.95 7.22
N ASN A 457 12.74 -15.23 6.17
CA ASN A 457 14.19 -15.33 6.25
C ASN A 457 14.85 -13.95 6.45
N GLY A 458 15.58 -13.77 7.56
CA GLY A 458 16.34 -12.57 7.94
C GLY A 458 17.53 -12.21 7.03
N ILE A 459 17.43 -12.59 5.74
CA ILE A 459 18.44 -12.42 4.69
C ILE A 459 18.20 -11.11 3.91
N ILE A 460 16.99 -10.55 3.96
CA ILE A 460 16.65 -9.31 3.25
C ILE A 460 17.03 -8.11 4.11
N ASP A 461 17.97 -7.29 3.62
CA ASP A 461 18.27 -5.97 4.19
C ASP A 461 16.98 -5.12 4.26
N GLY A 462 16.51 -4.89 5.48
CA GLY A 462 15.31 -4.11 5.79
C GLY A 462 14.05 -4.96 6.04
N GLU A 463 13.46 -4.77 7.22
CA GLU A 463 12.21 -5.41 7.68
C GLU A 463 11.08 -5.23 6.65
N ILE A 464 10.56 -6.33 6.09
CA ILE A 464 9.40 -6.28 5.19
C ILE A 464 8.16 -6.10 6.04
N ASP A 465 7.51 -4.95 5.87
CA ASP A 465 6.24 -4.66 6.49
C ASP A 465 5.22 -4.15 5.45
N PHE A 466 4.44 -5.04 4.85
CA PHE A 466 3.41 -4.66 3.87
C PHE A 466 2.35 -3.68 4.44
N ASN A 467 2.17 -3.60 5.77
CA ASN A 467 1.36 -2.58 6.41
C ASN A 467 2.07 -1.21 6.48
N LYS A 468 3.41 -1.20 6.45
CA LYS A 468 4.25 -0.01 6.20
C LYS A 468 4.70 0.02 4.73
N GLN A 469 3.75 0.30 3.83
CA GLN A 469 4.03 0.33 2.38
C GLN A 469 5.24 1.21 2.01
N TYR A 470 5.44 2.35 2.67
CA TYR A 470 6.59 3.20 2.37
C TYR A 470 7.91 2.50 2.62
N ASP A 471 8.07 1.85 3.78
CA ASP A 471 9.32 1.20 4.15
C ASP A 471 9.58 -0.01 3.23
N THR A 472 8.54 -0.81 2.96
CA THR A 472 8.64 -2.01 2.11
C THR A 472 8.95 -1.70 0.65
N PHE A 473 8.35 -0.64 0.10
CA PHE A 473 8.55 -0.23 -1.29
C PHE A 473 9.57 0.93 -1.43
N SER A 474 10.43 1.13 -0.43
CA SER A 474 11.47 2.18 -0.43
C SER A 474 12.65 1.86 -1.35
N HIS A 475 13.45 2.88 -1.65
CA HIS A 475 14.73 2.72 -2.35
C HIS A 475 15.72 1.92 -1.48
N SER A 476 16.63 1.21 -2.14
CA SER A 476 17.70 0.50 -1.45
C SER A 476 18.58 1.46 -0.64
N GLN A 477 18.99 1.05 0.56
CA GLN A 477 19.92 1.81 1.40
C GLN A 477 21.29 2.04 0.75
N TYR A 478 21.66 1.17 -0.20
CA TYR A 478 22.89 1.27 -1.00
C TYR A 478 22.78 2.33 -2.11
N CYS A 479 21.57 2.83 -2.40
CA CYS A 479 21.27 3.83 -3.43
C CYS A 479 21.11 5.24 -2.84
N LYS A 480 21.85 5.56 -1.78
CA LYS A 480 21.91 6.92 -1.23
C LYS A 480 22.89 7.79 -2.03
N SER A 481 22.69 9.10 -2.03
CA SER A 481 23.71 10.05 -2.49
C SER A 481 24.96 9.94 -1.63
N CYS A 482 26.09 10.43 -2.15
CA CYS A 482 27.30 10.51 -1.35
C CYS A 482 27.06 11.36 -0.09
N PRO A 483 27.51 10.91 1.10
CA PRO A 483 27.32 11.64 2.34
C PRO A 483 27.88 13.07 2.25
N ILE A 484 27.01 14.05 2.46
CA ILE A 484 27.40 15.46 2.54
C ILE A 484 27.61 15.78 4.02
N PHE A 485 28.87 15.88 4.42
CA PHE A 485 29.28 15.98 5.83
C PHE A 485 28.81 14.77 6.68
N ASN A 486 29.13 14.75 7.98
CA ASN A 486 28.61 13.74 8.92
C ASN A 486 27.16 14.07 9.37
N LEU A 487 26.29 14.40 8.42
CA LEU A 487 24.88 14.71 8.68
C LEU A 487 24.12 13.43 9.04
N LYS A 488 23.71 13.32 10.31
CA LYS A 488 22.82 12.23 10.76
C LYS A 488 21.37 12.66 10.56
N CYS A 489 20.68 11.96 9.66
CA CYS A 489 19.23 12.08 9.47
C CYS A 489 18.56 10.82 10.03
N ALA A 490 17.69 10.98 11.03
CA ALA A 490 16.85 9.89 11.56
C ALA A 490 15.38 10.33 11.51
N ASN A 491 14.50 9.51 10.94
CA ASN A 491 13.06 9.76 10.84
C ASN A 491 12.69 11.10 10.18
N GLY A 492 13.39 11.51 9.12
CA GLY A 492 13.15 12.76 8.38
C GLY A 492 13.61 14.04 9.11
N LYS A 493 14.15 13.92 10.33
CA LYS A 493 14.82 15.00 11.05
C LYS A 493 16.32 14.83 10.89
N CYS A 494 16.93 15.84 10.31
CA CYS A 494 18.39 15.95 10.18
C CYS A 494 18.86 17.08 11.07
N ASN A 495 20.13 17.02 11.49
CA ASN A 495 20.79 18.17 12.12
C ASN A 495 20.72 19.39 11.20
N SER A 496 20.69 20.59 11.78
CA SER A 496 20.61 21.81 10.97
C SER A 496 21.84 21.92 10.06
N LEU A 497 21.57 22.49 8.88
CA LEU A 497 22.57 23.04 7.96
C LEU A 497 23.71 23.71 8.74
N ASP A 498 23.30 24.56 9.69
CA ASP A 498 24.13 25.50 10.43
C ASP A 498 24.97 24.88 11.55
N ASP A 499 24.57 23.73 12.08
CA ASP A 499 25.25 23.08 13.22
C ASP A 499 26.54 22.34 12.82
N ILE A 500 26.75 22.13 11.53
CA ILE A 500 27.93 21.43 11.00
C ILE A 500 29.18 22.30 11.14
N LYS A 501 30.19 21.81 11.87
CA LYS A 501 31.52 22.41 11.93
C LYS A 501 32.33 22.03 10.68
N CYS A 502 32.83 23.03 9.96
CA CYS A 502 33.66 22.80 8.77
C CYS A 502 35.06 22.28 9.18
N PRO A 503 35.57 21.20 8.56
CA PRO A 503 36.94 20.75 8.79
C PRO A 503 37.95 21.83 8.36
N LYS A 504 39.04 22.02 9.11
CA LYS A 504 40.15 22.90 8.70
C LYS A 504 40.96 22.19 7.60
N ILE A 505 40.75 22.56 6.34
CA ILE A 505 41.48 21.97 5.20
C ILE A 505 42.65 22.89 4.84
N ARG A 506 43.87 22.34 4.81
CA ARG A 506 45.05 23.03 4.27
C ARG A 506 44.94 23.04 2.74
N THR A 507 44.73 24.24 2.19
CA THR A 507 44.84 24.63 0.76
C THR A 507 43.97 23.87 -0.24
N MET A 508 42.89 24.51 -0.71
CA MET A 508 42.16 24.14 -1.94
C MET A 508 42.54 25.09 -3.10
N PRO A 509 42.58 24.62 -4.36
CA PRO A 509 42.86 25.47 -5.53
C PRO A 509 41.77 26.50 -5.86
N ASN A 510 40.53 26.29 -5.39
CA ASN A 510 39.38 27.15 -5.65
C ASN A 510 38.82 27.78 -4.36
N ILE A 511 39.66 28.44 -3.55
CA ILE A 511 39.18 29.24 -2.42
C ILE A 511 38.39 30.43 -2.99
N ARG A 512 37.06 30.37 -2.91
CA ARG A 512 36.19 31.54 -3.10
C ARG A 512 36.49 32.56 -2.00
N ASN A 513 36.84 33.78 -2.39
CA ASN A 513 37.01 34.92 -1.47
C ASN A 513 35.67 35.55 -1.02
N TYR A 514 34.61 34.77 -0.82
CA TYR A 514 33.30 35.33 -0.47
C TYR A 514 32.64 34.58 0.67
N GLN A 515 32.78 35.14 1.88
CA GLN A 515 32.17 34.62 3.11
C GLN A 515 30.68 34.99 3.28
N ASN A 516 30.05 35.73 2.35
CA ASN A 516 28.69 36.26 2.52
C ASN A 516 27.85 36.24 1.23
N GLU A 517 27.51 35.07 0.70
CA GLU A 517 26.42 34.97 -0.30
C GLU A 517 25.12 34.52 0.39
N SER A 518 24.06 35.33 0.26
CA SER A 518 22.74 34.99 0.79
C SER A 518 22.23 33.66 0.21
N PRO A 519 21.56 32.82 1.02
CA PRO A 519 20.88 31.61 0.54
C PRO A 519 19.89 31.91 -0.59
N ILE A 520 19.74 30.98 -1.53
CA ILE A 520 18.83 31.10 -2.67
C ILE A 520 17.80 30.00 -2.67
N ASP A 521 16.58 30.40 -2.99
CA ASP A 521 15.45 29.51 -3.22
C ASP A 521 15.38 29.12 -4.70
N ILE A 522 15.54 27.82 -4.97
CA ILE A 522 15.31 27.20 -6.26
C ILE A 522 13.99 26.42 -6.17
N ARG A 523 13.01 26.81 -6.99
CA ARG A 523 11.74 26.08 -7.11
C ARG A 523 11.80 25.22 -8.35
N ILE A 524 11.63 23.91 -8.23
CA ILE A 524 11.66 22.99 -9.38
C ILE A 524 10.34 22.22 -9.48
N LEU A 525 9.79 22.11 -10.69
CA LEU A 525 8.65 21.22 -10.94
C LEU A 525 9.15 19.79 -11.16
N VAL A 526 8.57 18.85 -10.43
CA VAL A 526 8.89 17.42 -10.53
C VAL A 526 7.61 16.65 -10.82
N ASN A 527 7.66 15.77 -11.82
CA ASN A 527 6.58 14.84 -12.14
C ASN A 527 6.71 13.59 -11.27
N ASP A 528 5.91 13.49 -10.21
CA ASP A 528 6.08 12.50 -9.14
C ASP A 528 5.13 11.30 -9.29
N SER A 529 5.69 10.11 -9.46
CA SER A 529 4.92 8.87 -9.69
C SER A 529 4.16 8.36 -8.46
N LYS A 530 4.43 8.87 -7.24
CA LYS A 530 3.95 8.32 -5.96
C LYS A 530 2.56 8.83 -5.52
N LYS A 531 1.98 9.86 -6.16
CA LYS A 531 0.61 10.35 -5.90
C LYS A 531 -0.29 10.33 -7.14
N ARG A 532 -1.61 10.32 -6.91
CA ARG A 532 -2.65 10.28 -7.97
C ARG A 532 -3.26 11.66 -8.33
N GLU A 533 -2.94 12.71 -7.58
CA GLU A 533 -3.55 14.03 -7.72
C GLU A 533 -2.51 15.15 -7.81
N LEU A 534 -2.87 16.24 -8.50
CA LEU A 534 -2.14 17.50 -8.54
C LEU A 534 -1.98 18.06 -7.12
N PHE A 535 -0.77 18.50 -6.78
CA PHE A 535 -0.49 19.12 -5.49
C PHE A 535 -1.25 20.46 -5.38
N HIS A 536 -1.74 20.80 -4.18
CA HIS A 536 -2.70 21.91 -3.98
C HIS A 536 -2.17 23.27 -4.46
N ASP A 537 -0.86 23.47 -4.44
CA ASP A 537 -0.14 24.66 -4.88
C ASP A 537 -0.04 24.82 -6.41
N LEU A 538 -0.40 23.78 -7.18
CA LEU A 538 -0.39 23.76 -8.65
C LEU A 538 -1.77 23.47 -9.24
N LYS A 539 -2.79 23.32 -8.39
CA LYS A 539 -4.14 22.91 -8.79
C LYS A 539 -4.84 23.95 -9.66
N ASP A 540 -4.44 25.22 -9.61
CA ASP A 540 -4.99 26.28 -10.47
C ASP A 540 -4.18 26.44 -11.78
N ASP A 541 -2.86 26.23 -11.73
CA ASP A 541 -1.97 26.37 -12.89
C ASP A 541 -2.10 25.22 -13.90
N PHE A 542 -2.33 23.99 -13.40
CA PHE A 542 -2.36 22.75 -14.19
C PHE A 542 -3.66 21.94 -14.04
N LYS A 543 -4.75 22.53 -13.51
CA LYS A 543 -6.04 21.85 -13.24
C LYS A 543 -6.61 21.05 -14.42
N GLU A 544 -6.51 21.66 -15.60
CA GLU A 544 -7.07 21.18 -16.87
C GLU A 544 -6.04 20.34 -17.65
N CYS A 545 -4.85 20.09 -17.06
CA CYS A 545 -3.75 19.42 -17.72
C CYS A 545 -3.75 17.91 -17.46
N ASP A 546 -4.50 17.19 -18.28
CA ASP A 546 -4.52 15.72 -18.29
C ASP A 546 -3.14 15.10 -18.58
N LEU A 547 -2.23 15.87 -19.17
CA LEU A 547 -0.84 15.52 -19.41
C LEU A 547 -0.02 15.33 -18.12
N PHE A 548 -0.28 16.11 -17.07
CA PHE A 548 0.56 16.23 -15.86
C PHE A 548 -0.21 16.01 -14.54
N LYS A 549 -1.06 14.97 -14.45
CA LYS A 549 -1.87 14.63 -13.25
C LYS A 549 -1.07 14.34 -11.94
N ARG A 550 0.24 14.58 -11.93
CA ARG A 550 1.23 14.09 -10.96
C ARG A 550 2.36 15.09 -10.68
N ILE A 551 2.25 16.33 -11.16
CA ILE A 551 3.29 17.34 -10.99
C ILE A 551 3.21 17.98 -9.59
N ARG A 552 4.38 18.24 -9.00
CA ARG A 552 4.53 18.97 -7.73
C ARG A 552 5.71 19.94 -7.80
N ARG A 553 5.70 20.96 -6.95
CA ARG A 553 6.81 21.92 -6.83
C ARG A 553 7.68 21.57 -5.61
N GLN A 554 8.97 21.33 -5.84
CA GLN A 554 9.96 21.23 -4.77
C GLN A 554 10.60 22.59 -4.53
N HIS A 555 10.77 22.96 -3.27
CA HIS A 555 11.38 24.22 -2.84
C HIS A 555 12.71 23.95 -2.15
N TRP A 556 13.80 24.12 -2.91
CA TRP A 556 15.16 23.93 -2.44
C TRP A 556 15.77 25.25 -1.99
N LYS A 557 16.32 25.28 -0.79
CA LYS A 557 17.10 26.40 -0.28
C LYS A 557 18.57 26.02 -0.31
N CYS A 558 19.33 26.64 -1.21
CA CYS A 558 20.74 26.35 -1.42
C CYS A 558 21.60 27.43 -0.76
N LYS A 559 22.66 27.00 -0.07
CA LYS A 559 23.64 27.91 0.55
C LYS A 559 25.05 27.36 0.45
N TYR A 560 26.01 28.28 0.42
CA TYR A 560 27.43 27.96 0.43
C TYR A 560 27.87 27.63 1.85
N LYS A 561 28.34 26.40 2.09
CA LYS A 561 28.83 25.96 3.40
C LYS A 561 30.02 25.01 3.25
N CYS A 562 31.08 25.24 4.03
CA CYS A 562 32.30 24.43 4.04
C CYS A 562 32.90 24.18 2.65
N SER A 563 32.94 25.23 1.83
CA SER A 563 33.41 25.19 0.44
C SER A 563 32.50 24.46 -0.57
N LEU A 564 31.28 24.09 -0.18
CA LEU A 564 30.30 23.39 -1.02
C LEU A 564 28.99 24.17 -1.13
N ASP A 565 28.35 24.12 -2.30
CA ASP A 565 26.97 24.56 -2.44
C ASP A 565 26.03 23.41 -2.10
N VAL A 566 25.33 23.53 -0.97
CA VAL A 566 24.43 22.49 -0.45
C VAL A 566 23.01 23.00 -0.43
N CYS A 567 22.09 22.17 -0.90
CA CYS A 567 20.67 22.45 -1.03
C CYS A 567 19.86 21.63 -0.04
N GLU A 568 18.99 22.31 0.71
CA GLU A 568 18.01 21.69 1.61
C GLU A 568 16.60 21.83 1.03
N LEU A 569 15.88 20.72 0.91
CA LEU A 569 14.47 20.71 0.52
C LEU A 569 13.61 21.18 1.68
N GLN A 570 13.04 22.37 1.56
CA GLN A 570 12.25 23.02 2.61
C GLN A 570 10.89 22.35 2.79
N ASN A 571 10.24 21.97 1.70
CA ASN A 571 8.97 21.26 1.69
C ASN A 571 9.15 19.74 1.56
N PHE A 572 10.12 19.18 2.29
CA PHE A 572 10.40 17.74 2.28
C PHE A 572 9.21 16.95 2.82
N VAL A 573 8.72 16.00 2.02
CA VAL A 573 7.65 15.07 2.39
C VAL A 573 8.23 13.67 2.54
N TYR A 574 8.36 13.22 3.80
CA TYR A 574 8.69 11.82 4.11
C TYR A 574 7.69 10.90 3.41
N GLY A 575 8.17 9.86 2.72
CA GLY A 575 7.29 9.05 1.87
C GLY A 575 7.49 9.27 0.37
N ILE A 576 7.80 10.51 0.00
CA ILE A 576 7.74 11.00 -1.37
C ILE A 576 9.11 11.45 -1.85
N ASP A 577 9.77 12.30 -1.07
CA ASP A 577 11.09 12.82 -1.34
C ASP A 577 12.18 11.82 -1.00
N ASP A 578 13.14 11.68 -1.92
CA ASP A 578 14.21 10.71 -1.79
C ASP A 578 15.22 11.17 -0.72
N GLU A 579 15.59 12.45 -0.69
CA GLU A 579 16.58 13.03 0.23
C GLU A 579 16.27 14.48 0.57
N ARG A 580 16.58 14.88 1.81
CA ARG A 580 16.38 16.27 2.28
C ARG A 580 17.55 17.19 1.95
N PHE A 581 18.78 16.67 1.94
CA PHE A 581 19.99 17.44 1.65
C PHE A 581 20.71 16.81 0.46
N VAL A 582 21.08 17.65 -0.51
CA VAL A 582 21.86 17.24 -1.70
C VAL A 582 22.86 18.35 -2.06
N SER A 583 23.92 18.01 -2.79
CA SER A 583 24.81 19.02 -3.37
C SER A 583 24.09 19.69 -4.55
N ILE A 584 24.48 20.92 -4.88
CA ILE A 584 23.92 21.61 -6.04
C ILE A 584 24.10 20.81 -7.34
N GLU A 585 25.23 20.11 -7.46
CA GLU A 585 25.53 19.24 -8.60
C GLU A 585 24.50 18.09 -8.70
N VAL A 586 24.26 17.38 -7.61
CA VAL A 586 23.26 16.30 -7.56
C VAL A 586 21.87 16.84 -7.89
N LEU A 587 21.53 18.04 -7.40
CA LEU A 587 20.26 18.71 -7.73
C LEU A 587 20.13 19.02 -9.23
N ILE A 588 21.17 19.59 -9.86
CA ILE A 588 21.20 19.90 -11.30
C ILE A 588 21.12 18.61 -12.13
N LYS A 589 21.82 17.55 -11.73
CA LYS A 589 21.77 16.24 -12.39
C LYS A 589 20.37 15.64 -12.35
N ARG A 590 19.73 15.62 -11.18
CA ARG A 590 18.34 15.15 -11.01
C ARG A 590 17.37 16.02 -11.83
N TRP A 591 17.58 17.33 -11.85
CA TRP A 591 16.80 18.26 -12.67
C TRP A 591 16.89 17.92 -14.17
N LEU A 592 18.09 17.65 -14.69
CA LEU A 592 18.29 17.24 -16.09
C LEU A 592 17.58 15.92 -16.41
N GLN A 593 17.63 14.94 -15.49
CA GLN A 593 16.87 13.69 -15.63
C GLN A 593 15.35 13.94 -15.69
N TYR A 594 14.82 14.74 -14.77
CA TYR A 594 13.39 15.08 -14.74
C TYR A 594 12.98 15.85 -16.00
N PHE A 595 13.77 16.84 -16.41
CA PHE A 595 13.54 17.62 -17.62
C PHE A 595 13.47 16.73 -18.87
N LEU A 596 14.47 15.88 -19.10
CA LEU A 596 14.51 15.04 -20.30
C LEU A 596 13.41 13.97 -20.28
N ASN A 597 13.10 13.40 -19.12
CA ASN A 597 12.00 12.45 -18.97
C ASN A 597 10.65 13.10 -19.30
N ASP A 598 10.37 14.27 -18.72
CA ASP A 598 9.15 15.03 -18.99
C ASP A 598 9.09 15.48 -20.47
N TYR A 599 10.20 15.98 -21.01
CA TYR A 599 10.32 16.35 -22.43
C TYR A 599 9.95 15.19 -23.36
N ASN A 600 10.47 13.99 -23.09
CA ASN A 600 10.20 12.80 -23.89
C ASN A 600 8.71 12.41 -23.83
N GLN A 601 8.12 12.44 -22.64
CA GLN A 601 6.67 12.19 -22.48
C GLN A 601 5.85 13.24 -23.23
N ILE A 602 6.20 14.52 -23.10
CA ILE A 602 5.53 15.63 -23.80
C ILE A 602 5.62 15.43 -25.31
N LYS A 603 6.82 15.16 -25.84
CA LYS A 603 7.06 14.94 -27.27
C LYS A 603 6.21 13.80 -27.81
N GLU A 604 6.14 12.66 -27.12
CA GLU A 604 5.30 11.54 -27.51
C GLU A 604 3.81 11.89 -27.52
N ASN A 605 3.31 12.58 -26.50
CA ASN A 605 1.90 12.97 -26.43
C ASN A 605 1.56 14.04 -27.48
N LEU A 606 2.45 15.01 -27.74
CA LEU A 606 2.25 16.03 -28.78
C LEU A 606 2.28 15.44 -30.19
N ASN A 607 3.11 14.43 -30.46
CA ASN A 607 3.11 13.76 -31.76
C ASN A 607 1.75 13.11 -32.09
N GLN A 608 0.95 12.71 -31.08
CA GLN A 608 -0.42 12.22 -31.30
C GLN A 608 -1.39 13.34 -31.73
N CYS A 609 -1.12 14.56 -31.30
CA CYS A 609 -1.89 15.75 -31.67
C CYS A 609 -1.44 16.37 -33.00
N ILE A 610 -0.20 16.09 -33.44
CA ILE A 610 0.41 16.65 -34.65
C ILE A 610 0.70 15.49 -35.62
N ASN A 611 -0.34 14.96 -36.27
CA ASN A 611 -0.19 13.85 -37.20
C ASN A 611 0.32 14.35 -38.58
N LYS A 612 1.49 13.89 -39.05
CA LYS A 612 2.06 14.29 -40.35
C LYS A 612 1.74 13.35 -41.52
N GLU A 613 1.22 12.14 -41.26
CA GLU A 613 1.12 11.08 -42.27
C GLU A 613 -0.22 11.02 -43.04
N LYS A 614 -1.28 11.62 -42.51
CA LYS A 614 -2.55 11.78 -43.24
C LYS A 614 -2.80 13.27 -43.43
N LYS A 615 -2.87 13.72 -44.68
CA LYS A 615 -3.20 15.11 -45.08
C LYS A 615 -4.63 15.56 -44.69
N GLU A 616 -5.30 14.87 -43.77
CA GLU A 616 -6.62 15.21 -43.26
C GLU A 616 -6.47 15.74 -41.82
N LEU A 617 -6.76 17.03 -41.63
CA LEU A 617 -6.77 17.72 -40.34
C LEU A 617 -7.94 17.19 -39.48
N GLN A 618 -7.70 16.15 -38.69
CA GLN A 618 -8.66 15.68 -37.69
C GLN A 618 -8.45 16.45 -36.37
N CYS A 619 -9.41 17.31 -36.03
CA CYS A 619 -9.45 18.01 -34.75
C CYS A 619 -9.77 17.02 -33.61
N ILE A 620 -8.90 16.93 -32.59
CA ILE A 620 -9.05 15.99 -31.47
C ILE A 620 -9.36 16.76 -30.18
N LYS A 621 -10.55 16.55 -29.61
CA LYS A 621 -10.95 17.15 -28.33
C LYS A 621 -9.95 16.75 -27.22
N GLY A 622 -9.32 17.74 -26.58
CA GLY A 622 -8.26 17.56 -25.56
C GLY A 622 -6.82 17.82 -26.06
N CYS A 623 -6.57 17.86 -27.37
CA CYS A 623 -5.23 18.21 -27.89
C CYS A 623 -4.89 19.68 -27.69
N MET A 624 -5.87 20.59 -27.82
CA MET A 624 -5.67 22.01 -27.56
C MET A 624 -5.31 22.27 -26.08
N GLU A 625 -6.03 21.65 -25.15
CA GLU A 625 -5.75 21.68 -23.71
C GLU A 625 -4.33 21.19 -23.41
N ASN A 626 -3.94 20.05 -23.97
CA ASN A 626 -2.57 19.53 -23.84
C ASN A 626 -1.52 20.53 -24.34
N CYS A 627 -1.75 21.21 -25.47
CA CYS A 627 -0.80 22.16 -26.03
C CYS A 627 -0.65 23.44 -25.21
N VAL A 628 -1.75 23.93 -24.60
CA VAL A 628 -1.71 25.02 -23.61
C VAL A 628 -0.94 24.60 -22.36
N CYS A 629 -1.12 23.36 -21.89
CA CYS A 629 -0.41 22.83 -20.74
C CYS A 629 1.10 22.68 -20.95
N VAL A 630 1.52 22.24 -22.14
CA VAL A 630 2.96 22.17 -22.46
C VAL A 630 3.57 23.56 -22.51
N GLU A 631 2.86 24.56 -23.01
CA GLU A 631 3.37 25.95 -23.04
C GLU A 631 3.65 26.49 -21.63
N LYS A 632 2.75 26.24 -20.67
CA LYS A 632 2.96 26.56 -19.26
C LYS A 632 4.19 25.84 -18.71
N TRP A 633 4.31 24.54 -18.99
CA TRP A 633 5.47 23.74 -18.57
C TRP A 633 6.79 24.29 -19.15
N ILE A 634 6.81 24.70 -20.42
CA ILE A 634 7.99 25.33 -21.06
C ILE A 634 8.39 26.61 -20.35
N LYS A 635 7.41 27.47 -20.01
CA LYS A 635 7.67 28.73 -19.32
C LYS A 635 8.31 28.49 -17.95
N GLU A 636 7.73 27.60 -17.15
CA GLU A 636 8.26 27.26 -15.82
C GLU A 636 9.67 26.64 -15.93
N LYS A 637 9.86 25.66 -16.82
CA LYS A 637 11.17 25.01 -17.01
C LYS A 637 12.24 25.92 -17.59
N GLY A 638 11.87 26.86 -18.45
CA GLY A 638 12.77 27.90 -18.94
C GLY A 638 13.27 28.77 -17.81
N GLY A 639 12.36 29.26 -16.94
CA GLY A 639 12.74 30.05 -15.76
C GLY A 639 13.56 29.27 -14.74
N GLU A 640 13.25 28.00 -14.51
CA GLU A 640 14.08 27.11 -13.67
C GLU A 640 15.52 27.02 -14.19
N TRP A 641 15.70 26.80 -15.50
CA TRP A 641 17.01 26.65 -16.13
C TRP A 641 17.81 27.95 -16.15
N GLU A 642 17.17 29.10 -16.42
CA GLU A 642 17.83 30.42 -16.37
C GLU A 642 18.39 30.70 -14.98
N ASN A 643 17.60 30.45 -13.93
CA ASN A 643 18.05 30.63 -12.54
C ASN A 643 19.24 29.72 -12.19
N ILE A 644 19.20 28.44 -12.61
CA ILE A 644 20.31 27.50 -12.42
C ILE A 644 21.56 27.99 -13.17
N LYS A 645 21.41 28.42 -14.42
CA LYS A 645 22.51 28.90 -15.25
C LYS A 645 23.18 30.15 -14.66
N ASP A 646 22.40 31.16 -14.32
CA ASP A 646 22.90 32.45 -13.87
C ASP A 646 23.63 32.38 -12.54
N ARG A 647 23.13 31.53 -11.63
CA ARG A 647 23.71 31.40 -10.30
C ARG A 647 24.82 30.37 -10.23
N TYR A 648 24.66 29.23 -10.87
CA TYR A 648 25.55 28.10 -10.64
C TYR A 648 26.38 27.70 -11.86
N LEU A 649 25.98 27.97 -13.10
CA LEU A 649 26.80 27.56 -14.25
C LEU A 649 27.72 28.70 -14.74
N LYS A 650 27.21 29.92 -14.86
CA LYS A 650 28.00 31.09 -15.32
C LYS A 650 29.10 31.52 -14.34
N ARG A 651 28.99 31.15 -13.06
CA ARG A 651 29.90 31.59 -11.99
C ARG A 651 31.15 30.71 -11.81
N TYR A 652 31.20 29.53 -12.41
CA TYR A 652 32.26 28.53 -12.20
C TYR A 652 33.18 28.37 -13.41
N ILE A 653 32.87 29.05 -14.50
CA ILE A 653 33.60 28.95 -15.74
C ILE A 653 34.71 29.99 -15.74
N VAL A 654 35.95 29.50 -15.80
CA VAL A 654 37.14 30.31 -16.09
C VAL A 654 36.96 30.91 -17.49
N LYS A 655 37.40 32.15 -17.68
CA LYS A 655 37.06 33.12 -18.75
C LYS A 655 37.01 32.68 -20.24
N ASN A 656 37.14 31.41 -20.63
CA ASN A 656 37.18 30.96 -22.05
C ASN A 656 36.41 29.66 -22.42
N GLU A 657 35.56 29.06 -21.57
CA GLU A 657 34.82 27.82 -21.93
C GLU A 657 33.30 28.04 -22.03
N ASP A 658 32.63 27.38 -23.01
CA ASP A 658 31.19 27.53 -23.25
C ASP A 658 30.39 26.44 -22.50
N ILE A 659 29.48 26.86 -21.61
CA ILE A 659 28.50 26.00 -20.87
C ILE A 659 27.83 24.99 -21.81
N SER A 660 27.60 25.37 -23.06
CA SER A 660 26.97 24.53 -24.08
C SER A 660 27.74 23.24 -24.32
N ASP A 661 29.07 23.29 -24.41
CA ASP A 661 29.89 22.13 -24.77
C ASP A 661 30.12 21.19 -23.57
N ASP A 662 30.28 21.74 -22.36
CA ASP A 662 30.35 20.95 -21.12
C ASP A 662 29.05 20.20 -20.85
N LEU A 663 27.90 20.87 -21.04
CA LEU A 663 26.61 20.22 -20.92
C LEU A 663 26.45 19.11 -21.96
N LYS A 664 26.88 19.32 -23.21
CA LYS A 664 26.87 18.26 -24.24
C LYS A 664 27.76 17.09 -23.82
N LYS A 665 28.94 17.34 -23.24
CA LYS A 665 29.83 16.28 -22.74
C LYS A 665 29.16 15.50 -21.60
N PHE A 666 28.58 16.19 -20.63
CA PHE A 666 27.87 15.59 -19.50
C PHE A 666 26.67 14.74 -19.95
N LEU A 667 25.87 15.24 -20.89
CA LEU A 667 24.71 14.52 -21.45
C LEU A 667 25.09 13.31 -22.33
N LYS A 668 26.38 13.11 -22.67
CA LYS A 668 26.85 11.88 -23.35
C LYS A 668 27.09 10.71 -22.40
N GLN A 669 27.12 10.95 -21.09
CA GLN A 669 27.34 9.89 -20.12
C GLN A 669 26.20 8.86 -20.18
N ASP A 670 26.52 7.60 -19.86
CA ASP A 670 25.60 6.45 -19.99
C ASP A 670 24.21 6.70 -19.40
N LEU A 671 24.15 7.36 -18.24
CA LEU A 671 22.93 7.74 -17.53
C LEU A 671 21.93 8.50 -18.42
N PHE A 672 22.39 9.43 -19.25
CA PHE A 672 21.54 10.32 -20.06
C PHE A 672 21.28 9.77 -21.46
N THR A 673 22.04 8.75 -21.88
CA THR A 673 22.08 8.29 -23.27
C THR A 673 20.70 7.96 -23.83
N ASN A 674 19.88 7.21 -23.08
CA ASN A 674 18.51 6.86 -23.51
C ASN A 674 17.57 8.07 -23.51
N TYR A 675 17.68 8.94 -22.51
CA TYR A 675 16.86 10.15 -22.40
C TYR A 675 17.13 11.11 -23.56
N VAL A 676 18.40 11.35 -23.87
CA VAL A 676 18.83 12.21 -24.97
C VAL A 676 18.44 11.60 -26.31
N LYS A 677 18.69 10.29 -26.51
CA LYS A 677 18.31 9.59 -27.75
C LYS A 677 16.82 9.73 -28.06
N ASN A 678 15.96 9.63 -27.04
CA ASN A 678 14.52 9.79 -27.20
C ASN A 678 14.13 11.27 -27.47
N ALA A 679 14.90 12.22 -26.92
CA ALA A 679 14.65 13.65 -27.07
C ALA A 679 14.99 14.16 -28.48
N LEU A 680 16.07 13.64 -29.08
CA LEU A 680 16.53 13.97 -30.43
C LEU A 680 15.58 13.47 -31.54
N GLU A 681 15.60 14.13 -32.70
CA GLU A 681 14.86 13.69 -33.89
C GLU A 681 15.66 12.65 -34.70
N GLU A 682 14.99 11.94 -35.62
CA GLU A 682 15.63 10.86 -36.39
C GLU A 682 16.76 11.42 -37.29
N GLY A 683 17.95 10.81 -37.20
CA GLY A 683 19.15 11.27 -37.91
C GLY A 683 19.96 12.35 -37.20
N GLU A 684 19.49 12.86 -36.05
CA GLU A 684 20.24 13.84 -35.26
C GLU A 684 21.25 13.20 -34.31
N ASN A 685 22.32 13.94 -34.03
CA ASN A 685 23.33 13.59 -33.03
C ASN A 685 23.56 14.79 -32.10
N LEU A 686 23.68 14.54 -30.79
CA LEU A 686 23.97 15.54 -29.77
C LEU A 686 25.21 16.40 -30.10
N HIS A 687 26.23 15.81 -30.74
CA HIS A 687 27.44 16.55 -31.13
C HIS A 687 27.19 17.64 -32.18
N ASN A 688 26.23 17.40 -33.08
CA ASN A 688 25.92 18.29 -34.20
C ASN A 688 24.77 19.27 -33.89
N LEU A 689 24.24 19.22 -32.67
CA LEU A 689 23.13 20.06 -32.25
C LEU A 689 23.61 21.49 -32.01
N LYS A 690 23.33 22.39 -32.96
CA LYS A 690 23.70 23.81 -32.92
C LYS A 690 22.52 24.70 -33.33
N GLU A 691 22.21 25.69 -32.52
CA GLU A 691 21.26 26.76 -32.83
C GLU A 691 21.83 28.08 -32.29
N LEU A 692 21.93 29.13 -33.11
CA LEU A 692 22.53 30.40 -32.70
C LEU A 692 21.49 31.31 -32.01
N VAL A 693 21.95 32.11 -31.03
CA VAL A 693 21.15 33.24 -30.50
C VAL A 693 21.17 34.38 -31.52
N ALA A 694 20.02 35.02 -31.77
CA ALA A 694 19.94 36.18 -32.67
C ALA A 694 20.79 37.33 -32.08
N CYS A 695 21.84 37.74 -32.79
CA CYS A 695 22.66 38.88 -32.38
C CYS A 695 21.99 40.20 -32.75
N ASP A 696 21.99 41.16 -31.82
CA ASP A 696 21.60 42.54 -32.09
C ASP A 696 22.68 43.19 -32.96
N THR A 697 22.40 43.36 -34.25
CA THR A 697 23.32 44.00 -35.19
C THR A 697 23.21 45.51 -35.06
N SER A 698 23.78 46.07 -33.99
CA SER A 698 23.97 47.51 -33.87
C SER A 698 25.38 47.85 -33.35
N VAL A 699 26.22 48.23 -34.32
CA VAL A 699 27.42 49.08 -34.28
C VAL A 699 28.76 48.45 -33.81
N GLY A 700 29.70 48.31 -34.76
CA GLY A 700 31.14 48.57 -34.55
C GLY A 700 32.12 47.39 -34.61
N SER A 701 32.77 47.21 -35.78
CA SER A 701 34.15 46.69 -36.05
C SER A 701 34.72 45.40 -35.40
N TYR A 702 34.02 44.66 -34.55
CA TYR A 702 34.47 43.34 -34.13
C TYR A 702 33.34 42.32 -34.31
N LYS A 703 33.50 41.37 -35.23
CA LYS A 703 32.58 40.21 -35.37
C LYS A 703 32.66 39.38 -34.09
N LYS A 704 31.89 39.75 -33.06
CA LYS A 704 31.61 38.88 -31.91
C LYS A 704 30.82 37.68 -32.44
N GLN A 705 31.38 36.47 -32.32
CA GLN A 705 30.62 35.24 -32.58
C GLN A 705 29.37 35.24 -31.69
N CYS A 706 28.20 35.02 -32.30
CA CYS A 706 26.96 34.88 -31.54
C CYS A 706 27.07 33.63 -30.64
N PRO A 707 26.76 33.73 -29.34
CA PRO A 707 26.80 32.57 -28.47
C PRO A 707 25.80 31.49 -28.94
N GLU A 708 26.22 30.22 -28.92
CA GLU A 708 25.35 29.09 -29.23
C GLU A 708 24.32 28.89 -28.10
N LYS A 709 23.09 28.50 -28.47
CA LYS A 709 22.12 28.01 -27.48
C LYS A 709 22.58 26.66 -26.94
N ASP A 710 22.43 26.45 -25.63
CA ASP A 710 22.65 25.13 -25.02
C ASP A 710 21.51 24.15 -25.35
N VAL A 711 21.78 22.87 -25.11
CA VAL A 711 20.88 21.75 -25.44
C VAL A 711 19.48 21.92 -24.84
N ILE A 712 19.34 22.40 -23.60
CA ILE A 712 18.04 22.58 -22.94
C ILE A 712 17.23 23.65 -23.66
N ASN A 713 17.86 24.79 -23.96
CA ASN A 713 17.23 25.87 -24.69
C ASN A 713 16.85 25.47 -26.12
N ILE A 714 17.64 24.64 -26.79
CA ILE A 714 17.29 24.08 -28.10
C ILE A 714 16.04 23.21 -27.99
N LEU A 715 15.99 22.29 -27.02
CA LEU A 715 14.85 21.41 -26.80
C LEU A 715 13.57 22.20 -26.45
N LEU A 716 13.63 23.16 -25.54
CA LEU A 716 12.50 24.04 -25.20
C LEU A 716 11.99 24.81 -26.44
N ASN A 717 12.88 25.37 -27.25
CA ASN A 717 12.51 26.08 -28.48
C ASN A 717 11.83 25.17 -29.51
N ARG A 718 12.28 23.91 -29.62
CA ARG A 718 11.63 22.91 -30.50
C ARG A 718 10.21 22.59 -30.06
N LEU A 719 9.99 22.39 -28.76
CA LEU A 719 8.63 22.20 -28.24
C LEU A 719 7.76 23.42 -28.48
N LYS A 720 8.30 24.64 -28.31
CA LYS A 720 7.58 25.89 -28.57
C LYS A 720 7.08 25.95 -30.03
N LYS A 721 7.94 25.63 -31.01
CA LYS A 721 7.54 25.54 -32.43
C LYS A 721 6.46 24.48 -32.68
N LYS A 722 6.54 23.32 -32.01
CA LYS A 722 5.52 22.26 -32.10
C LYS A 722 4.18 22.70 -31.51
N ILE A 723 4.19 23.47 -30.42
CA ILE A 723 2.98 24.02 -29.80
C ILE A 723 2.31 25.04 -30.70
N GLU A 724 3.08 25.95 -31.33
CA GLU A 724 2.52 26.91 -32.30
C GLU A 724 1.78 26.19 -33.43
N THR A 725 2.38 25.10 -33.93
CA THR A 725 1.75 24.24 -34.94
C THR A 725 0.50 23.55 -34.39
N CYS A 726 0.57 22.96 -33.20
CA CYS A 726 -0.56 22.29 -32.56
C CYS A 726 -1.74 23.25 -32.35
N LYS A 727 -1.50 24.43 -31.76
CA LYS A 727 -2.54 25.44 -31.53
C LYS A 727 -3.20 25.86 -32.83
N THR A 728 -2.41 26.05 -33.90
CA THR A 728 -2.94 26.42 -35.22
C THR A 728 -3.79 25.30 -35.85
N GLN A 729 -3.41 24.04 -35.66
CA GLN A 729 -4.15 22.89 -36.19
C GLN A 729 -5.48 22.63 -35.49
N HIS A 730 -5.57 22.95 -34.19
CA HIS A 730 -6.75 22.69 -33.35
C HIS A 730 -7.51 23.98 -32.97
N ASP A 731 -7.26 25.10 -33.67
CA ASP A 731 -7.98 26.38 -33.50
C ASP A 731 -9.39 26.30 -34.12
N GLU A 732 -10.41 26.35 -33.26
CA GLU A 732 -11.82 26.26 -33.64
C GLU A 732 -12.27 27.40 -34.57
N ASN A 733 -11.61 28.57 -34.51
CA ASN A 733 -11.98 29.74 -35.30
C ASN A 733 -11.43 29.69 -36.74
N LYS A 734 -10.44 28.82 -37.01
CA LYS A 734 -9.79 28.70 -38.34
C LYS A 734 -10.26 27.50 -39.16
N ASN A 735 -10.84 26.47 -38.54
CA ASN A 735 -11.18 25.20 -39.19
C ASN A 735 -12.70 24.92 -39.17
N ASN A 736 -13.47 25.68 -39.96
CA ASN A 736 -14.90 25.53 -40.34
C ASN A 736 -15.62 24.28 -39.77
N ASN A 737 -16.04 24.34 -38.49
CA ASN A 737 -16.94 23.37 -37.83
C ASN A 737 -16.52 21.87 -37.82
N SER A 738 -15.26 21.52 -38.15
CA SER A 738 -14.82 20.10 -38.15
C SER A 738 -14.67 19.47 -36.75
N CYS A 739 -14.63 20.28 -35.68
CA CYS A 739 -14.42 19.81 -34.30
C CYS A 739 -15.71 19.35 -33.56
N LYS A 740 -16.89 19.39 -34.20
CA LYS A 740 -18.18 19.11 -33.53
C LYS A 740 -18.64 17.65 -33.57
N THR A 741 -18.05 16.80 -34.41
CA THR A 741 -18.45 15.39 -34.51
C THR A 741 -17.22 14.51 -34.68
N LEU A 742 -16.79 13.78 -33.62
CA LEU A 742 -16.09 12.47 -33.65
C LEU A 742 -15.52 12.10 -32.24
N PRO A 743 -15.24 10.80 -31.96
CA PRO A 743 -15.24 10.21 -30.62
C PRO A 743 -13.98 10.50 -29.78
N PRO A 744 -14.06 10.32 -28.44
CA PRO A 744 -12.96 10.57 -27.52
C PRO A 744 -11.73 9.67 -27.78
N PRO A 745 -10.52 10.15 -27.42
CA PRO A 745 -9.28 9.39 -27.63
C PRO A 745 -9.26 8.09 -26.82
N LEU A 746 -8.79 7.00 -27.45
CA LEU A 746 -8.61 5.70 -26.80
C LEU A 746 -7.59 5.80 -25.63
N PRO A 747 -7.83 5.12 -24.50
CA PRO A 747 -6.95 5.19 -23.34
C PRO A 747 -5.56 4.60 -23.62
N ARG A 748 -4.51 5.36 -23.24
CA ARG A 748 -3.06 5.05 -23.31
C ARG A 748 -2.74 3.54 -23.26
N ARG A 749 -2.22 2.97 -24.36
CA ARG A 749 -1.26 1.85 -24.33
C ARG A 749 0.12 2.46 -24.08
N ARG A 750 0.69 2.30 -22.87
CA ARG A 750 2.13 2.52 -22.69
C ARG A 750 2.85 1.42 -23.48
N ARG A 751 3.50 1.77 -24.59
CA ARG A 751 4.53 0.90 -25.15
C ARG A 751 5.68 0.89 -24.15
N ARG A 752 6.02 -0.29 -23.62
CA ARG A 752 7.33 -0.56 -23.03
C ARG A 752 8.40 -0.08 -24.01
N LEU A 753 9.49 0.48 -23.50
CA LEU A 753 10.76 0.52 -24.22
C LEU A 753 10.96 -0.86 -24.87
N VAL A 754 10.88 -0.90 -26.20
CA VAL A 754 11.29 -2.07 -26.96
C VAL A 754 12.79 -2.16 -26.75
N ARG A 755 13.24 -2.94 -25.75
CA ARG A 755 14.51 -3.64 -25.91
C ARG A 755 14.31 -4.49 -27.15
N ARG A 756 14.96 -4.11 -28.26
CA ARG A 756 15.06 -4.95 -29.45
C ARG A 756 15.44 -6.34 -28.95
N GLY A 757 14.52 -7.30 -29.05
CA GLY A 757 14.90 -8.69 -29.11
C GLY A 757 16.00 -8.78 -30.16
N VAL A 758 17.13 -9.36 -29.77
CA VAL A 758 18.20 -9.72 -30.68
C VAL A 758 17.53 -10.44 -31.84
N ARG A 759 17.50 -9.82 -33.03
CA ARG A 759 17.16 -10.52 -34.27
C ARG A 759 18.08 -11.73 -34.29
N SER A 760 17.49 -12.92 -34.24
CA SER A 760 18.19 -14.16 -34.57
C SER A 760 18.85 -13.96 -35.93
N VAL A 761 20.14 -13.65 -35.91
CA VAL A 761 20.98 -13.71 -37.09
C VAL A 761 21.17 -15.21 -37.32
N ARG A 762 20.59 -15.72 -38.40
CA ARG A 762 20.98 -17.02 -38.94
C ARG A 762 22.46 -16.94 -39.31
N VAL A 763 23.33 -17.67 -38.60
CA VAL A 763 24.66 -18.05 -39.09
C VAL A 763 24.90 -19.54 -38.79
N PRO A 764 25.50 -20.33 -39.71
CA PRO A 764 25.47 -21.79 -39.69
C PRO A 764 26.56 -22.44 -38.81
N ARG A 765 26.39 -23.75 -38.58
CA ARG A 765 27.31 -24.72 -37.96
C ARG A 765 28.81 -24.51 -38.27
N ALA A 766 29.65 -24.58 -37.23
CA ALA A 766 30.97 -25.24 -37.19
C ALA A 766 31.41 -25.43 -35.72
N ARG A 767 31.50 -26.67 -35.20
CA ARG A 767 32.73 -27.46 -34.92
C ARG A 767 33.71 -26.87 -33.87
N GLN A 768 33.66 -27.46 -32.67
CA GLN A 768 34.71 -28.30 -32.05
C GLN A 768 36.02 -27.67 -31.52
N VAL A 769 36.51 -28.28 -30.41
CA VAL A 769 37.88 -28.28 -29.82
C VAL A 769 38.13 -27.17 -28.77
N VAL A 770 38.13 -27.42 -27.44
CA VAL A 770 38.99 -28.26 -26.54
C VAL A 770 40.40 -27.69 -26.37
N LYS A 771 40.88 -27.70 -25.10
CA LYS A 771 42.24 -27.48 -24.56
C LYS A 771 42.62 -26.04 -24.27
N ASN A 772 43.40 -25.74 -23.23
CA ASN A 772 43.78 -26.39 -21.97
C ASN A 772 44.71 -25.38 -21.27
N ASP A 773 44.84 -25.54 -19.96
CA ASP A 773 46.10 -25.39 -19.22
C ASP A 773 46.72 -24.00 -18.94
N ARG A 774 46.82 -23.79 -17.61
CA ARG A 774 48.05 -23.58 -16.81
C ARG A 774 48.60 -22.16 -16.61
N GLY A 775 48.96 -21.94 -15.34
CA GLY A 775 49.76 -20.83 -14.79
C GLY A 775 49.32 -20.56 -13.35
N LEU A 776 49.68 -21.32 -12.30
CA LEU A 776 51.02 -21.41 -11.65
C LEU A 776 51.45 -20.00 -11.14
N LEU A 777 51.83 -19.66 -9.90
CA LEU A 777 52.49 -20.28 -8.72
C LEU A 777 52.28 -19.32 -7.51
N VAL A 778 52.02 -19.80 -6.28
CA VAL A 778 52.93 -20.07 -5.12
C VAL A 778 53.25 -18.89 -4.20
N GLY A 779 53.20 -19.20 -2.90
CA GLY A 779 53.78 -18.52 -1.74
C GLY A 779 52.82 -18.66 -0.54
N GLU A 780 52.78 -19.81 0.17
CA GLU A 780 53.64 -20.18 1.32
C GLU A 780 53.70 -19.07 2.39
N GLU A 781 53.70 -19.29 3.70
CA GLU A 781 53.39 -20.35 4.68
C GLU A 781 53.77 -19.66 6.02
N GLU A 782 53.09 -19.94 7.13
CA GLU A 782 53.74 -20.24 8.43
C GLU A 782 52.68 -20.53 9.50
N GLU A 783 52.73 -21.78 9.96
CA GLU A 783 52.12 -22.38 11.16
C GLU A 783 52.87 -21.86 12.42
N GLU A 784 52.39 -21.97 13.68
CA GLU A 784 52.19 -23.15 14.53
C GLU A 784 51.34 -22.70 15.77
N GLU A 785 50.32 -23.44 16.26
CA GLU A 785 50.38 -24.57 17.24
C GLU A 785 51.17 -24.22 18.53
N ALA A 786 50.82 -24.57 19.77
CA ALA A 786 49.71 -25.23 20.45
C ALA A 786 49.96 -25.13 21.98
N ASP A 787 48.97 -25.57 22.76
CA ASP A 787 49.10 -26.36 24.02
C ASP A 787 48.47 -25.83 25.32
N ASN A 788 48.08 -26.83 26.12
CA ASN A 788 46.97 -27.00 27.04
C ASN A 788 47.30 -26.80 28.52
N GLY A 789 46.22 -26.82 29.31
CA GLY A 789 46.16 -27.44 30.66
C GLY A 789 45.96 -26.41 31.78
N GLY A 790 45.03 -26.56 32.73
CA GLY A 790 44.09 -27.61 33.04
C GLY A 790 43.39 -27.28 34.38
N ASP A 791 42.18 -27.80 34.55
CA ASP A 791 41.44 -28.18 35.77
C ASP A 791 41.21 -27.20 36.94
N GLN A 792 39.93 -26.95 37.27
CA GLN A 792 39.24 -27.79 38.26
C GLN A 792 37.71 -27.57 38.31
N GLU A 793 37.03 -28.70 38.45
CA GLU A 793 35.59 -28.95 38.52
C GLU A 793 34.90 -28.37 39.78
N VAL A 794 33.58 -28.17 39.71
CA VAL A 794 32.50 -28.91 40.43
C VAL A 794 31.16 -28.45 39.80
N LYS A 795 30.53 -29.18 38.84
CA LYS A 795 29.56 -30.31 38.96
C LYS A 795 28.38 -30.03 39.91
N LYS A 796 27.09 -30.30 39.65
CA LYS A 796 26.32 -31.07 38.65
C LYS A 796 24.83 -30.70 38.85
N GLU A 797 24.02 -30.56 37.80
CA GLU A 797 23.07 -31.56 37.23
C GLU A 797 22.13 -32.19 38.27
N GLU A 798 20.81 -32.43 38.14
CA GLU A 798 19.79 -32.52 37.09
C GLU A 798 18.89 -33.73 37.53
N LYS A 799 17.65 -33.81 37.05
CA LYS A 799 16.70 -34.97 37.04
C LYS A 799 15.75 -35.13 38.22
N GLU A 800 14.44 -34.93 37.96
CA GLU A 800 13.38 -35.95 37.69
C GLU A 800 13.10 -36.80 38.95
N GLU A 801 11.89 -36.96 39.49
CA GLU A 801 10.64 -37.40 38.87
C GLU A 801 9.45 -37.27 39.88
N HIS A 802 8.23 -37.17 39.34
CA HIS A 802 6.93 -37.72 39.80
C HIS A 802 6.15 -37.34 41.10
N THR A 803 4.92 -36.83 40.86
CA THR A 803 3.58 -37.08 41.50
C THR A 803 3.19 -36.60 42.92
N GLU A 804 2.22 -35.66 42.90
CA GLU A 804 0.92 -35.56 43.61
C GLU A 804 0.78 -35.81 45.13
N THR A 805 0.50 -34.75 45.92
CA THR A 805 -0.63 -34.66 46.89
C THR A 805 -0.81 -33.25 47.50
N GLN A 806 -2.03 -32.92 47.96
CA GLN A 806 -2.55 -31.59 48.34
C GLN A 806 -2.31 -31.14 49.81
N GLN A 807 -2.26 -29.80 49.98
CA GLN A 807 -2.63 -28.93 51.14
C GLN A 807 -1.75 -28.86 52.40
N PRO A 808 -1.82 -27.77 53.24
CA PRO A 808 -2.35 -26.41 53.04
C PRO A 808 -1.40 -25.26 53.50
N ALA A 809 -1.78 -24.02 53.15
CA ALA A 809 -1.06 -22.76 53.39
C ALA A 809 -1.03 -22.29 54.87
N ALA A 810 0.02 -21.52 55.20
CA ALA A 810 0.20 -20.70 56.41
C ALA A 810 0.76 -19.29 56.00
N PRO A 811 0.73 -18.24 56.85
CA PRO A 811 -0.02 -16.99 56.60
C PRO A 811 0.83 -15.77 56.16
N ALA A 812 0.10 -14.73 55.71
CA ALA A 812 0.55 -13.50 55.07
C ALA A 812 1.36 -12.52 55.96
N GLY A 813 2.35 -11.86 55.35
CA GLY A 813 3.14 -10.73 55.90
C GLY A 813 2.55 -9.33 55.60
N PRO A 814 3.19 -8.24 56.08
CA PRO A 814 2.61 -6.89 56.17
C PRO A 814 2.46 -6.17 54.80
N PRO A 815 1.54 -5.18 54.68
CA PRO A 815 1.16 -4.57 53.40
C PRO A 815 2.28 -3.71 52.80
N VAL A 816 2.64 -4.02 51.55
CA VAL A 816 3.65 -3.29 50.76
C VAL A 816 3.14 -1.88 50.41
N ASN A 817 3.96 -0.84 50.66
CA ASN A 817 3.69 0.56 50.32
C ASN A 817 3.64 0.78 48.80
N VAL A 818 2.53 1.34 48.29
CA VAL A 818 2.25 1.54 46.84
C VAL A 818 3.31 2.41 46.15
N CYS A 819 3.68 3.56 46.73
CA CYS A 819 4.69 4.42 46.11
C CYS A 819 6.07 3.73 46.05
N LYS A 820 6.38 2.78 46.93
CA LYS A 820 7.62 1.98 46.82
C LYS A 820 7.61 1.08 45.58
N ILE A 821 6.45 0.53 45.20
CA ILE A 821 6.30 -0.23 43.95
C ILE A 821 6.59 0.68 42.75
N VAL A 822 6.06 1.90 42.77
CA VAL A 822 6.27 2.90 41.71
C VAL A 822 7.73 3.37 41.66
N ASP A 823 8.34 3.64 42.82
CA ASP A 823 9.76 4.01 42.93
C ASP A 823 10.67 2.94 42.32
N GLY A 824 10.34 1.66 42.52
CA GLY A 824 11.11 0.55 41.95
C GLY A 824 11.13 0.49 40.42
N ILE A 825 10.20 1.15 39.73
CA ILE A 825 10.11 1.12 38.26
C ILE A 825 10.38 2.48 37.59
N LEU A 826 10.11 3.60 38.27
CA LEU A 826 10.24 4.96 37.70
C LEU A 826 11.46 5.75 38.17
N THR A 827 12.15 5.33 39.24
CA THR A 827 13.32 6.08 39.74
C THR A 827 14.41 6.18 38.66
N GLY A 828 14.80 7.42 38.34
CA GLY A 828 15.82 7.71 37.34
C GLY A 828 15.38 7.53 35.89
N LYS A 829 14.08 7.27 35.63
CA LYS A 829 13.53 7.13 34.28
C LYS A 829 13.20 8.47 33.66
N LYS A 830 13.41 8.57 32.35
CA LYS A 830 13.09 9.73 31.51
C LYS A 830 12.00 9.40 30.51
N GLU A 831 11.43 10.43 29.90
CA GLU A 831 10.37 10.31 28.88
C GLU A 831 10.77 9.52 27.63
N THR A 832 12.06 9.43 27.35
CA THR A 832 12.62 8.67 26.22
C THR A 832 12.84 7.20 26.52
N ASP A 833 12.85 6.83 27.80
CA ASP A 833 13.19 5.48 28.22
C ASP A 833 12.03 4.52 27.95
N GLU A 834 12.37 3.28 27.60
CA GLU A 834 11.40 2.19 27.66
C GLU A 834 11.27 1.71 29.11
N ILE A 835 10.05 1.68 29.63
CA ILE A 835 9.76 1.30 31.02
C ILE A 835 8.91 0.04 31.02
N GLN A 836 9.51 -1.07 31.46
CA GLN A 836 8.86 -2.39 31.48
C GLN A 836 8.24 -2.79 30.12
N LYS A 837 8.90 -2.46 28.99
CA LYS A 837 8.42 -2.64 27.61
C LYS A 837 7.20 -1.80 27.22
N CYS A 838 6.73 -0.91 28.10
CA CYS A 838 5.86 0.19 27.71
C CYS A 838 6.70 1.38 27.24
N ASN A 839 6.19 2.05 26.22
CA ASN A 839 6.91 3.08 25.49
C ASN A 839 6.22 4.43 25.60
N GLY A 840 7.00 5.51 25.48
CA GLY A 840 6.48 6.87 25.39
C GLY A 840 5.39 6.99 24.31
N LYS A 841 4.35 7.77 24.59
CA LYS A 841 3.14 7.82 23.74
C LYS A 841 3.40 8.25 22.30
N TYR A 842 4.45 9.05 22.08
CA TYR A 842 4.92 9.48 20.76
C TYR A 842 6.19 8.78 20.29
N LYS A 843 6.53 7.60 20.82
CA LYS A 843 7.61 6.77 20.26
C LYS A 843 7.26 6.43 18.79
N GLY A 844 8.09 6.90 17.85
CA GLY A 844 7.83 6.86 16.41
C GLY A 844 7.39 8.20 15.79
N GLY A 845 7.13 9.23 16.62
CA GLY A 845 6.73 10.57 16.20
C GLY A 845 5.24 10.86 16.45
N TYR A 846 4.88 12.14 16.52
CA TYR A 846 3.50 12.58 16.82
C TYR A 846 2.44 12.00 15.87
N HIS A 847 2.75 11.92 14.57
CA HIS A 847 1.84 11.41 13.52
C HIS A 847 1.55 9.90 13.65
N THR A 848 2.27 9.17 14.52
CA THR A 848 2.04 7.74 14.79
C THR A 848 1.03 7.50 15.91
N TYR A 849 0.59 8.55 16.60
CA TYR A 849 -0.48 8.43 17.59
C TYR A 849 -1.82 8.22 16.88
N PRO A 850 -2.58 7.18 17.23
CA PRO A 850 -3.74 6.77 16.44
C PRO A 850 -4.87 7.80 16.48
N SER A 851 -5.70 7.83 15.43
CA SER A 851 -6.99 8.51 15.45
C SER A 851 -8.05 7.66 16.16
N TRP A 852 -9.23 8.24 16.43
CA TRP A 852 -10.38 7.52 16.97
C TRP A 852 -10.75 6.34 16.08
N LYS A 853 -11.02 5.18 16.70
CA LYS A 853 -11.43 3.97 15.98
C LYS A 853 -12.92 3.72 16.20
N CYS A 854 -13.72 4.14 15.21
CA CYS A 854 -15.18 4.02 15.19
C CYS A 854 -15.69 2.92 14.24
N ASP A 855 -14.83 1.97 13.92
CA ASP A 855 -15.14 0.79 13.11
C ASP A 855 -15.05 -0.47 13.98
N SER A 856 -15.54 -1.60 13.47
CA SER A 856 -15.58 -2.86 14.23
C SER A 856 -14.22 -3.54 14.39
N SER A 857 -13.11 -2.97 13.89
CA SER A 857 -11.79 -3.65 13.94
C SER A 857 -11.24 -3.84 15.36
N LYS A 858 -11.54 -2.92 16.28
CA LYS A 858 -11.07 -2.93 17.68
C LYS A 858 -12.19 -2.98 18.70
N ILE A 859 -13.43 -3.18 18.27
CA ILE A 859 -14.61 -3.25 19.14
C ILE A 859 -15.10 -4.70 19.16
N LYS A 860 -15.50 -5.21 20.34
CA LYS A 860 -16.08 -6.56 20.46
C LYS A 860 -17.40 -6.65 19.69
N ASN A 861 -17.69 -7.85 19.16
CA ASN A 861 -18.95 -8.13 18.49
C ASN A 861 -20.15 -7.85 19.41
N GLY A 862 -21.22 -7.24 18.89
CA GLY A 862 -22.38 -6.80 19.67
C GLY A 862 -22.19 -5.43 20.33
N GLN A 863 -21.03 -4.80 20.15
CA GLN A 863 -20.74 -3.46 20.65
C GLN A 863 -20.54 -2.42 19.53
N GLU A 864 -21.01 -2.72 18.31
CA GLU A 864 -20.93 -1.86 17.13
C GLU A 864 -21.53 -0.47 17.40
N GLY A 865 -20.92 0.57 16.82
CA GLY A 865 -21.31 1.97 17.03
C GLY A 865 -20.52 2.69 18.13
N ALA A 866 -19.74 1.98 18.95
CA ALA A 866 -18.78 2.60 19.87
C ALA A 866 -17.52 3.12 19.14
N CYS A 867 -16.91 4.19 19.66
CA CYS A 867 -15.65 4.74 19.17
C CYS A 867 -14.55 4.57 20.22
N MET A 868 -13.49 3.82 19.93
CA MET A 868 -12.38 3.60 20.86
C MET A 868 -11.42 4.81 20.88
N PRO A 869 -11.17 5.42 22.05
CA PRO A 869 -10.25 6.54 22.20
C PRO A 869 -8.81 6.19 21.81
N PRO A 870 -8.07 7.11 21.15
CA PRO A 870 -6.63 6.97 20.91
C PRO A 870 -5.81 6.62 22.17
N ARG A 871 -6.19 7.20 23.32
CA ARG A 871 -5.60 6.91 24.63
C ARG A 871 -5.76 5.44 25.01
N ARG A 872 -6.99 4.91 24.90
CA ARG A 872 -7.29 3.50 25.18
C ARG A 872 -6.55 2.55 24.24
N GLN A 873 -6.40 2.90 22.96
CA GLN A 873 -5.65 2.10 21.98
C GLN A 873 -4.15 1.97 22.28
N LYS A 874 -3.58 2.92 23.05
CA LYS A 874 -2.17 2.96 23.44
C LYS A 874 -1.99 2.79 24.95
N LEU A 875 -2.99 2.23 25.63
CA LEU A 875 -2.99 1.98 27.08
C LEU A 875 -1.89 0.96 27.43
N CYS A 876 -1.04 1.28 28.42
CA CYS A 876 -0.01 0.38 28.91
C CYS A 876 -0.64 -0.76 29.72
N VAL A 877 -0.63 -1.97 29.18
CA VAL A 877 -1.18 -3.18 29.84
C VAL A 877 -0.16 -4.30 29.96
N ILE A 878 1.13 -3.97 29.83
CA ILE A 878 2.19 -4.94 29.60
C ILE A 878 2.39 -5.92 30.76
N ASN A 879 2.38 -5.43 32.00
CA ASN A 879 2.52 -6.29 33.17
C ASN A 879 1.28 -7.16 33.37
N LEU A 880 0.10 -6.74 32.89
CA LEU A 880 -1.11 -7.57 32.89
C LEU A 880 -1.07 -8.62 31.77
N LYS A 881 -0.44 -8.31 30.63
CA LYS A 881 -0.25 -9.23 29.50
C LYS A 881 0.72 -10.38 29.80
N TYR A 882 1.72 -10.14 30.66
CA TYR A 882 2.70 -11.15 31.05
C TYR A 882 2.49 -11.68 32.48
N LEU A 883 1.25 -11.61 33.00
CA LEU A 883 0.87 -12.34 34.21
C LEU A 883 0.92 -13.84 33.94
N ASN A 884 1.82 -14.57 34.61
CA ASN A 884 1.86 -16.03 34.56
C ASN A 884 0.71 -16.66 35.35
N GLU A 885 0.29 -17.87 34.99
CA GLU A 885 -0.83 -18.55 35.65
C GLU A 885 -0.56 -18.92 37.12
N LYS A 886 0.69 -18.91 37.61
CA LYS A 886 1.05 -19.30 39.00
C LYS A 886 0.89 -18.18 40.03
N ILE A 887 0.16 -17.11 39.71
CA ILE A 887 0.27 -15.81 40.40
C ILE A 887 -0.90 -15.53 41.37
N SER A 888 -0.60 -14.93 42.52
CA SER A 888 -1.56 -14.57 43.58
C SER A 888 -2.35 -13.28 43.29
N PRO A 889 -3.52 -13.05 43.92
CA PRO A 889 -4.26 -11.78 43.77
C PRO A 889 -3.46 -10.52 44.18
N GLU A 890 -2.39 -10.66 44.95
CA GLU A 890 -1.50 -9.57 45.35
C GLU A 890 -0.55 -9.14 44.22
N GLU A 891 -0.09 -10.09 43.41
CA GLU A 891 0.70 -9.78 42.23
C GLU A 891 -0.17 -9.21 41.10
N LEU A 892 -1.46 -9.59 41.02
CA LEU A 892 -2.43 -8.89 40.16
C LEU A 892 -2.56 -7.41 40.56
N ARG A 893 -2.62 -7.12 41.86
CA ARG A 893 -2.68 -5.75 42.41
C ARG A 893 -1.43 -4.98 41.98
N LYS A 894 -0.26 -5.57 42.18
CA LYS A 894 1.04 -5.00 41.78
C LYS A 894 1.11 -4.72 40.27
N ALA A 895 0.64 -5.64 39.42
CA ALA A 895 0.64 -5.45 37.97
C ALA A 895 -0.24 -4.28 37.53
N PHE A 896 -1.44 -4.13 38.11
CA PHE A 896 -2.31 -2.98 37.86
C PHE A 896 -1.65 -1.66 38.30
N ILE A 897 -1.04 -1.61 39.49
CA ILE A 897 -0.31 -0.44 39.99
C ILE A 897 0.81 -0.05 39.03
N GLN A 898 1.62 -1.02 38.60
CA GLN A 898 2.76 -0.76 37.70
C GLN A 898 2.28 -0.27 36.33
N CYS A 899 1.28 -0.92 35.72
CA CYS A 899 0.69 -0.48 34.45
C CYS A 899 0.14 0.94 34.54
N ALA A 900 -0.67 1.23 35.57
CA ALA A 900 -1.29 2.54 35.76
C ALA A 900 -0.26 3.65 36.05
N ALA A 901 0.81 3.33 36.78
CA ALA A 901 1.91 4.24 37.04
C ALA A 901 2.67 4.61 35.75
N VAL A 902 3.10 3.60 34.98
CA VAL A 902 3.83 3.82 33.71
C VAL A 902 2.95 4.54 32.69
N GLU A 903 1.66 4.18 32.62
CA GLU A 903 0.67 4.87 31.79
C GLU A 903 0.60 6.36 32.13
N THR A 904 0.45 6.69 33.41
CA THR A 904 0.29 8.06 33.87
C THR A 904 1.54 8.89 33.62
N PHE A 905 2.72 8.32 33.87
CA PHE A 905 4.01 8.96 33.58
C PHE A 905 4.13 9.33 32.09
N PHE A 906 3.89 8.39 31.18
CA PHE A 906 3.97 8.67 29.75
C PHE A 906 2.83 9.55 29.22
N LEU A 907 1.63 9.47 29.81
CA LEU A 907 0.53 10.38 29.48
C LEU A 907 0.88 11.82 29.86
N TRP A 908 1.56 12.06 30.98
CA TRP A 908 2.00 13.40 31.38
C TRP A 908 2.94 14.01 30.35
N HIS A 909 3.95 13.26 29.91
CA HIS A 909 4.87 13.73 28.87
C HIS A 909 4.15 14.04 27.56
N LYS A 910 3.20 13.18 27.16
CA LYS A 910 2.33 13.44 26.00
C LYS A 910 1.54 14.74 26.17
N TYR A 911 0.94 14.95 27.34
CA TYR A 911 0.16 16.14 27.64
C TYR A 911 0.97 17.43 27.54
N LYS A 912 2.21 17.44 28.04
CA LYS A 912 3.11 18.58 27.87
C LYS A 912 3.44 18.86 26.41
N MET A 913 3.81 17.81 25.67
CA MET A 913 4.10 17.94 24.23
C MET A 913 2.90 18.45 23.43
N ASP A 914 1.67 18.08 23.82
CA ASP A 914 0.46 18.62 23.20
C ASP A 914 0.27 20.10 23.49
N LYS A 915 0.54 20.56 24.73
CA LYS A 915 0.48 21.98 25.08
C LYS A 915 1.51 22.82 24.33
N GLU A 916 2.78 22.38 24.28
CA GLU A 916 3.82 23.06 23.49
C GLU A 916 3.43 23.21 22.02
N ARG A 917 2.83 22.17 21.45
CA ARG A 917 2.40 22.19 20.05
C ARG A 917 1.22 23.14 19.84
N GLU A 918 0.19 23.06 20.69
CA GLU A 918 -0.97 23.95 20.64
C GLU A 918 -0.56 25.42 20.73
N GLU A 919 0.49 25.73 21.49
CA GLU A 919 1.04 27.07 21.60
C GLU A 919 1.88 27.47 20.38
N LYS A 920 2.71 26.58 19.83
CA LYS A 920 3.46 26.83 18.59
C LYS A 920 2.52 27.11 17.42
N GLU A 921 1.48 26.29 17.27
CA GLU A 921 0.45 26.45 16.25
C GLU A 921 -0.26 27.82 16.37
N LYS A 922 -0.53 28.30 17.59
CA LYS A 922 -1.06 29.65 17.83
C LYS A 922 -0.07 30.76 17.51
N LYS A 923 1.20 30.63 17.92
CA LYS A 923 2.25 31.64 17.69
C LYS A 923 2.58 31.81 16.21
N GLU A 924 2.55 30.72 15.44
CA GLU A 924 2.74 30.75 13.99
C GLU A 924 1.58 31.45 13.26
N ALA A 925 0.37 31.46 13.83
CA ALA A 925 -0.78 32.20 13.29
C ALA A 925 -0.72 33.71 13.63
N GLU A 926 -0.31 34.07 14.86
CA GLU A 926 -0.43 35.46 15.37
C GLU A 926 0.80 36.36 15.14
N ASN A 927 1.88 35.88 14.52
CA ASN A 927 3.07 36.67 14.12
C ASN A 927 3.68 37.52 15.28
N HIS A 928 3.63 37.04 16.52
CA HIS A 928 4.01 37.80 17.73
C HIS A 928 5.30 37.30 18.42
N LEU A 929 6.03 38.23 19.05
CA LEU A 929 7.35 38.04 19.68
C LEU A 929 7.28 37.44 21.11
N VAL A 930 8.33 36.66 21.42
CA VAL A 930 8.75 35.96 22.66
C VAL A 930 7.92 36.18 23.94
N GLN A 931 7.27 35.10 24.41
CA GLN A 931 6.92 34.89 25.82
C GLN A 931 8.08 34.17 26.54
N LEU A 932 8.40 34.60 27.77
CA LEU A 932 9.44 34.00 28.61
C LEU A 932 9.08 32.60 29.17
N GLU A 933 7.80 32.24 29.19
CA GLU A 933 7.30 30.98 29.77
C GLU A 933 6.37 30.29 28.76
N THR A 934 6.57 28.99 28.50
CA THR A 934 5.69 28.22 27.60
C THR A 934 4.47 27.68 28.35
N SER A 935 3.41 27.34 27.61
CA SER A 935 2.23 26.65 28.12
C SER A 935 2.56 25.31 28.78
N ALA A 936 3.58 24.59 28.29
CA ALA A 936 4.05 23.37 28.93
C ALA A 936 4.83 23.65 30.22
N ASP A 937 5.60 24.73 30.29
CA ASP A 937 6.22 25.19 31.54
C ASP A 937 5.15 25.60 32.54
N THR A 938 4.08 26.26 32.10
CA THR A 938 2.93 26.64 32.94
C THR A 938 2.27 25.39 33.54
N GLU A 939 1.98 24.36 32.75
CA GLU A 939 1.40 23.12 33.27
C GLU A 939 2.39 22.35 34.17
N GLN A 940 3.70 22.37 33.85
CA GLN A 940 4.74 21.79 34.70
C GLN A 940 4.87 22.52 36.03
N ASN A 941 4.75 23.85 36.05
CA ASN A 941 4.78 24.67 37.25
C ASN A 941 3.57 24.40 38.15
N LYS A 942 2.38 24.19 37.57
CA LYS A 942 1.20 23.71 38.32
C LYS A 942 1.48 22.37 38.99
N LEU A 943 2.05 21.41 38.26
CA LEU A 943 2.39 20.09 38.81
C LEU A 943 3.46 20.19 39.92
N ASN A 944 4.50 21.00 39.70
CA ASN A 944 5.54 21.27 40.69
C ASN A 944 4.99 21.94 41.96
N GLY A 945 3.91 22.72 41.83
CA GLY A 945 3.15 23.28 42.95
C GLY A 945 2.06 22.34 43.52
N GLY A 946 2.12 21.04 43.21
CA GLY A 946 1.19 20.04 43.74
C GLY A 946 -0.22 20.12 43.19
N THR A 947 -0.40 20.65 41.98
CA THR A 947 -1.71 20.78 41.32
C THR A 947 -1.73 20.06 39.97
N ILE A 948 -2.62 19.08 39.83
CA ILE A 948 -2.86 18.37 38.56
C ILE A 948 -3.75 19.24 37.65
N PRO A 949 -3.31 19.59 36.43
CA PRO A 949 -4.14 20.29 35.45
C PRO A 949 -5.45 19.56 35.17
N GLU A 950 -6.56 20.29 35.07
CA GLU A 950 -7.89 19.69 34.95
C GLU A 950 -8.07 18.83 33.69
N ASP A 951 -7.58 19.28 32.53
CA ASP A 951 -7.57 18.48 31.29
C ASP A 951 -6.82 17.16 31.46
N PHE A 952 -5.71 17.18 32.20
CA PHE A 952 -4.90 15.99 32.44
C PHE A 952 -5.55 15.06 33.47
N LYS A 953 -6.16 15.63 34.52
CA LYS A 953 -6.94 14.88 35.50
C LYS A 953 -8.10 14.12 34.83
N ARG A 954 -8.76 14.70 33.81
CA ARG A 954 -9.76 13.98 33.01
C ARG A 954 -9.17 12.76 32.30
N GLN A 955 -8.00 12.88 31.68
CA GLN A 955 -7.31 11.73 31.05
C GLN A 955 -6.97 10.63 32.05
N MET A 956 -6.60 10.99 33.29
CA MET A 956 -6.38 10.01 34.36
C MET A 956 -7.68 9.29 34.74
N PHE A 957 -8.80 10.01 34.86
CA PHE A 957 -10.10 9.43 35.19
C PHE A 957 -10.57 8.44 34.12
N TYR A 958 -10.42 8.78 32.83
CA TYR A 958 -10.72 7.86 31.74
C TYR A 958 -9.84 6.60 31.77
N THR A 959 -8.55 6.78 32.03
CA THR A 959 -7.57 5.69 32.14
C THR A 959 -7.89 4.75 33.30
N PHE A 960 -8.24 5.31 34.45
CA PHE A 960 -8.67 4.55 35.61
C PHE A 960 -9.95 3.75 35.33
N GLY A 961 -10.92 4.38 34.65
CA GLY A 961 -12.14 3.70 34.19
C GLY A 961 -11.87 2.55 33.23
N ASP A 962 -10.93 2.69 32.30
CA ASP A 962 -10.57 1.61 31.39
C ASP A 962 -9.87 0.44 32.10
N TYR A 963 -8.99 0.70 33.07
CA TYR A 963 -8.42 -0.37 33.91
C TYR A 963 -9.50 -1.07 34.74
N ARG A 964 -10.50 -0.33 35.22
CA ARG A 964 -11.66 -0.90 35.92
C ARG A 964 -12.41 -1.88 35.03
N ASP A 965 -12.74 -1.49 33.80
CA ASP A 965 -13.46 -2.38 32.89
C ASP A 965 -12.65 -3.62 32.54
N LEU A 966 -11.32 -3.51 32.40
CA LEU A 966 -10.44 -4.68 32.20
C LEU A 966 -10.47 -5.62 33.41
N CYS A 967 -10.41 -5.08 34.63
CA CYS A 967 -10.49 -5.89 35.85
C CYS A 967 -11.83 -6.62 35.96
N LEU A 968 -12.93 -5.92 35.67
CA LEU A 968 -14.28 -6.43 35.83
C LEU A 968 -14.76 -7.30 34.67
N ASP A 969 -13.95 -7.47 33.62
CA ASP A 969 -14.31 -8.17 32.37
C ASP A 969 -15.51 -7.51 31.65
N LYS A 970 -15.47 -6.18 31.57
CA LYS A 970 -16.53 -5.33 31.00
C LYS A 970 -15.99 -4.42 29.89
N ASN A 971 -14.74 -4.64 29.51
CA ASN A 971 -14.10 -3.90 28.44
C ASN A 971 -14.72 -4.30 27.08
N ILE A 972 -15.05 -3.29 26.27
CA ILE A 972 -15.70 -3.44 24.97
C ILE A 972 -14.70 -3.43 23.81
N GLY A 973 -13.42 -3.23 24.09
CA GLY A 973 -12.33 -3.31 23.11
C GLY A 973 -11.87 -4.75 22.86
N SER A 974 -11.58 -5.12 21.62
CA SER A 974 -11.06 -6.45 21.25
C SER A 974 -9.52 -6.53 21.23
N ASP A 975 -8.84 -5.43 21.55
CA ASP A 975 -7.39 -5.21 21.38
C ASP A 975 -6.50 -5.79 22.50
N VAL A 976 -7.10 -6.29 23.57
CA VAL A 976 -6.39 -6.77 24.79
C VAL A 976 -6.93 -8.11 25.31
N SER A 977 -7.40 -8.97 24.41
CA SER A 977 -7.99 -10.28 24.77
C SER A 977 -7.06 -11.18 25.61
N ASP A 978 -5.74 -11.14 25.35
CA ASP A 978 -4.75 -11.85 26.17
C ASP A 978 -4.75 -11.37 27.63
N VAL A 979 -4.88 -10.05 27.83
CA VAL A 979 -4.91 -9.45 29.17
C VAL A 979 -6.18 -9.88 29.91
N GLU A 980 -7.33 -9.86 29.24
CA GLU A 980 -8.61 -10.30 29.82
C GLU A 980 -8.56 -11.77 30.23
N LYS A 981 -7.97 -12.63 29.38
CA LYS A 981 -7.75 -14.05 29.71
C LYS A 981 -6.86 -14.23 30.93
N ASN A 982 -5.74 -13.52 31.02
CA ASN A 982 -4.83 -13.63 32.15
C ASN A 982 -5.46 -13.18 33.47
N ILE A 983 -6.17 -12.04 33.46
CA ILE A 983 -6.91 -11.57 34.64
C ILE A 983 -7.96 -12.62 35.05
N THR A 984 -8.67 -13.19 34.08
CA THR A 984 -9.66 -14.25 34.32
C THR A 984 -9.06 -15.50 34.93
N ALA A 985 -7.89 -15.94 34.45
CA ALA A 985 -7.17 -17.09 34.99
C ALA A 985 -6.77 -16.89 36.45
N VAL A 986 -6.36 -15.67 36.84
CA VAL A 986 -6.05 -15.35 38.25
C VAL A 986 -7.29 -15.49 39.13
N PHE A 987 -8.44 -14.95 38.71
CA PHE A 987 -9.69 -15.07 39.48
C PHE A 987 -10.18 -16.53 39.56
N GLN A 988 -10.07 -17.31 38.47
CA GLN A 988 -10.43 -18.74 38.46
C GLN A 988 -9.68 -19.54 39.53
N LYS A 989 -8.38 -19.30 39.73
CA LYS A 989 -7.55 -20.04 40.70
C LYS A 989 -7.85 -19.72 42.16
N ILE A 990 -8.41 -18.55 42.45
CA ILE A 990 -8.85 -18.16 43.81
C ILE A 990 -10.18 -18.87 44.18
N GLY A 991 -10.73 -19.66 43.26
CA GLY A 991 -11.80 -20.63 43.51
C GLY A 991 -13.17 -20.24 42.98
N GLN A 992 -13.34 -19.11 42.29
CA GLN A 992 -14.65 -18.64 41.78
C GLN A 992 -14.47 -17.52 40.71
N THR A 993 -15.37 -17.44 39.73
CA THR A 993 -15.34 -16.48 38.60
C THR A 993 -16.47 -15.44 38.62
N SER A 994 -17.07 -15.18 39.78
CA SER A 994 -18.28 -14.35 39.83
C SER A 994 -17.96 -12.87 39.60
N ASP A 995 -18.89 -12.15 38.94
CA ASP A 995 -18.85 -10.68 38.79
C ASP A 995 -18.67 -9.98 40.15
N GLN A 996 -19.26 -10.54 41.22
CA GLN A 996 -19.17 -10.00 42.57
C GLN A 996 -17.73 -9.99 43.12
N GLN A 997 -16.91 -10.98 42.79
CA GLN A 997 -15.56 -11.06 43.33
C GLN A 997 -14.60 -10.12 42.63
N ARG A 998 -14.71 -9.99 41.30
CA ARG A 998 -13.98 -8.96 40.57
C ARG A 998 -14.34 -7.57 41.10
N GLN A 999 -15.62 -7.35 41.39
CA GLN A 999 -16.10 -6.12 42.01
C GLN A 999 -15.52 -5.92 43.42
N ASN A 1000 -15.52 -6.94 44.28
CA ASN A 1000 -14.93 -6.85 45.62
C ASN A 1000 -13.41 -6.59 45.55
N TRP A 1001 -12.71 -7.25 44.62
CA TRP A 1001 -11.27 -7.05 44.40
C TRP A 1001 -10.99 -5.62 43.94
N TRP A 1002 -11.75 -5.13 42.95
CA TRP A 1002 -11.63 -3.74 42.50
C TRP A 1002 -11.88 -2.78 43.65
N THR A 1003 -13.00 -2.93 44.37
CA THR A 1003 -13.31 -2.08 45.53
C THR A 1003 -12.21 -2.09 46.59
N LYS A 1004 -11.55 -3.24 46.81
CA LYS A 1004 -10.43 -3.37 47.74
C LYS A 1004 -9.17 -2.63 47.28
N TYR A 1005 -8.83 -2.69 46.00
CA TYR A 1005 -7.53 -2.24 45.48
C TYR A 1005 -7.57 -1.02 44.54
N ALA A 1006 -8.75 -0.51 44.21
CA ALA A 1006 -8.95 0.68 43.37
C ALA A 1006 -8.18 1.91 43.90
N LYS A 1007 -8.20 2.09 45.23
CA LYS A 1007 -7.41 3.13 45.89
C LYS A 1007 -5.91 2.97 45.61
N ASP A 1008 -5.38 1.76 45.70
CA ASP A 1008 -3.95 1.52 45.48
C ASP A 1008 -3.53 1.77 44.03
N ILE A 1009 -4.41 1.44 43.08
CA ILE A 1009 -4.18 1.71 41.64
C ILE A 1009 -4.14 3.22 41.42
N TRP A 1010 -5.09 3.97 41.99
CA TRP A 1010 -5.13 5.42 41.92
C TRP A 1010 -3.91 6.07 42.58
N ASP A 1011 -3.56 5.63 43.79
CA ASP A 1011 -2.36 6.08 44.50
C ASP A 1011 -1.12 5.82 43.64
N GLY A 1012 -1.03 4.68 42.94
CA GLY A 1012 0.02 4.40 41.98
C GLY A 1012 0.12 5.42 40.83
N MET A 1013 -1.01 5.83 40.26
CA MET A 1013 -1.07 6.90 39.24
C MET A 1013 -0.58 8.24 39.80
N VAL A 1014 -0.99 8.59 41.02
CA VAL A 1014 -0.59 9.83 41.71
C VAL A 1014 0.90 9.82 42.08
N CYS A 1015 1.42 8.72 42.63
CA CYS A 1015 2.84 8.54 42.91
C CYS A 1015 3.66 8.70 41.62
N ALA A 1016 3.18 8.17 40.49
CA ALA A 1016 3.89 8.28 39.21
C ALA A 1016 4.04 9.72 38.71
N LEU A 1017 3.03 10.58 38.92
CA LEU A 1017 3.14 11.99 38.57
C LEU A 1017 4.22 12.72 39.35
N SER A 1018 4.47 12.33 40.61
CA SER A 1018 5.56 12.93 41.39
C SER A 1018 6.94 12.68 40.74
N HIS A 1019 7.12 11.57 40.01
CA HIS A 1019 8.36 11.30 39.26
C HIS A 1019 8.52 12.19 38.03
N ALA A 1020 7.44 12.82 37.56
CA ALA A 1020 7.48 13.79 36.47
C ALA A 1020 7.62 15.25 36.95
N SER A 1021 7.84 15.47 38.26
CA SER A 1021 8.05 16.79 38.85
C SER A 1021 9.54 17.06 39.14
N GLY A 1022 9.90 18.33 39.31
CA GLY A 1022 11.27 18.72 39.69
C GLY A 1022 11.64 18.44 41.15
N ASN A 1023 10.66 18.12 42.00
CA ASN A 1023 10.85 17.78 43.42
C ASN A 1023 9.89 16.66 43.82
N LYS A 1024 10.32 15.42 43.58
CA LYS A 1024 9.52 14.20 43.71
C LYS A 1024 8.84 14.09 45.09
N ASP A 1025 9.60 14.22 46.18
CA ASP A 1025 9.10 13.89 47.52
C ASP A 1025 8.11 14.95 48.03
N THR A 1026 8.38 16.24 47.80
CA THR A 1026 7.45 17.32 48.18
C THR A 1026 6.16 17.25 47.38
N VAL A 1027 6.25 17.10 46.05
CA VAL A 1027 5.07 17.03 45.16
C VAL A 1027 4.26 15.78 45.45
N ARG A 1028 4.89 14.65 45.77
CA ARG A 1028 4.20 13.41 46.15
C ARG A 1028 3.27 13.63 47.34
N THR A 1029 3.77 14.25 48.42
CA THR A 1029 2.97 14.52 49.62
C THR A 1029 1.78 15.40 49.27
N GLN A 1030 2.01 16.51 48.58
CA GLN A 1030 0.96 17.45 48.16
C GLN A 1030 -0.12 16.78 47.29
N LEU A 1031 0.29 16.00 46.29
CA LEU A 1031 -0.64 15.34 45.38
C LEU A 1031 -1.45 14.24 46.09
N THR A 1032 -0.82 13.46 46.96
CA THR A 1032 -1.48 12.37 47.69
C THR A 1032 -2.53 12.89 48.67
N GLU A 1033 -2.26 14.03 49.32
CA GLU A 1033 -3.23 14.70 50.20
C GLU A 1033 -4.38 15.35 49.42
N LYS A 1034 -4.06 16.12 48.38
CA LYS A 1034 -5.04 16.92 47.63
C LYS A 1034 -5.94 16.09 46.71
N TYR A 1035 -5.42 14.99 46.15
CA TYR A 1035 -6.12 14.14 45.18
C TYR A 1035 -6.38 12.73 45.74
N ALA A 1036 -6.61 12.63 47.05
CA ALA A 1036 -6.94 11.37 47.71
C ALA A 1036 -8.16 10.70 47.04
N TYR A 1037 -8.05 9.39 46.79
CA TYR A 1037 -9.04 8.57 46.09
C TYR A 1037 -10.53 8.82 46.45
N PRO A 1038 -10.95 8.84 47.74
CA PRO A 1038 -12.37 9.01 48.08
C PRO A 1038 -12.92 10.42 47.77
N ASN A 1039 -12.03 11.42 47.65
CA ASN A 1039 -12.40 12.83 47.62
C ASN A 1039 -12.16 13.46 46.24
N VAL A 1040 -11.46 12.77 45.33
CA VAL A 1040 -11.07 13.36 44.05
C VAL A 1040 -12.26 13.43 43.07
N LYS A 1041 -12.52 14.63 42.56
CA LYS A 1041 -13.66 14.98 41.69
C LYS A 1041 -13.20 15.83 40.50
N PHE A 1042 -14.01 15.94 39.45
CA PHE A 1042 -13.82 16.94 38.39
C PHE A 1042 -14.00 18.37 38.92
N SER A 1043 -13.33 19.36 38.32
CA SER A 1043 -13.65 20.78 38.57
C SER A 1043 -15.01 21.16 37.96
N GLY A 1044 -15.85 21.92 38.70
CA GLY A 1044 -17.11 22.48 38.15
C GLY A 1044 -18.35 22.56 39.07
N GLY A 1045 -18.23 23.00 40.34
CA GLY A 1045 -19.39 23.31 41.21
C GLY A 1045 -19.90 22.18 42.12
N ASN A 1046 -20.94 22.46 42.91
CA ASN A 1046 -21.40 21.68 44.08
C ASN A 1046 -21.87 20.23 43.79
N ASN A 1047 -22.07 19.85 42.52
CA ASN A 1047 -22.52 18.51 42.09
C ASN A 1047 -21.48 17.76 41.22
N SER A 1048 -20.19 17.95 41.46
CA SER A 1048 -19.12 17.27 40.71
C SER A 1048 -19.04 15.77 41.00
N THR A 1049 -18.92 14.95 39.93
CA THR A 1049 -18.82 13.49 40.02
C THR A 1049 -17.45 13.07 40.57
N THR A 1050 -17.44 12.12 41.52
CA THR A 1050 -16.21 11.49 42.04
C THR A 1050 -15.56 10.58 41.00
N LEU A 1051 -14.27 10.26 41.20
CA LEU A 1051 -13.57 9.31 40.35
C LEU A 1051 -14.28 7.96 40.24
N GLU A 1052 -14.69 7.39 41.38
CA GLU A 1052 -15.33 6.07 41.40
C GLU A 1052 -16.70 6.10 40.70
N GLU A 1053 -17.54 7.10 40.97
CA GLU A 1053 -18.83 7.27 40.26
C GLU A 1053 -18.63 7.41 38.75
N PHE A 1054 -17.58 8.11 38.31
CA PHE A 1054 -17.24 8.24 36.90
C PHE A 1054 -16.74 6.93 36.29
N ALA A 1055 -15.88 6.19 37.00
CA ALA A 1055 -15.37 4.88 36.61
C ALA A 1055 -16.46 3.79 36.61
N GLN A 1056 -17.57 3.99 37.32
CA GLN A 1056 -18.73 3.11 37.30
C GLN A 1056 -19.61 3.25 36.06
N ARG A 1057 -19.55 4.39 35.35
CA ARG A 1057 -20.31 4.57 34.11
C ARG A 1057 -19.99 3.45 33.10
N PRO A 1058 -20.92 3.02 32.24
CA PRO A 1058 -20.60 2.07 31.18
C PRO A 1058 -19.49 2.62 30.24
N GLN A 1059 -18.56 1.76 29.82
CA GLN A 1059 -17.38 2.17 29.04
C GLN A 1059 -17.76 2.91 27.75
N PHE A 1060 -18.79 2.44 27.04
CA PHE A 1060 -19.33 3.11 25.86
C PHE A 1060 -19.70 4.57 26.12
N LEU A 1061 -20.42 4.85 27.22
CA LEU A 1061 -20.82 6.21 27.58
C LEU A 1061 -19.62 7.07 27.99
N ARG A 1062 -18.61 6.50 28.67
CA ARG A 1062 -17.35 7.19 28.95
C ARG A 1062 -16.63 7.60 27.66
N TRP A 1063 -16.45 6.67 26.72
CA TRP A 1063 -15.77 6.96 25.46
C TRP A 1063 -16.53 7.98 24.63
N MET A 1064 -17.87 7.94 24.64
CA MET A 1064 -18.70 8.96 23.99
C MET A 1064 -18.51 10.34 24.61
N ILE A 1065 -18.36 10.42 25.93
CA ILE A 1065 -18.01 11.68 26.60
C ILE A 1065 -16.58 12.12 26.19
N GLU A 1066 -15.57 11.25 26.29
CA GLU A 1066 -14.18 11.58 25.89
C GLU A 1066 -14.11 12.07 24.44
N TRP A 1067 -14.92 11.48 23.57
CA TRP A 1067 -15.06 11.86 22.17
C TRP A 1067 -15.63 13.28 22.02
N SER A 1068 -16.71 13.60 22.76
CA SER A 1068 -17.32 14.93 22.73
C SER A 1068 -16.38 16.02 23.25
N GLU A 1069 -15.60 15.74 24.30
CA GLU A 1069 -14.62 16.68 24.85
C GLU A 1069 -13.51 16.97 23.83
N HIS A 1070 -13.00 15.92 23.18
CA HIS A 1070 -11.98 16.06 22.15
C HIS A 1070 -12.51 16.79 20.91
N PHE A 1071 -13.74 16.49 20.48
CA PHE A 1071 -14.42 17.21 19.42
C PHE A 1071 -14.51 18.70 19.75
N CYS A 1072 -15.01 19.05 20.94
CA CYS A 1072 -15.17 20.45 21.34
C CYS A 1072 -13.84 21.20 21.35
N LYS A 1073 -12.77 20.58 21.84
CA LYS A 1073 -11.44 21.16 21.80
C LYS A 1073 -10.97 21.44 20.37
N LYS A 1074 -11.17 20.49 19.45
CA LYS A 1074 -10.76 20.62 18.04
C LYS A 1074 -11.64 21.59 17.26
N GLN A 1075 -12.95 21.59 17.50
CA GLN A 1075 -13.91 22.50 16.90
C GLN A 1075 -13.60 23.94 17.32
N SER A 1076 -13.27 24.18 18.59
CA SER A 1076 -12.86 25.49 19.09
C SER A 1076 -11.61 26.02 18.38
N GLN A 1077 -10.60 25.17 18.15
CA GLN A 1077 -9.40 25.50 17.38
C GLN A 1077 -9.76 25.89 15.93
N LYS A 1078 -10.52 25.03 15.24
CA LYS A 1078 -10.95 25.27 13.85
C LYS A 1078 -11.86 26.48 13.70
N TYR A 1079 -12.66 26.77 14.72
CA TYR A 1079 -13.50 27.95 14.76
C TYR A 1079 -12.67 29.23 14.89
N ASN A 1080 -11.60 29.23 15.67
CA ASN A 1080 -10.71 30.39 15.76
C ASN A 1080 -10.05 30.68 14.40
N ASP A 1081 -9.55 29.64 13.71
CA ASP A 1081 -9.01 29.75 12.35
C ASP A 1081 -10.05 30.40 11.39
N LEU A 1082 -11.31 29.96 11.47
CA LEU A 1082 -12.41 30.50 10.68
C LEU A 1082 -12.74 31.95 11.06
N LYS A 1083 -12.84 32.25 12.35
CA LYS A 1083 -13.19 33.57 12.89
C LYS A 1083 -12.17 34.62 12.47
N GLU A 1084 -10.89 34.31 12.58
CA GLU A 1084 -9.78 35.18 12.19
C GLU A 1084 -9.85 35.51 10.69
N LYS A 1085 -9.91 34.49 9.84
CA LYS A 1085 -9.95 34.67 8.37
C LYS A 1085 -11.26 35.29 7.87
N CYS A 1086 -12.30 35.26 8.68
CA CYS A 1086 -13.59 35.88 8.39
C CYS A 1086 -13.78 37.26 9.03
N GLU A 1087 -12.80 37.80 9.76
CA GLU A 1087 -12.96 39.05 10.53
C GLU A 1087 -13.14 40.27 9.62
N SER A 1088 -12.42 40.35 8.49
CA SER A 1088 -12.51 41.44 7.52
C SER A 1088 -13.72 41.35 6.58
N CYS A 1089 -14.45 40.23 6.58
CA CYS A 1089 -15.55 39.96 5.65
C CYS A 1089 -16.80 40.77 6.00
N LYS A 1090 -17.22 41.64 5.08
CA LYS A 1090 -18.45 42.44 5.21
C LYS A 1090 -19.56 41.82 4.38
N VAL A 1091 -20.60 41.34 5.06
CA VAL A 1091 -21.81 40.78 4.44
C VAL A 1091 -22.77 41.92 4.11
N ASP A 1092 -22.41 42.74 3.12
CA ASP A 1092 -23.34 43.64 2.42
C ASP A 1092 -23.86 42.95 1.14
N GLU A 1093 -24.63 43.65 0.29
CA GLU A 1093 -25.17 43.12 -0.98
C GLU A 1093 -24.09 42.56 -1.93
N ASN A 1094 -22.79 42.79 -1.68
CA ASN A 1094 -21.69 42.35 -2.55
C ASN A 1094 -20.58 41.52 -1.87
N CYS A 1095 -20.75 41.05 -0.62
CA CYS A 1095 -19.79 40.17 0.07
C CYS A 1095 -18.34 40.69 0.06
N LYS A 1096 -18.15 41.99 0.32
CA LYS A 1096 -16.85 42.64 0.16
C LYS A 1096 -15.82 42.10 1.17
N TYR A 1097 -14.60 41.84 0.68
CA TYR A 1097 -13.45 41.35 1.48
C TYR A 1097 -13.63 39.97 2.13
N CYS A 1098 -14.45 39.10 1.54
CA CYS A 1098 -14.75 37.76 2.07
C CYS A 1098 -13.94 36.62 1.44
N GLU A 1099 -12.89 36.90 0.65
CA GLU A 1099 -12.15 35.88 -0.11
C GLU A 1099 -11.41 34.86 0.77
N GLU A 1100 -10.76 35.31 1.85
CA GLU A 1100 -10.10 34.40 2.80
C GLU A 1100 -11.11 33.59 3.61
N CYS A 1101 -12.21 34.23 4.02
CA CYS A 1101 -13.34 33.56 4.67
C CYS A 1101 -13.92 32.44 3.79
N LYS A 1102 -14.17 32.70 2.50
CA LYS A 1102 -14.67 31.70 1.54
C LYS A 1102 -13.72 30.52 1.34
N LYS A 1103 -12.40 30.70 1.54
CA LYS A 1103 -11.42 29.60 1.51
C LYS A 1103 -11.43 28.77 2.79
N GLU A 1104 -11.65 29.39 3.95
CA GLU A 1104 -11.64 28.68 5.23
C GLU A 1104 -12.97 27.98 5.54
N CYS A 1105 -14.10 28.51 5.07
CA CYS A 1105 -15.42 27.90 5.28
C CYS A 1105 -15.46 26.41 4.85
N PRO A 1106 -15.00 26.00 3.65
CA PRO A 1106 -14.95 24.59 3.27
C PRO A 1106 -14.08 23.72 4.20
N ASN A 1107 -12.99 24.26 4.76
CA ASN A 1107 -12.12 23.51 5.68
C ASN A 1107 -12.85 23.22 7.00
N TYR A 1108 -13.55 24.22 7.54
CA TYR A 1108 -14.37 24.03 8.74
C TYR A 1108 -15.52 23.05 8.49
N SER A 1109 -16.23 23.19 7.36
CA SER A 1109 -17.33 22.28 6.99
C SER A 1109 -16.85 20.83 6.77
N ALA A 1110 -15.68 20.63 6.15
CA ALA A 1110 -15.08 19.30 6.00
C ALA A 1110 -14.74 18.67 7.35
N PHE A 1111 -14.16 19.45 8.29
CA PHE A 1111 -13.92 19.02 9.67
C PHE A 1111 -15.23 18.60 10.35
N ILE A 1112 -16.29 19.41 10.27
CA ILE A 1112 -17.60 19.06 10.84
C ILE A 1112 -18.13 17.76 10.23
N THR A 1113 -18.04 17.60 8.90
CA THR A 1113 -18.54 16.43 8.18
C THR A 1113 -17.88 15.13 8.64
N GLU A 1114 -16.56 15.13 8.84
CA GLU A 1114 -15.82 13.97 9.34
C GLU A 1114 -16.29 13.54 10.73
N TRP A 1115 -16.37 14.49 11.66
CA TRP A 1115 -16.78 14.22 13.04
C TRP A 1115 -18.27 13.88 13.16
N LYS A 1116 -19.12 14.44 12.29
CA LYS A 1116 -20.55 14.10 12.20
C LYS A 1116 -20.77 12.63 11.84
N GLY A 1117 -19.92 12.04 10.99
CA GLY A 1117 -19.97 10.61 10.68
C GLY A 1117 -19.67 9.72 11.89
N GLN A 1118 -18.71 10.12 12.73
CA GLN A 1118 -18.38 9.41 13.98
C GLN A 1118 -19.46 9.59 15.05
N TRP A 1119 -20.04 10.79 15.15
CA TRP A 1119 -21.18 11.07 16.03
C TRP A 1119 -22.40 10.25 15.66
N GLY A 1120 -22.74 10.15 14.37
CA GLY A 1120 -23.88 9.38 13.88
C GLY A 1120 -23.87 7.95 14.40
N LYS A 1121 -22.73 7.26 14.30
CA LYS A 1121 -22.57 5.89 14.81
C LYS A 1121 -22.84 5.77 16.32
N GLN A 1122 -22.25 6.65 17.12
CA GLN A 1122 -22.41 6.62 18.58
C GLN A 1122 -23.82 7.01 19.00
N ARG A 1123 -24.40 8.01 18.34
CA ARG A 1123 -25.78 8.44 18.53
C ARG A 1123 -26.76 7.31 18.23
N ASP A 1124 -26.60 6.64 17.09
CA ASP A 1124 -27.51 5.58 16.66
C ASP A 1124 -27.47 4.39 17.64
N LYS A 1125 -26.27 4.00 18.11
CA LYS A 1125 -26.12 3.00 19.18
C LYS A 1125 -26.79 3.43 20.48
N TYR A 1126 -26.59 4.67 20.91
CA TYR A 1126 -27.24 5.20 22.12
C TYR A 1126 -28.75 5.15 21.98
N THR A 1127 -29.31 5.58 20.83
CA THR A 1127 -30.74 5.54 20.55
C THR A 1127 -31.30 4.13 20.61
N GLU A 1128 -30.59 3.15 20.03
CA GLU A 1128 -30.97 1.75 20.10
C GLU A 1128 -31.03 1.25 21.57
N LEU A 1129 -29.99 1.52 22.36
CA LEU A 1129 -29.92 1.11 23.76
C LEU A 1129 -30.97 1.82 24.61
N TYR A 1130 -31.22 3.12 24.37
CA TYR A 1130 -32.24 3.88 25.09
C TYR A 1130 -33.65 3.37 24.78
N GLY A 1131 -33.93 2.99 23.53
CA GLY A 1131 -35.21 2.40 23.13
C GLY A 1131 -35.51 1.06 23.83
N LYS A 1132 -34.47 0.33 24.25
CA LYS A 1132 -34.60 -0.95 24.97
C LYS A 1132 -34.91 -0.79 26.47
N ILE A 1133 -34.94 0.42 27.03
CA ILE A 1133 -35.18 0.69 28.47
C ILE A 1133 -36.54 0.15 28.95
N ASN A 1134 -37.60 0.28 28.16
CA ASN A 1134 -38.96 -0.11 28.58
C ASN A 1134 -39.35 -1.54 28.18
N ASN A 1135 -38.44 -2.30 27.55
CA ASN A 1135 -38.70 -3.69 27.18
C ASN A 1135 -38.37 -4.60 28.38
N ASP A 1136 -39.39 -5.10 29.07
CA ASP A 1136 -39.28 -6.06 30.19
C ASP A 1136 -38.93 -7.50 29.75
N SER A 1137 -38.48 -7.71 28.51
CA SER A 1137 -38.19 -9.07 28.05
C SER A 1137 -36.88 -9.59 28.65
N ASN A 1138 -36.99 -10.73 29.34
CA ASN A 1138 -35.88 -11.54 29.88
C ASN A 1138 -34.91 -12.11 28.82
N HIS A 1139 -34.83 -11.50 27.63
CA HIS A 1139 -34.15 -12.02 26.44
C HIS A 1139 -33.03 -11.11 25.88
N LEU A 1140 -32.49 -10.18 26.68
CA LEU A 1140 -31.24 -9.50 26.31
C LEU A 1140 -30.06 -10.48 26.39
N THR A 1141 -29.44 -10.78 25.26
CA THR A 1141 -28.35 -11.75 25.13
C THR A 1141 -26.96 -11.17 25.44
N ASP A 1142 -26.77 -9.84 25.37
CA ASP A 1142 -25.49 -9.18 25.66
C ASP A 1142 -25.46 -8.53 27.07
N PRO A 1143 -24.64 -9.05 28.01
CA PRO A 1143 -24.49 -8.50 29.36
C PRO A 1143 -23.93 -7.07 29.42
N ILE A 1144 -23.16 -6.64 28.42
CA ILE A 1144 -22.55 -5.30 28.36
C ILE A 1144 -23.59 -4.28 27.94
N GLU A 1145 -24.40 -4.57 26.91
CA GLU A 1145 -25.53 -3.71 26.53
C GLU A 1145 -26.50 -3.55 27.69
N LYS A 1146 -26.82 -4.65 28.39
CA LYS A 1146 -27.68 -4.63 29.57
C LYS A 1146 -27.19 -3.64 30.62
N ARG A 1147 -25.88 -3.57 30.88
CA ARG A 1147 -25.32 -2.57 31.83
C ARG A 1147 -25.51 -1.13 31.37
N VAL A 1148 -25.43 -0.86 30.06
CA VAL A 1148 -25.72 0.47 29.54
C VAL A 1148 -27.20 0.79 29.76
N ILE A 1149 -28.09 -0.15 29.41
CA ILE A 1149 -29.53 -0.01 29.58
C ILE A 1149 -29.91 0.21 31.05
N ASP A 1150 -29.37 -0.59 31.96
CA ASP A 1150 -29.62 -0.48 33.41
C ASP A 1150 -29.10 0.86 33.95
N HIS A 1151 -27.92 1.32 33.51
CA HIS A 1151 -27.44 2.65 33.86
C HIS A 1151 -28.37 3.75 33.34
N LEU A 1152 -28.82 3.67 32.09
CA LEU A 1152 -29.75 4.64 31.51
C LEU A 1152 -31.11 4.60 32.23
N LYS A 1153 -31.64 3.42 32.59
CA LYS A 1153 -32.84 3.26 33.42
C LYS A 1153 -32.77 4.06 34.71
N THR A 1154 -31.64 3.98 35.43
CA THR A 1154 -31.45 4.76 36.68
C THR A 1154 -31.44 6.27 36.44
N LEU A 1155 -31.11 6.72 35.24
CA LEU A 1155 -31.13 8.14 34.86
C LEU A 1155 -32.50 8.58 34.33
N SER A 1156 -33.25 7.70 33.66
CA SER A 1156 -34.58 7.93 33.09
C SER A 1156 -35.68 8.18 34.12
N SER A 1157 -35.45 7.83 35.39
CA SER A 1157 -36.32 8.22 36.51
C SER A 1157 -36.48 9.75 36.68
N ASN A 1158 -35.64 10.55 36.00
CA ASN A 1158 -35.64 12.02 36.04
C ASN A 1158 -36.32 12.72 34.84
N GLY A 1159 -37.12 12.01 34.03
CA GLY A 1159 -37.84 12.58 32.88
C GLY A 1159 -37.10 12.49 31.54
N THR A 1160 -37.40 13.37 30.58
CA THR A 1160 -36.87 13.36 29.19
C THR A 1160 -35.45 13.94 29.04
N THR A 1161 -34.70 14.07 30.14
CA THR A 1161 -33.39 14.73 30.18
C THR A 1161 -32.27 13.95 29.48
N TYR A 1162 -32.45 12.64 29.25
CA TYR A 1162 -31.42 11.77 28.67
C TYR A 1162 -31.93 10.90 27.51
N ASP A 1163 -33.08 11.24 26.93
CA ASP A 1163 -33.73 10.44 25.87
C ASP A 1163 -32.99 10.44 24.52
N THR A 1164 -32.09 11.40 24.30
CA THR A 1164 -31.19 11.44 23.16
C THR A 1164 -29.73 11.43 23.59
N ALA A 1165 -28.85 10.90 22.73
CA ALA A 1165 -27.40 10.95 22.93
C ALA A 1165 -26.90 12.40 23.09
N GLY A 1166 -27.51 13.33 22.34
CA GLY A 1166 -27.18 14.75 22.39
C GLY A 1166 -27.46 15.37 23.76
N LYS A 1167 -28.66 15.14 24.31
CA LYS A 1167 -28.99 15.59 25.67
C LYS A 1167 -28.11 14.95 26.74
N TYR A 1168 -27.80 13.66 26.58
CA TYR A 1168 -26.86 12.98 27.47
C TYR A 1168 -25.48 13.66 27.48
N ILE A 1169 -24.91 13.94 26.31
CA ILE A 1169 -23.61 14.64 26.21
C ILE A 1169 -23.70 16.06 26.77
N ASN A 1170 -24.74 16.82 26.43
CA ASN A 1170 -24.92 18.17 26.96
C ASN A 1170 -25.02 18.20 28.50
N ALA A 1171 -25.60 17.16 29.11
CA ALA A 1171 -25.80 17.08 30.56
C ALA A 1171 -24.63 16.43 31.32
N LYS A 1172 -23.91 15.49 30.69
CA LYS A 1172 -22.90 14.64 31.35
C LYS A 1172 -21.46 14.83 30.86
N GLY A 1173 -21.26 15.46 29.70
CA GLY A 1173 -19.94 15.70 29.12
C GLY A 1173 -19.41 17.11 29.33
N TYR A 1174 -18.09 17.27 29.22
CA TYR A 1174 -17.45 18.59 29.27
C TYR A 1174 -17.44 19.22 27.87
N ILE A 1175 -18.46 20.01 27.58
CA ILE A 1175 -18.61 20.68 26.28
C ILE A 1175 -18.21 22.16 26.31
N GLN A 1176 -17.50 22.59 27.36
CA GLN A 1176 -17.20 24.01 27.58
C GLN A 1176 -16.41 24.62 26.42
N ASP A 1177 -15.49 23.86 25.84
CA ASP A 1177 -14.66 24.31 24.71
C ASP A 1177 -15.51 24.60 23.45
N CYS A 1178 -16.66 23.93 23.28
CA CYS A 1178 -17.60 24.18 22.18
C CYS A 1178 -18.32 25.54 22.34
N HIS A 1179 -18.34 26.18 23.52
CA HIS A 1179 -19.01 27.48 23.66
C HIS A 1179 -18.37 28.56 22.80
N ASN A 1180 -17.07 28.44 22.51
CA ASN A 1180 -16.34 29.40 21.67
C ASN A 1180 -16.95 29.49 20.27
N SER A 1181 -17.27 28.34 19.65
CA SER A 1181 -17.87 28.27 18.31
C SER A 1181 -19.36 28.63 18.27
N LYS A 1182 -20.01 28.74 19.44
CA LYS A 1182 -21.48 28.82 19.60
C LYS A 1182 -22.23 27.62 18.96
N GLN A 1183 -21.52 26.55 18.63
CA GLN A 1183 -22.05 25.27 18.16
C GLN A 1183 -21.86 24.20 19.23
N ASN A 1184 -22.56 24.39 20.36
CA ASN A 1184 -22.34 23.66 21.59
C ASN A 1184 -23.52 22.78 22.01
N ASN A 1185 -24.47 22.52 21.11
CA ASN A 1185 -25.59 21.63 21.38
C ASN A 1185 -25.50 20.36 20.53
N PHE A 1186 -25.36 19.20 21.16
CA PHE A 1186 -25.30 17.91 20.45
C PHE A 1186 -26.68 17.32 20.10
N ASP A 1187 -27.76 17.96 20.55
CA ASP A 1187 -29.14 17.58 20.25
C ASP A 1187 -29.72 18.46 19.12
N GLU A 1188 -30.24 17.82 18.07
CA GLU A 1188 -30.73 18.52 16.89
C GLU A 1188 -32.16 19.05 17.13
N ASN A 1189 -32.29 20.35 17.40
CA ASN A 1189 -33.59 20.99 17.55
C ASN A 1189 -34.28 21.15 16.19
N LYS A 1190 -35.32 20.35 15.93
CA LYS A 1190 -36.13 20.41 14.69
C LYS A 1190 -36.95 21.71 14.52
N ASN A 1191 -37.10 22.50 15.58
CA ASN A 1191 -37.79 23.80 15.54
C ASN A 1191 -36.75 24.90 15.27
N GLY A 1192 -36.37 25.05 13.99
CA GLY A 1192 -35.35 25.98 13.53
C GLY A 1192 -35.72 27.45 13.75
N GLY A 1193 -35.08 28.08 14.71
CA GLY A 1193 -34.96 29.54 14.83
C GLY A 1193 -33.55 30.03 14.50
N SER A 1194 -33.36 31.36 14.45
CA SER A 1194 -32.08 32.05 14.17
C SER A 1194 -30.95 31.76 15.17
N GLU A 1195 -31.22 31.00 16.24
CA GLU A 1195 -30.27 30.61 17.30
C GLU A 1195 -29.96 29.10 17.32
N ASN A 1196 -30.04 28.38 16.20
CA ASN A 1196 -29.73 26.94 16.15
C ASN A 1196 -28.26 26.64 16.52
N LYS A 1197 -27.97 26.26 17.77
CA LYS A 1197 -26.60 26.00 18.30
C LYS A 1197 -26.08 24.59 18.03
N TYR A 1198 -26.59 23.90 17.01
CA TYR A 1198 -26.24 22.50 16.75
C TYR A 1198 -24.74 22.31 16.44
N ALA A 1199 -24.13 21.35 17.15
CA ALA A 1199 -22.70 21.06 17.13
C ALA A 1199 -22.19 20.64 15.74
N PHE A 1200 -23.04 20.02 14.92
CA PHE A 1200 -22.69 19.49 13.60
C PHE A 1200 -23.39 20.22 12.45
N LYS A 1201 -23.70 21.50 12.64
CA LYS A 1201 -24.05 22.40 11.54
C LYS A 1201 -22.78 22.75 10.76
N ASP A 1202 -22.88 22.84 9.44
CA ASP A 1202 -21.71 23.04 8.57
C ASP A 1202 -20.94 24.32 8.90
N TYR A 1203 -21.65 25.36 9.38
CA TYR A 1203 -21.08 26.63 9.82
C TYR A 1203 -21.74 27.12 11.13
N PRO A 1204 -21.00 27.85 11.98
CA PRO A 1204 -21.57 28.61 13.09
C PRO A 1204 -22.60 29.64 12.58
N ASN A 1205 -23.69 29.89 13.31
CA ASN A 1205 -24.74 30.82 12.88
C ASN A 1205 -24.23 32.24 12.59
N ASP A 1206 -23.23 32.71 13.33
CA ASP A 1206 -22.63 34.02 13.14
C ASP A 1206 -21.66 34.11 11.95
N HIS A 1207 -21.29 32.96 11.37
CA HIS A 1207 -20.41 32.85 10.21
C HIS A 1207 -21.12 32.29 8.97
N GLU A 1208 -22.31 31.69 9.13
CA GLU A 1208 -23.10 31.10 8.05
C GLU A 1208 -23.33 32.10 6.91
N LYS A 1209 -23.80 33.31 7.22
CA LYS A 1209 -24.02 34.36 6.21
C LYS A 1209 -22.74 34.76 5.47
N ARG A 1210 -21.58 34.72 6.14
CA ARG A 1210 -20.26 35.01 5.54
C ARG A 1210 -19.83 33.86 4.61
N CYS A 1211 -20.06 32.62 5.03
CA CYS A 1211 -19.74 31.41 4.28
C CYS A 1211 -20.68 31.15 3.09
N THR A 1212 -21.94 31.58 3.16
CA THR A 1212 -22.95 31.38 2.11
C THR A 1212 -23.16 32.61 1.22
N CYS A 1213 -22.37 33.66 1.40
CA CYS A 1213 -22.51 34.92 0.69
C CYS A 1213 -22.24 34.75 -0.82
N LYS A 1214 -23.20 35.15 -1.67
CA LYS A 1214 -23.10 35.10 -3.13
C LYS A 1214 -22.90 36.51 -3.69
N THR A 1215 -21.86 36.72 -4.49
CA THR A 1215 -21.66 37.97 -5.25
C THR A 1215 -22.64 38.03 -6.42
N GLU A 1216 -23.41 39.11 -6.56
CA GLU A 1216 -24.23 39.33 -7.75
C GLU A 1216 -23.36 39.33 -9.02
N ALA A 1217 -23.80 38.62 -10.05
CA ALA A 1217 -23.19 38.70 -11.36
C ALA A 1217 -23.38 40.12 -11.90
N LEU A 1218 -22.30 40.74 -12.40
CA LEU A 1218 -22.40 42.03 -13.10
C LEU A 1218 -23.46 41.91 -14.20
N PRO A 1219 -24.40 42.88 -14.31
CA PRO A 1219 -25.35 42.88 -15.40
C PRO A 1219 -24.61 42.97 -16.74
N PRO A 1220 -25.13 42.33 -17.81
CA PRO A 1220 -24.52 42.43 -19.13
C PRO A 1220 -24.37 43.90 -19.53
N PRO A 1221 -23.25 44.29 -20.16
CA PRO A 1221 -23.03 45.68 -20.54
C PRO A 1221 -24.18 46.19 -21.41
N ARG A 1222 -24.75 47.34 -21.02
CA ARG A 1222 -25.73 48.07 -21.82
C ARG A 1222 -25.14 48.32 -23.21
N VAL A 1223 -25.88 47.91 -24.24
CA VAL A 1223 -25.67 48.35 -25.61
C VAL A 1223 -25.82 49.87 -25.64
N LEU A 1224 -24.73 50.59 -25.88
CA LEU A 1224 -24.77 52.00 -26.24
C LEU A 1224 -25.26 52.12 -27.70
N PRO A 1225 -26.08 53.12 -28.04
CA PRO A 1225 -26.41 53.42 -29.44
C PRO A 1225 -25.13 53.67 -30.25
N PRO A 1226 -25.09 53.30 -31.54
CA PRO A 1226 -23.92 53.49 -32.38
C PRO A 1226 -23.61 54.99 -32.55
N GLN A 1227 -22.33 55.36 -32.43
CA GLN A 1227 -21.84 56.65 -32.90
C GLN A 1227 -21.92 56.74 -34.43
N PRO A 1228 -22.22 57.92 -35.01
CA PRO A 1228 -22.29 58.10 -36.45
C PRO A 1228 -20.92 57.91 -37.12
N PRO A 1229 -20.86 57.34 -38.34
CA PRO A 1229 -19.61 57.16 -39.07
C PRO A 1229 -19.04 58.50 -39.59
N PRO A 1230 -17.71 58.65 -39.67
CA PRO A 1230 -17.07 59.73 -40.42
C PRO A 1230 -17.34 59.60 -41.94
N PRO A 1231 -17.33 60.71 -42.69
CA PRO A 1231 -17.77 60.75 -44.09
C PRO A 1231 -16.83 59.97 -45.03
N ALA A 1232 -17.43 59.28 -46.00
CA ALA A 1232 -16.72 58.53 -47.04
C ALA A 1232 -16.18 59.44 -48.16
N PRO A 1233 -14.99 59.15 -48.72
CA PRO A 1233 -14.54 59.74 -49.99
C PRO A 1233 -15.30 59.19 -51.21
N PRO A 1234 -15.27 59.92 -52.36
CA PRO A 1234 -16.24 59.81 -53.45
C PRO A 1234 -16.03 58.64 -54.41
N PRO A 1235 -16.99 58.41 -55.34
CA PRO A 1235 -17.35 57.08 -55.79
C PRO A 1235 -17.10 56.78 -57.28
N ARG A 1236 -17.46 55.52 -57.63
CA ARG A 1236 -18.08 55.04 -58.89
C ARG A 1236 -17.15 54.71 -60.07
N PRO A 1237 -17.62 53.99 -61.11
CA PRO A 1237 -18.73 52.99 -61.22
C PRO A 1237 -18.33 51.81 -62.18
N PRO A 1238 -19.23 51.01 -62.80
CA PRO A 1238 -20.35 50.22 -62.28
C PRO A 1238 -20.53 48.81 -62.95
N ALA A 1239 -21.58 48.12 -62.44
CA ALA A 1239 -22.61 47.34 -63.17
C ALA A 1239 -22.27 45.91 -63.63
N ALA A 1240 -23.19 44.94 -63.60
CA ALA A 1240 -24.64 45.06 -63.67
C ALA A 1240 -25.41 43.84 -63.11
N ARG A 1241 -26.62 44.15 -62.57
CA ARG A 1241 -27.93 43.49 -62.80
C ARG A 1241 -28.18 42.10 -62.18
N ASN A 1242 -29.11 42.03 -61.21
CA ASN A 1242 -30.58 41.75 -61.33
C ASN A 1242 -30.83 40.23 -61.18
N SER A 1243 -31.87 39.70 -60.54
CA SER A 1243 -33.26 40.11 -60.24
C SER A 1243 -33.82 39.11 -59.19
N GLY A 1244 -34.63 39.51 -58.20
CA GLY A 1244 -36.11 39.54 -58.24
C GLY A 1244 -36.71 38.26 -57.60
N HIS A 1245 -37.30 38.31 -56.39
CA HIS A 1245 -38.73 38.54 -56.07
C HIS A 1245 -39.64 37.40 -56.61
N ASP A 1246 -40.65 36.81 -55.94
CA ASP A 1246 -41.51 37.19 -54.81
C ASP A 1246 -42.48 36.02 -54.46
N HIS A 1247 -43.29 36.19 -53.41
CA HIS A 1247 -44.65 35.65 -53.14
C HIS A 1247 -44.90 34.65 -51.98
N ARG A 1248 -45.45 35.25 -50.89
CA ARG A 1248 -46.68 34.94 -50.10
C ARG A 1248 -47.37 33.56 -50.26
N ALA A 1249 -47.73 32.90 -49.15
CA ALA A 1249 -49.11 32.87 -48.58
C ALA A 1249 -49.29 31.81 -47.45
N ARG A 1250 -50.46 31.88 -46.82
CA ARG A 1250 -50.95 31.46 -45.49
C ARG A 1250 -51.52 30.03 -45.42
N SER A 1251 -51.63 29.53 -44.19
CA SER A 1251 -52.71 28.67 -43.62
C SER A 1251 -52.53 27.14 -43.52
N GLU A 1252 -52.99 26.65 -42.37
CA GLU A 1252 -53.02 25.28 -41.83
C GLU A 1252 -54.05 24.38 -42.54
N ASP A 1253 -53.71 23.09 -42.74
CA ASP A 1253 -54.47 21.91 -42.29
C ASP A 1253 -53.92 20.60 -42.94
N GLY A 1254 -53.93 19.50 -42.16
CA GLY A 1254 -54.19 18.14 -42.70
C GLY A 1254 -53.05 17.22 -43.17
N GLU A 1255 -52.83 16.17 -42.38
CA GLU A 1255 -52.49 14.76 -42.72
C GLU A 1255 -51.15 14.33 -43.39
N ASN A 1256 -50.54 13.33 -42.71
CA ASN A 1256 -49.83 12.14 -43.19
C ASN A 1256 -48.68 12.24 -44.22
N GLY A 1257 -47.48 11.80 -43.77
CA GLY A 1257 -46.67 10.84 -44.56
C GLY A 1257 -45.22 11.21 -44.91
N VAL A 1258 -44.29 10.40 -44.38
CA VAL A 1258 -43.10 9.83 -45.09
C VAL A 1258 -41.95 10.78 -45.53
N ARG A 1259 -40.80 10.69 -44.82
CA ARG A 1259 -39.41 10.98 -45.30
C ARG A 1259 -39.02 10.03 -46.45
N PRO A 1260 -38.01 10.23 -47.35
CA PRO A 1260 -36.78 11.10 -47.38
C PRO A 1260 -36.50 11.63 -48.85
N PRO A 1261 -35.28 11.78 -49.45
CA PRO A 1261 -33.93 12.30 -49.11
C PRO A 1261 -33.38 13.46 -50.04
N VAL A 1262 -32.41 14.27 -49.53
CA VAL A 1262 -31.09 14.78 -50.09
C VAL A 1262 -30.93 14.96 -51.65
N PRO A 1263 -30.42 16.10 -52.24
CA PRO A 1263 -28.96 16.41 -52.31
C PRO A 1263 -28.41 17.86 -52.54
N VAL A 1264 -27.12 17.98 -52.17
CA VAL A 1264 -25.95 18.89 -52.46
C VAL A 1264 -25.79 19.26 -53.97
N PRO A 1265 -24.94 20.19 -54.51
CA PRO A 1265 -23.73 20.86 -53.96
C PRO A 1265 -23.40 22.34 -54.39
N GLN A 1266 -22.58 23.05 -53.59
CA GLN A 1266 -21.25 23.58 -53.97
C GLN A 1266 -20.53 24.20 -52.76
#